data_AF-A0AAP5IG87-F1
#
_entry.id   AF-A0AAP5IG87-F1
#
_cell.length_a   1.000
_cell.length_b   1.000
_cell.length_c   1.000
_cell.angle_alpha   90.00
_cell.angle_beta   90.00
_cell.angle_gamma   90.00
#
_symmetry.space_group_name_H-M   'P 1'
#
loop_
_entity.id
_entity.type
_entity.pdbx_description
1 polymer ?
#
loop_
_entity_poly.entity_id
_entity_poly.type
_entity_poly.pdbx_seq_one_letter_code
_entity_poly.pdbx_strand_id
1 'polypeptide(L)'
;MPKIQTILPNLCISVVLLLSTTPAKAQITPDNTLGAERSNVVQNTLVRGANADLINGGAQRGRNLFHSFSDFNVNPGQSVYFANPSDVTNILTRVTGGNRSIILGTLGVDGVANLFLINPAGILFGSGAKLDLRGSFVGTTANGVQFGNQGLFSATNPQAPPLLTIDPSGLLFNQLNQGARITNQSTADAGVDLTGERVTGLRVPDGKSLLLVGGDVVLNGGTGLTATGGRVELASLAAPGTVGLNVAGDTLSLSLPSNVQQGNISLTNQAFVDVSGAGGGDITVNAGNLAMSNSYLFAGIGTGLGNGSRAGDININADSISLLNGAAIGNYTLGKGDAVNIFITARDRISLDGGYIYSAVQSSDAVGNAGNINIATGSLFATNGGQINSFTRGRGNAGNITIQARDAVTFDGVDNSNGISSGVFSNVQAGGLGNGGNINLTAGSLSLTNGGELRVGVNSASSNLPGAQGFAGTVNVNVRDVLTISGTDTPGIFAGLGTGAVGRGGDINVQAGSILVKDGGRIASFTLGRGNAGNITIQARDAVTFDGVDNSKVISSGSFSSVEAGAIGNGGNINITAGSLSLTNGGELSVAVRGQTDTLPGAQSNAGSVNINVRDALTISGTDTPGIFAGLGTGAVGRGGDINVQAESILVKDGGRIASFTLGRGNAGNITIQARDAVTFDGVDNSKVISSGSFSSVEAGAIGNGGNINITAGSLSLTNGGELSVAVRGQTDTLPGAQSNAGSVNINVRDALTISGTDTPGIFANLGTGAVGRGGDIKLQAGNVFLKDDGQISSSTFGKGDAGNISITAREAISLDAGVISAVQGSSTLGNGGNITFSTGSLSASHGGQINSFIRGRGNAGNITILAKDAVSFDGVDSSGNPSGLFSSVLAGAIGNGGNINITAGSLSLTNGGELGVNVRGNTGTLPGAQSNGGSVNINVRDALTISGSGSQISSSLGTGAIGRGGDINVLARSFSVSNNAQVTTSSFGRGNAGNLTVAANSINLDKGQLLANSQSGLGGNVFLTVSDLILMRHNSLISNTSGTTQNPGQEGKLTLNTKFLVAAPLENNDIITNAFSGSGGKINITATEGLFGFVVRNGNYSSENINLLQKNNINDIAASSNSGTPNIDTRVNDITQGLIEIPVKVSDVTSKFSQLCPNTANPKKKPLGSFVITGKGSIPPNPLELLPGRNPDIPLATAEDMQEIKNIQAQEQKKKEEQEHNTKVGRKKNKDNTLPSIVEAQGIVQTPDGQIYFVANANHATPSSQPTASPCPSQN
;
A
#
# COMPACT_ATOMS: atom_id res chain seq x y z
N MET A 1 -57.72 -20.85 26.39
CA MET A 1 -58.57 -21.19 27.55
C MET A 1 -59.33 -19.96 28.02
N PRO A 2 -60.47 -20.07 28.74
CA PRO A 2 -61.68 -19.42 28.25
C PRO A 2 -62.46 -18.59 29.30
N LYS A 3 -63.58 -18.00 28.86
CA LYS A 3 -64.86 -18.17 29.57
C LYS A 3 -66.08 -18.06 28.65
N ILE A 4 -67.12 -18.84 28.98
CA ILE A 4 -68.43 -18.92 28.32
C ILE A 4 -69.49 -18.64 29.40
N GLN A 5 -70.60 -17.96 29.07
CA GLN A 5 -71.78 -17.92 29.96
C GLN A 5 -73.14 -17.73 29.23
N THR A 6 -73.58 -18.80 28.56
CA THR A 6 -74.93 -19.43 28.66
C THR A 6 -76.25 -18.65 28.93
N ILE A 7 -77.25 -18.92 28.07
CA ILE A 7 -78.70 -19.22 28.34
C ILE A 7 -79.75 -18.06 28.39
N LEU A 8 -80.51 -17.87 27.27
CA LEU A 8 -81.95 -18.22 26.99
C LEU A 8 -83.02 -18.24 28.13
N PRO A 9 -84.37 -18.18 27.85
CA PRO A 9 -85.16 -17.92 26.61
C PRO A 9 -86.40 -16.98 26.79
N ASN A 10 -87.37 -17.03 25.84
CA ASN A 10 -88.79 -16.57 25.88
C ASN A 10 -89.11 -15.07 25.64
N LEU A 11 -90.21 -14.66 24.98
CA LEU A 11 -91.16 -15.33 24.05
C LEU A 11 -91.92 -14.28 23.20
N CYS A 12 -92.31 -14.64 21.96
CA CYS A 12 -93.23 -14.00 20.99
C CYS A 12 -93.87 -12.62 21.24
N ILE A 13 -93.85 -11.78 20.19
CA ILE A 13 -95.07 -11.44 19.40
C ILE A 13 -94.65 -11.00 17.98
N SER A 14 -95.45 -11.34 16.97
CA SER A 14 -95.16 -11.05 15.55
C SER A 14 -95.90 -9.80 15.06
N VAL A 15 -95.19 -8.91 14.35
CA VAL A 15 -95.78 -7.95 13.41
C VAL A 15 -95.02 -8.04 12.10
N VAL A 16 -95.70 -8.49 11.05
CA VAL A 16 -95.10 -8.61 9.70
C VAL A 16 -95.28 -7.29 8.97
N LEU A 17 -94.21 -6.50 8.85
CA LEU A 17 -94.13 -5.45 7.83
C LEU A 17 -93.53 -6.04 6.55
N LEU A 18 -94.36 -6.11 5.49
CA LEU A 18 -93.92 -6.48 4.14
C LEU A 18 -93.14 -5.33 3.50
N LEU A 19 -91.87 -5.19 3.87
CA LEU A 19 -90.91 -4.45 3.05
C LEU A 19 -90.50 -5.35 1.87
N SER A 20 -91.13 -5.11 0.73
CA SER A 20 -90.82 -5.77 -0.53
C SER A 20 -89.42 -5.40 -1.02
N THR A 21 -88.44 -6.27 -0.75
CA THR A 21 -87.13 -6.20 -1.37
C THR A 21 -87.26 -6.47 -2.87
N THR A 22 -87.35 -5.40 -3.66
CA THR A 22 -87.29 -5.49 -5.11
C THR A 22 -85.97 -6.15 -5.52
N PRO A 23 -85.97 -7.27 -6.27
CA PRO A 23 -84.73 -7.89 -6.71
C PRO A 23 -83.97 -6.91 -7.59
N ALA A 24 -82.69 -6.69 -7.28
CA ALA A 24 -81.84 -5.83 -8.08
C ALA A 24 -81.72 -6.42 -9.49
N LYS A 25 -82.19 -5.69 -10.50
CA LYS A 25 -82.04 -6.09 -11.91
C LYS A 25 -80.54 -6.12 -12.27
N ALA A 26 -80.13 -7.11 -13.07
CA ALA A 26 -78.77 -7.15 -13.60
C ALA A 26 -78.41 -5.84 -14.31
N GLN A 27 -77.25 -5.28 -14.00
CA GLN A 27 -76.85 -3.93 -14.40
C GLN A 27 -76.02 -3.96 -15.70
N ILE A 28 -76.55 -4.66 -16.69
CA ILE A 28 -76.04 -4.73 -18.08
C ILE A 28 -77.16 -4.22 -18.98
N THR A 29 -76.96 -3.02 -19.52
CA THR A 29 -78.01 -2.28 -20.26
C THR A 29 -77.54 -1.99 -21.68
N PRO A 30 -78.03 -2.74 -22.69
CA PRO A 30 -77.78 -2.41 -24.09
C PRO A 30 -78.22 -0.99 -24.44
N ASP A 31 -77.45 -0.33 -25.30
CA ASP A 31 -77.84 0.95 -25.90
C ASP A 31 -78.32 0.78 -27.35
N ASN A 32 -78.86 1.86 -27.93
CA ASN A 32 -79.38 1.88 -29.29
C ASN A 32 -78.36 2.38 -30.34
N THR A 33 -77.08 2.55 -29.99
CA THR A 33 -76.06 3.17 -30.87
C THR A 33 -75.54 2.24 -31.97
N LEU A 34 -75.99 0.98 -31.98
CA LEU A 34 -75.83 0.02 -33.09
C LEU A 34 -77.13 -0.08 -33.95
N GLY A 35 -78.15 0.73 -33.66
CA GLY A 35 -79.42 0.75 -34.40
C GLY A 35 -80.18 -0.57 -34.31
N ALA A 36 -80.47 -1.16 -35.47
CA ALA A 36 -81.16 -2.46 -35.54
C ALA A 36 -80.32 -3.62 -34.98
N GLU A 37 -78.99 -3.52 -35.08
CA GLU A 37 -78.00 -4.54 -34.68
C GLU A 37 -77.59 -4.41 -33.20
N ARG A 38 -78.50 -3.94 -32.33
CA ARG A 38 -78.21 -3.73 -30.90
C ARG A 38 -77.82 -5.02 -30.18
N SER A 39 -77.05 -4.88 -29.11
CA SER A 39 -76.79 -5.96 -28.15
C SER A 39 -78.11 -6.42 -27.53
N ASN A 40 -78.21 -7.72 -27.23
CA ASN A 40 -79.34 -8.31 -26.52
C ASN A 40 -78.82 -9.16 -25.36
N VAL A 41 -79.46 -9.13 -24.19
CA VAL A 41 -79.04 -9.90 -23.00
C VAL A 41 -80.14 -10.89 -22.66
N VAL A 42 -79.87 -12.18 -22.85
CA VAL A 42 -80.80 -13.27 -22.55
C VAL A 42 -80.41 -13.88 -21.20
N GLN A 43 -81.15 -13.50 -20.16
CA GLN A 43 -80.81 -13.87 -18.78
C GLN A 43 -81.03 -15.36 -18.49
N ASN A 44 -80.24 -15.91 -17.56
CA ASN A 44 -80.41 -17.27 -17.01
C ASN A 44 -80.57 -18.36 -18.11
N THR A 45 -79.73 -18.29 -19.14
CA THR A 45 -79.61 -19.28 -20.21
C THR A 45 -78.58 -20.35 -19.84
N LEU A 46 -78.76 -21.59 -20.30
CA LEU A 46 -77.79 -22.66 -20.07
C LEU A 46 -76.59 -22.50 -21.01
N VAL A 47 -75.47 -21.98 -20.50
CA VAL A 47 -74.19 -21.83 -21.21
C VAL A 47 -73.20 -22.81 -20.60
N ARG A 48 -72.57 -23.65 -21.43
CA ARG A 48 -71.61 -24.69 -20.99
C ARG A 48 -72.10 -25.63 -19.85
N GLY A 49 -73.42 -25.78 -19.70
CA GLY A 49 -74.02 -26.61 -18.65
C GLY A 49 -74.30 -25.90 -17.32
N ALA A 50 -74.09 -24.58 -17.24
CA ALA A 50 -74.46 -23.75 -16.09
C ALA A 50 -75.38 -22.59 -16.50
N ASN A 51 -76.16 -22.04 -15.57
CA ASN A 51 -76.99 -20.87 -15.86
C ASN A 51 -76.13 -19.60 -15.88
N ALA A 52 -76.24 -18.82 -16.95
CA ALA A 52 -75.52 -17.57 -17.17
C ALA A 52 -76.36 -16.59 -18.01
N ASP A 53 -75.99 -15.32 -18.02
CA ASP A 53 -76.59 -14.34 -18.92
C ASP A 53 -75.83 -14.34 -20.26
N LEU A 54 -76.54 -14.61 -21.36
CA LEU A 54 -75.96 -14.74 -22.69
C LEU A 54 -76.18 -13.46 -23.50
N ILE A 55 -75.08 -12.82 -23.91
CA ILE A 55 -75.08 -11.63 -24.76
C ILE A 55 -75.10 -12.08 -26.23
N ASN A 56 -76.16 -11.69 -26.92
CA ASN A 56 -76.49 -12.02 -28.30
C ASN A 56 -76.67 -10.75 -29.15
N GLY A 57 -76.88 -10.90 -30.46
CA GLY A 57 -77.02 -9.76 -31.38
C GLY A 57 -75.67 -9.05 -31.59
N GLY A 58 -75.68 -7.72 -31.62
CA GLY A 58 -74.50 -6.94 -32.03
C GLY A 58 -74.35 -6.84 -33.54
N ALA A 59 -73.46 -5.95 -33.99
CA ALA A 59 -73.19 -5.71 -35.41
C ALA A 59 -71.95 -6.48 -35.85
N GLN A 60 -72.10 -7.48 -36.73
CA GLN A 60 -70.96 -8.23 -37.27
C GLN A 60 -70.42 -7.55 -38.55
N ARG A 61 -69.10 -7.40 -38.65
CA ARG A 61 -68.39 -6.89 -39.84
C ARG A 61 -67.20 -7.80 -40.13
N GLY A 62 -67.43 -8.84 -40.94
CA GLY A 62 -66.43 -9.88 -41.18
C GLY A 62 -66.03 -10.56 -39.88
N ARG A 63 -64.75 -10.45 -39.51
CA ARG A 63 -64.16 -11.08 -38.31
C ARG A 63 -64.45 -10.39 -36.98
N ASN A 64 -65.04 -9.19 -37.02
CA ASN A 64 -65.33 -8.39 -35.82
C ASN A 64 -66.82 -8.40 -35.48
N LEU A 65 -67.15 -8.60 -34.21
CA LEU A 65 -68.50 -8.46 -33.66
C LEU A 65 -68.53 -7.29 -32.68
N PHE A 66 -69.40 -6.30 -32.93
CA PHE A 66 -69.47 -5.08 -32.14
C PHE A 66 -70.68 -5.07 -31.21
N HIS A 67 -70.45 -4.82 -29.92
CA HIS A 67 -71.49 -4.64 -28.90
C HIS A 67 -71.38 -3.27 -28.22
N SER A 68 -72.53 -2.73 -27.83
CA SER A 68 -72.63 -1.43 -27.15
C SER A 68 -73.62 -1.49 -26.00
N PHE A 69 -73.28 -0.84 -24.89
CA PHE A 69 -74.05 -0.77 -23.65
C PHE A 69 -73.97 0.63 -23.03
N SER A 70 -75.05 1.12 -22.43
CA SER A 70 -75.00 2.34 -21.62
C SER A 70 -74.42 2.09 -20.22
N ASP A 71 -74.55 0.85 -19.71
CA ASP A 71 -73.97 0.43 -18.42
C ASP A 71 -73.65 -1.08 -18.48
N PHE A 72 -72.53 -1.50 -17.87
CA PHE A 72 -72.03 -2.88 -17.98
C PHE A 72 -71.29 -3.30 -16.69
N ASN A 73 -71.99 -4.06 -15.84
CA ASN A 73 -71.48 -4.59 -14.58
C ASN A 73 -71.85 -6.07 -14.42
N VAL A 74 -71.01 -6.84 -13.75
CA VAL A 74 -71.24 -8.26 -13.43
C VAL A 74 -71.26 -8.42 -11.91
N ASN A 75 -72.38 -8.88 -11.37
CA ASN A 75 -72.58 -9.03 -9.93
C ASN A 75 -71.82 -10.24 -9.34
N PRO A 76 -71.62 -10.31 -8.00
CA PRO A 76 -70.99 -11.46 -7.37
C PRO A 76 -71.73 -12.77 -7.69
N GLY A 77 -71.00 -13.77 -8.18
CA GLY A 77 -71.58 -15.07 -8.59
C GLY A 77 -72.39 -15.06 -9.89
N GLN A 78 -72.66 -13.90 -10.50
CA GLN A 78 -73.22 -13.80 -11.85
C GLN A 78 -72.16 -14.28 -12.85
N SER A 79 -72.59 -15.02 -13.87
CA SER A 79 -71.75 -15.39 -15.02
C SER A 79 -72.37 -14.83 -16.29
N VAL A 80 -71.54 -14.24 -17.15
CA VAL A 80 -71.96 -13.50 -18.35
C VAL A 80 -71.07 -13.89 -19.53
N TYR A 81 -71.67 -14.34 -20.62
CA TYR A 81 -70.94 -14.79 -21.82
C TYR A 81 -71.37 -14.02 -23.07
N PHE A 82 -70.42 -13.65 -23.90
CA PHE A 82 -70.69 -13.26 -25.29
C PHE A 82 -70.84 -14.49 -26.18
N ALA A 83 -71.90 -14.55 -26.99
CA ALA A 83 -72.02 -15.56 -28.05
C ALA A 83 -70.99 -15.32 -29.16
N ASN A 84 -70.48 -16.40 -29.75
CA ASN A 84 -69.39 -16.34 -30.72
C ASN A 84 -69.76 -17.05 -32.04
N PRO A 85 -70.21 -16.30 -33.07
CA PRO A 85 -70.37 -16.85 -34.43
C PRO A 85 -69.07 -17.45 -34.97
N SER A 86 -69.16 -18.41 -35.90
CA SER A 86 -68.02 -19.20 -36.40
C SER A 86 -66.89 -18.37 -37.00
N ASP A 87 -67.22 -17.21 -37.55
CA ASP A 87 -66.30 -16.39 -38.36
C ASP A 87 -65.73 -15.20 -37.58
N VAL A 88 -66.07 -15.07 -36.29
CA VAL A 88 -65.67 -13.95 -35.42
C VAL A 88 -64.39 -14.29 -34.68
N THR A 89 -63.38 -13.43 -34.82
CA THR A 89 -62.10 -13.49 -34.09
C THR A 89 -61.97 -12.42 -33.01
N ASN A 90 -62.70 -11.31 -33.13
CA ASN A 90 -62.67 -10.21 -32.16
C ASN A 90 -64.08 -9.77 -31.78
N ILE A 91 -64.40 -9.78 -30.48
CA ILE A 91 -65.62 -9.22 -29.89
C ILE A 91 -65.27 -7.89 -29.22
N LEU A 92 -65.84 -6.80 -29.72
CA LEU A 92 -65.56 -5.44 -29.27
C LEU A 92 -66.76 -4.82 -28.55
N THR A 93 -66.65 -4.72 -27.23
CA THR A 93 -67.67 -4.21 -26.33
C THR A 93 -67.32 -2.82 -25.85
N ARG A 94 -68.14 -1.82 -26.19
CA ARG A 94 -68.03 -0.45 -25.66
C ARG A 94 -69.10 -0.16 -24.60
N VAL A 95 -68.72 0.63 -23.60
CA VAL A 95 -69.64 1.27 -22.65
C VAL A 95 -69.73 2.76 -23.00
N THR A 96 -70.94 3.25 -23.24
CA THR A 96 -71.23 4.61 -23.74
C THR A 96 -71.75 5.57 -22.66
N GLY A 97 -72.12 5.06 -21.49
CA GLY A 97 -72.49 5.87 -20.33
C GLY A 97 -71.30 6.33 -19.49
N GLY A 98 -71.57 7.21 -18.51
CA GLY A 98 -70.54 7.77 -17.62
C GLY A 98 -70.12 6.88 -16.44
N ASN A 99 -70.64 5.65 -16.34
CA ASN A 99 -70.38 4.73 -15.22
C ASN A 99 -69.20 3.80 -15.52
N ARG A 100 -68.28 3.67 -14.57
CA ARG A 100 -67.20 2.66 -14.61
C ARG A 100 -67.81 1.25 -14.57
N SER A 101 -67.21 0.30 -15.26
CA SER A 101 -67.62 -1.10 -15.20
C SER A 101 -67.16 -1.76 -13.91
N ILE A 102 -68.07 -2.41 -13.20
CA ILE A 102 -67.82 -3.14 -11.96
C ILE A 102 -68.06 -4.63 -12.22
N ILE A 103 -66.97 -5.41 -12.27
CA ILE A 103 -66.96 -6.84 -12.56
C ILE A 103 -66.63 -7.57 -11.26
N LEU A 104 -67.56 -8.39 -10.75
CA LEU A 104 -67.47 -9.11 -9.47
C LEU A 104 -67.74 -10.62 -9.61
N GLY A 105 -68.02 -11.08 -10.84
CA GLY A 105 -68.28 -12.49 -11.19
C GLY A 105 -67.60 -12.86 -12.51
N THR A 106 -68.11 -13.88 -13.21
CA THR A 106 -67.50 -14.42 -14.43
C THR A 106 -67.86 -13.59 -15.67
N LEU A 107 -66.86 -13.14 -16.41
CA LEU A 107 -66.96 -12.51 -17.72
C LEU A 107 -66.31 -13.43 -18.77
N GLY A 108 -67.06 -13.86 -19.77
CA GLY A 108 -66.61 -14.91 -20.70
C GLY A 108 -67.04 -14.73 -22.15
N VAL A 109 -66.55 -15.64 -22.98
CA VAL A 109 -66.91 -15.77 -24.41
C VAL A 109 -67.22 -17.23 -24.68
N ASP A 110 -68.42 -17.54 -25.20
CA ASP A 110 -68.78 -18.90 -25.56
C ASP A 110 -68.26 -19.29 -26.96
N GLY A 111 -66.94 -19.26 -27.10
CA GLY A 111 -66.21 -19.53 -28.33
C GLY A 111 -64.74 -19.15 -28.17
N VAL A 112 -64.09 -18.79 -29.28
CA VAL A 112 -62.63 -18.60 -29.37
C VAL A 112 -62.17 -17.17 -29.63
N ALA A 113 -63.07 -16.21 -29.87
CA ALA A 113 -62.69 -14.83 -30.12
C ALA A 113 -62.00 -14.15 -28.93
N ASN A 114 -61.18 -13.17 -29.28
CA ASN A 114 -60.64 -12.17 -28.38
C ASN A 114 -61.75 -11.26 -27.84
N LEU A 115 -61.68 -10.85 -26.57
CA LEU A 115 -62.66 -9.93 -25.97
C LEU A 115 -62.01 -8.58 -25.61
N PHE A 116 -62.55 -7.51 -26.19
CA PHE A 116 -62.17 -6.13 -25.89
C PHE A 116 -63.29 -5.48 -25.06
N LEU A 117 -62.97 -5.01 -23.84
CA LEU A 117 -63.87 -4.23 -22.98
C LEU A 117 -63.38 -2.79 -22.88
N ILE A 118 -64.16 -1.87 -23.47
CA ILE A 118 -63.80 -0.45 -23.66
C ILE A 118 -64.73 0.40 -22.79
N ASN A 119 -64.22 0.99 -21.70
CA ASN A 119 -64.99 1.90 -20.83
C ASN A 119 -64.17 3.14 -20.41
N PRO A 120 -64.41 4.32 -21.02
CA PRO A 120 -63.75 5.58 -20.68
C PRO A 120 -63.98 6.13 -19.26
N ALA A 121 -64.89 5.53 -18.48
CA ALA A 121 -65.12 5.86 -17.07
C ALA A 121 -64.31 4.98 -16.10
N GLY A 122 -63.63 3.94 -16.59
CA GLY A 122 -62.81 3.02 -15.78
C GLY A 122 -63.39 1.60 -15.68
N ILE A 123 -62.57 0.69 -15.14
CA ILE A 123 -62.93 -0.73 -14.96
C ILE A 123 -62.43 -1.20 -13.60
N LEU A 124 -63.30 -1.84 -12.81
CA LEU A 124 -62.98 -2.50 -11.54
C LEU A 124 -63.27 -4.00 -11.64
N PHE A 125 -62.25 -4.84 -11.48
CA PHE A 125 -62.38 -6.27 -11.20
C PHE A 125 -62.23 -6.49 -9.70
N GLY A 126 -63.29 -6.91 -9.01
CA GLY A 126 -63.25 -7.26 -7.59
C GLY A 126 -62.75 -8.68 -7.33
N SER A 127 -62.67 -9.08 -6.05
CA SER A 127 -62.10 -10.36 -5.62
C SER A 127 -62.73 -11.61 -6.24
N GLY A 128 -64.03 -11.58 -6.56
CA GLY A 128 -64.75 -12.66 -7.24
C GLY A 128 -64.72 -12.61 -8.77
N ALA A 129 -64.06 -11.64 -9.39
CA ALA A 129 -64.06 -11.45 -10.84
C ALA A 129 -63.22 -12.52 -11.55
N LYS A 130 -63.80 -13.19 -12.56
CA LYS A 130 -63.14 -14.26 -13.33
C LYS A 130 -63.27 -14.01 -14.83
N LEU A 131 -62.26 -14.41 -15.60
CA LEU A 131 -62.36 -14.55 -17.06
C LEU A 131 -62.64 -16.03 -17.43
N ASP A 132 -63.60 -16.28 -18.33
CA ASP A 132 -63.81 -17.58 -18.97
C ASP A 132 -64.00 -17.43 -20.50
N LEU A 133 -62.89 -17.27 -21.20
CA LEU A 133 -62.81 -17.02 -22.64
C LEU A 133 -61.66 -17.83 -23.24
N ARG A 134 -61.74 -18.19 -24.53
CA ARG A 134 -60.73 -19.06 -25.18
C ARG A 134 -59.77 -18.32 -26.13
N GLY A 135 -59.93 -17.00 -26.27
CA GLY A 135 -59.03 -16.10 -27.00
C GLY A 135 -58.17 -15.24 -26.05
N SER A 136 -57.76 -14.05 -26.53
CA SER A 136 -57.06 -13.02 -25.74
C SER A 136 -58.03 -11.99 -25.12
N PHE A 137 -57.58 -11.22 -24.13
CA PHE A 137 -58.39 -10.21 -23.44
C PHE A 137 -57.73 -8.82 -23.48
N VAL A 138 -58.53 -7.77 -23.72
CA VAL A 138 -58.08 -6.37 -23.66
C VAL A 138 -59.08 -5.55 -22.83
N GLY A 139 -58.69 -5.12 -21.64
CA GLY A 139 -59.43 -4.16 -20.82
C GLY A 139 -58.87 -2.76 -21.03
N THR A 140 -59.70 -1.78 -21.43
CA THR A 140 -59.21 -0.43 -21.72
C THR A 140 -60.16 0.71 -21.35
N THR A 141 -59.57 1.86 -20.98
CA THR A 141 -60.29 3.13 -20.81
C THR A 141 -60.16 4.06 -22.02
N ALA A 142 -59.71 3.54 -23.17
CA ALA A 142 -59.67 4.27 -24.43
C ALA A 142 -61.06 4.77 -24.86
N ASN A 143 -61.11 5.92 -25.53
CA ASN A 143 -62.33 6.51 -26.09
C ASN A 143 -62.81 5.80 -27.36
N GLY A 144 -62.03 4.86 -27.91
CA GLY A 144 -62.41 3.98 -29.01
C GLY A 144 -61.28 3.09 -29.53
N VAL A 145 -61.63 2.19 -30.45
CA VAL A 145 -60.68 1.28 -31.14
C VAL A 145 -60.63 1.61 -32.63
N GLN A 146 -59.43 1.84 -33.15
CA GLN A 146 -59.16 2.17 -34.55
C GLN A 146 -58.94 0.91 -35.40
N PHE A 147 -59.36 0.96 -36.66
CA PHE A 147 -59.22 -0.10 -37.65
C PHE A 147 -58.49 0.42 -38.89
N GLY A 148 -57.18 0.67 -38.76
CA GLY A 148 -56.35 1.27 -39.80
C GLY A 148 -56.96 2.55 -40.36
N ASN A 149 -57.23 2.54 -41.68
CA ASN A 149 -57.91 3.63 -42.39
C ASN A 149 -59.42 3.38 -42.61
N GLN A 150 -60.00 2.28 -42.10
CA GLN A 150 -61.43 1.97 -42.26
C GLN A 150 -62.34 2.74 -41.29
N GLY A 151 -61.82 3.16 -40.13
CA GLY A 151 -62.55 4.00 -39.18
C GLY A 151 -62.28 3.69 -37.71
N LEU A 152 -63.20 4.14 -36.85
CA LEU A 152 -63.11 4.12 -35.39
C LEU A 152 -64.41 3.57 -34.78
N PHE A 153 -64.29 2.62 -33.86
CA PHE A 153 -65.36 2.20 -32.97
C PHE A 153 -65.25 2.97 -31.64
N SER A 154 -65.91 4.13 -31.55
CA SER A 154 -65.81 5.02 -30.38
C SER A 154 -66.87 4.72 -29.31
N ALA A 155 -66.47 4.88 -28.04
CA ALA A 155 -67.31 4.89 -26.85
C ALA A 155 -67.88 6.29 -26.53
N THR A 156 -67.08 7.36 -26.74
CA THR A 156 -67.49 8.75 -26.42
C THR A 156 -68.27 9.43 -27.54
N ASN A 157 -68.04 9.06 -28.80
CA ASN A 157 -68.85 9.49 -29.96
C ASN A 157 -69.46 8.25 -30.64
N PRO A 158 -70.39 7.54 -29.99
CA PRO A 158 -70.83 6.24 -30.45
C PRO A 158 -71.75 6.34 -31.67
N GLN A 159 -71.35 5.67 -32.74
CA GLN A 159 -72.13 5.44 -33.97
C GLN A 159 -72.10 3.94 -34.32
N ALA A 160 -72.98 3.50 -35.22
CA ALA A 160 -72.97 2.13 -35.73
C ALA A 160 -71.76 1.91 -36.67
N PRO A 161 -71.02 0.79 -36.57
CA PRO A 161 -69.82 0.57 -37.39
C PRO A 161 -70.20 0.31 -38.86
N PRO A 162 -69.67 1.09 -39.83
CA PRO A 162 -70.05 0.92 -41.23
C PRO A 162 -69.38 -0.33 -41.85
N LEU A 163 -68.05 -0.34 -41.99
CA LEU A 163 -67.30 -1.43 -42.63
C LEU A 163 -65.92 -1.62 -41.98
N LEU A 164 -65.91 -2.02 -40.70
CA LEU A 164 -64.70 -2.26 -39.92
C LEU A 164 -64.38 -3.77 -39.96
N THR A 165 -63.76 -4.24 -41.03
CA THR A 165 -63.60 -5.68 -41.36
C THR A 165 -62.20 -6.24 -41.19
N ILE A 166 -61.18 -5.37 -41.08
CA ILE A 166 -59.80 -5.76 -40.72
C ILE A 166 -59.64 -5.88 -39.21
N ASP A 167 -58.49 -6.34 -38.71
CA ASP A 167 -58.24 -6.40 -37.27
C ASP A 167 -58.08 -5.01 -36.63
N PRO A 168 -58.37 -4.89 -35.31
CA PRO A 168 -58.03 -3.71 -34.51
C PRO A 168 -56.57 -3.30 -34.64
N SER A 169 -56.29 -2.01 -34.88
CA SER A 169 -54.93 -1.48 -35.09
C SER A 169 -54.48 -0.44 -34.06
N GLY A 170 -55.35 -0.01 -33.14
CA GLY A 170 -54.98 0.92 -32.09
C GLY A 170 -56.09 1.29 -31.12
N LEU A 171 -55.71 1.81 -29.96
CA LEU A 171 -56.56 2.29 -28.88
C LEU A 171 -56.45 3.82 -28.81
N LEU A 172 -57.54 4.53 -29.05
CA LEU A 172 -57.58 5.99 -29.15
C LEU A 172 -57.96 6.64 -27.81
N PHE A 173 -57.07 7.45 -27.27
CA PHE A 173 -57.28 8.30 -26.10
C PHE A 173 -57.37 9.76 -26.55
N ASN A 174 -58.53 10.20 -27.04
CA ASN A 174 -58.75 11.60 -27.43
C ASN A 174 -59.17 12.51 -26.25
N GLN A 175 -59.68 11.92 -25.16
CA GLN A 175 -60.08 12.61 -23.93
C GLN A 175 -59.81 11.71 -22.72
N LEU A 176 -58.77 12.04 -21.94
CA LEU A 176 -58.49 11.34 -20.69
C LEU A 176 -59.37 11.85 -19.55
N ASN A 177 -60.20 10.95 -19.01
CA ASN A 177 -60.83 11.14 -17.71
C ASN A 177 -59.80 10.77 -16.63
N GLN A 178 -59.30 11.76 -15.89
CA GLN A 178 -58.28 11.53 -14.83
C GLN A 178 -58.77 10.66 -13.66
N GLY A 179 -60.09 10.44 -13.53
CA GLY A 179 -60.65 9.47 -12.58
C GLY A 179 -60.80 8.05 -13.13
N ALA A 180 -60.64 7.84 -14.44
CA ALA A 180 -60.85 6.56 -15.11
C ALA A 180 -59.61 5.67 -15.07
N ARG A 181 -59.49 4.94 -13.96
CA ARG A 181 -58.48 3.91 -13.73
C ARG A 181 -58.98 2.50 -14.04
N ILE A 182 -58.05 1.61 -14.34
CA ILE A 182 -58.27 0.16 -14.29
C ILE A 182 -57.81 -0.31 -12.91
N THR A 183 -58.64 -1.08 -12.21
CA THR A 183 -58.31 -1.64 -10.90
C THR A 183 -58.65 -3.13 -10.86
N ASN A 184 -57.68 -3.96 -10.50
CA ASN A 184 -57.86 -5.39 -10.34
C ASN A 184 -57.55 -5.81 -8.90
N GLN A 185 -58.50 -6.48 -8.29
CA GLN A 185 -58.43 -7.06 -6.94
C GLN A 185 -58.82 -8.55 -6.96
N SER A 186 -58.90 -9.18 -8.14
CA SER A 186 -59.31 -10.57 -8.28
C SER A 186 -58.37 -11.52 -7.57
N THR A 187 -58.98 -12.44 -6.83
CA THR A 187 -58.38 -13.67 -6.28
C THR A 187 -59.29 -14.86 -6.58
N ALA A 188 -60.10 -14.77 -7.65
CA ALA A 188 -61.08 -15.78 -8.02
C ALA A 188 -60.40 -17.06 -8.52
N ASP A 189 -61.08 -18.20 -8.45
CA ASP A 189 -60.52 -19.48 -8.92
C ASP A 189 -60.32 -19.50 -10.44
N ALA A 190 -59.09 -19.68 -10.92
CA ALA A 190 -58.70 -19.61 -12.33
C ALA A 190 -58.20 -20.96 -12.88
N GLY A 191 -58.60 -22.08 -12.25
CA GLY A 191 -58.18 -23.42 -12.64
C GLY A 191 -56.74 -23.75 -12.24
N VAL A 192 -56.09 -24.62 -13.01
CA VAL A 192 -54.71 -25.07 -12.76
C VAL A 192 -53.76 -24.74 -13.91
N ASP A 193 -52.49 -24.54 -13.60
CA ASP A 193 -51.43 -24.26 -14.59
C ASP A 193 -50.95 -25.55 -15.31
N LEU A 194 -49.84 -25.45 -16.06
CA LEU A 194 -49.19 -26.58 -16.73
C LEU A 194 -48.49 -27.57 -15.79
N THR A 195 -48.30 -27.22 -14.51
CA THR A 195 -47.72 -28.11 -13.48
C THR A 195 -48.79 -28.80 -12.63
N GLY A 196 -50.04 -28.32 -12.69
CA GLY A 196 -51.19 -28.79 -11.90
C GLY A 196 -51.46 -27.94 -10.67
N GLU A 197 -50.70 -26.86 -10.45
CA GLU A 197 -50.86 -25.94 -9.33
C GLU A 197 -52.00 -24.95 -9.54
N ARG A 198 -52.62 -24.52 -8.44
CA ARG A 198 -53.87 -23.74 -8.46
C ARG A 198 -53.62 -22.26 -8.77
N VAL A 199 -54.10 -21.83 -9.94
CA VAL A 199 -54.10 -20.42 -10.36
C VAL A 199 -55.34 -19.70 -9.81
N THR A 200 -55.17 -18.44 -9.43
CA THR A 200 -56.29 -17.54 -9.10
C THR A 200 -56.12 -16.19 -9.81
N GLY A 201 -57.09 -15.29 -9.73
CA GLY A 201 -57.03 -13.96 -10.36
C GLY A 201 -57.64 -13.91 -11.76
N LEU A 202 -57.21 -12.96 -12.60
CA LEU A 202 -57.63 -12.85 -14.00
C LEU A 202 -56.67 -13.63 -14.91
N ARG A 203 -57.15 -14.71 -15.53
CA ARG A 203 -56.37 -15.57 -16.42
C ARG A 203 -56.92 -15.58 -17.84
N VAL A 204 -56.03 -15.56 -18.83
CA VAL A 204 -56.34 -15.98 -20.22
C VAL A 204 -55.75 -17.38 -20.48
N PRO A 205 -56.24 -18.12 -21.50
CA PRO A 205 -55.67 -19.41 -21.85
C PRO A 205 -54.19 -19.32 -22.20
N ASP A 206 -53.50 -20.44 -22.05
CA ASP A 206 -52.07 -20.55 -22.28
C ASP A 206 -51.71 -20.12 -23.72
N GLY A 207 -50.65 -19.33 -23.87
CA GLY A 207 -50.23 -18.73 -25.14
C GLY A 207 -51.06 -17.52 -25.62
N LYS A 208 -52.13 -17.12 -24.92
CA LYS A 208 -52.93 -15.92 -25.24
C LYS A 208 -52.40 -14.66 -24.54
N SER A 209 -53.01 -13.51 -24.84
CA SER A 209 -52.57 -12.20 -24.35
C SER A 209 -53.61 -11.55 -23.44
N LEU A 210 -53.16 -10.91 -22.36
CA LEU A 210 -53.97 -10.14 -21.42
C LEU A 210 -53.42 -8.71 -21.33
N LEU A 211 -54.13 -7.75 -21.92
CA LEU A 211 -53.71 -6.35 -22.01
C LEU A 211 -54.60 -5.46 -21.13
N LEU A 212 -54.01 -4.63 -20.28
CA LEU A 212 -54.72 -3.58 -19.52
C LEU A 212 -54.14 -2.20 -19.87
N VAL A 213 -54.94 -1.36 -20.53
CA VAL A 213 -54.47 -0.09 -21.12
C VAL A 213 -55.43 1.06 -20.79
N GLY A 214 -55.01 2.06 -20.02
CA GLY A 214 -55.91 3.13 -19.62
C GLY A 214 -55.23 4.42 -19.19
N GLY A 215 -55.89 5.16 -18.30
CA GLY A 215 -55.17 5.94 -17.28
C GLY A 215 -54.56 5.00 -16.24
N ASP A 216 -54.47 5.44 -14.99
CA ASP A 216 -53.80 4.68 -13.92
C ASP A 216 -54.26 3.20 -13.84
N VAL A 217 -53.31 2.27 -13.72
CA VAL A 217 -53.56 0.83 -13.60
C VAL A 217 -53.12 0.35 -12.20
N VAL A 218 -54.04 -0.27 -11.45
CA VAL A 218 -53.80 -0.68 -10.06
C VAL A 218 -54.11 -2.16 -9.88
N LEU A 219 -53.11 -2.95 -9.48
CA LEU A 219 -53.27 -4.34 -9.04
C LEU A 219 -53.11 -4.40 -7.51
N ASN A 220 -54.07 -4.99 -6.81
CA ASN A 220 -54.12 -5.00 -5.34
C ASN A 220 -54.82 -6.28 -4.85
N GLY A 221 -54.05 -7.36 -4.65
CA GLY A 221 -54.57 -8.66 -4.22
C GLY A 221 -53.82 -9.86 -4.79
N GLY A 222 -53.85 -10.97 -4.04
CA GLY A 222 -52.93 -12.12 -4.07
C GLY A 222 -52.84 -13.02 -5.31
N THR A 223 -53.11 -12.53 -6.53
CA THR A 223 -52.75 -13.22 -7.79
C THR A 223 -52.79 -12.36 -9.04
N GLY A 224 -53.49 -11.22 -9.04
CA GLY A 224 -53.49 -10.28 -10.17
C GLY A 224 -53.86 -10.89 -11.53
N LEU A 225 -52.85 -11.18 -12.36
CA LEU A 225 -52.97 -11.49 -13.79
C LEU A 225 -52.13 -12.72 -14.20
N THR A 226 -52.67 -13.60 -15.06
CA THR A 226 -51.94 -14.78 -15.57
C THR A 226 -52.13 -15.01 -17.07
N ALA A 227 -51.04 -15.25 -17.80
CA ALA A 227 -51.04 -15.65 -19.21
C ALA A 227 -49.87 -16.63 -19.48
N THR A 228 -50.00 -17.85 -18.97
CA THR A 228 -49.01 -18.95 -19.04
C THR A 228 -48.43 -19.15 -20.45
N GLY A 229 -47.13 -18.94 -20.65
CA GLY A 229 -46.45 -19.00 -21.96
C GLY A 229 -46.92 -17.99 -23.01
N GLY A 230 -47.80 -17.05 -22.61
CA GLY A 230 -48.45 -16.07 -23.46
C GLY A 230 -47.86 -14.67 -23.28
N ARG A 231 -48.70 -13.67 -23.00
CA ARG A 231 -48.28 -12.28 -22.87
C ARG A 231 -49.15 -11.47 -21.91
N VAL A 232 -48.54 -10.68 -21.03
CA VAL A 232 -49.26 -9.62 -20.28
C VAL A 232 -48.66 -8.27 -20.62
N GLU A 233 -49.51 -7.29 -20.96
CA GLU A 233 -49.05 -5.91 -21.12
C GLU A 233 -49.88 -4.93 -20.29
N LEU A 234 -49.17 -4.04 -19.58
CA LEU A 234 -49.75 -2.98 -18.76
C LEU A 234 -49.28 -1.63 -19.31
N ALA A 235 -50.22 -0.74 -19.64
CA ALA A 235 -49.89 0.58 -20.15
C ALA A 235 -50.82 1.66 -19.57
N SER A 236 -50.23 2.78 -19.14
CA SER A 236 -50.96 3.88 -18.51
C SER A 236 -50.62 5.20 -19.20
N LEU A 237 -51.62 6.02 -19.51
CA LEU A 237 -51.50 7.29 -20.22
C LEU A 237 -52.00 8.46 -19.36
N ALA A 238 -51.20 9.52 -19.28
CA ALA A 238 -51.53 10.79 -18.63
C ALA A 238 -51.82 11.93 -19.62
N ALA A 239 -51.42 11.79 -20.89
CA ALA A 239 -51.78 12.71 -21.99
C ALA A 239 -52.57 11.98 -23.11
N PRO A 240 -53.43 12.70 -23.87
CA PRO A 240 -54.10 12.15 -25.05
C PRO A 240 -53.13 11.61 -26.11
N GLY A 241 -53.55 10.58 -26.84
CA GLY A 241 -52.77 9.92 -27.89
C GLY A 241 -53.43 8.66 -28.46
N THR A 242 -52.75 7.99 -29.39
CA THR A 242 -53.16 6.68 -29.90
C THR A 242 -52.09 5.65 -29.56
N VAL A 243 -52.46 4.60 -28.84
CA VAL A 243 -51.58 3.43 -28.63
C VAL A 243 -51.78 2.49 -29.80
N GLY A 244 -50.73 2.15 -30.54
CA GLY A 244 -50.79 1.12 -31.58
C GLY A 244 -51.11 -0.24 -31.00
N LEU A 245 -51.86 -1.06 -31.73
CA LEU A 245 -52.18 -2.44 -31.37
C LEU A 245 -51.80 -3.35 -32.53
N ASN A 246 -50.90 -4.29 -32.26
CA ASN A 246 -50.44 -5.29 -33.21
C ASN A 246 -51.19 -6.60 -32.95
N VAL A 247 -51.67 -7.23 -34.02
CA VAL A 247 -52.39 -8.51 -33.98
C VAL A 247 -51.61 -9.54 -34.80
N ALA A 248 -51.01 -10.51 -34.11
CA ALA A 248 -50.15 -11.54 -34.70
C ALA A 248 -50.78 -12.92 -34.47
N GLY A 249 -51.80 -13.25 -35.28
CA GLY A 249 -52.71 -14.35 -34.97
C GLY A 249 -53.50 -14.04 -33.71
N ASP A 250 -53.44 -14.92 -32.71
CA ASP A 250 -54.14 -14.73 -31.43
C ASP A 250 -53.32 -13.89 -30.41
N THR A 251 -52.05 -13.60 -30.70
CA THR A 251 -51.17 -12.82 -29.83
C THR A 251 -51.35 -11.32 -30.10
N LEU A 252 -51.60 -10.55 -29.03
CA LEU A 252 -51.81 -9.11 -29.06
C LEU A 252 -50.64 -8.40 -28.35
N SER A 253 -50.13 -7.30 -28.93
CA SER A 253 -49.11 -6.45 -28.30
C SER A 253 -49.29 -4.97 -28.65
N LEU A 254 -48.80 -4.09 -27.79
CA LEU A 254 -48.98 -2.64 -27.91
C LEU A 254 -47.76 -1.98 -28.57
N SER A 255 -47.94 -0.74 -29.03
CA SER A 255 -46.85 0.13 -29.47
C SER A 255 -47.19 1.57 -29.08
N LEU A 256 -46.59 2.03 -27.99
CA LEU A 256 -46.85 3.38 -27.48
C LEU A 256 -46.07 4.43 -28.29
N PRO A 257 -46.69 5.58 -28.61
CA PRO A 257 -46.00 6.69 -29.26
C PRO A 257 -45.02 7.37 -28.28
N SER A 258 -43.83 7.71 -28.77
CA SER A 258 -42.72 8.27 -27.97
C SER A 258 -43.01 9.61 -27.27
N ASN A 259 -44.06 10.32 -27.69
CA ASN A 259 -44.31 11.71 -27.31
C ASN A 259 -45.51 11.88 -26.37
N VAL A 260 -46.10 10.79 -25.87
CA VAL A 260 -47.28 10.81 -25.00
C VAL A 260 -46.87 10.54 -23.56
N GLN A 261 -47.23 11.46 -22.66
CA GLN A 261 -46.96 11.32 -21.23
C GLN A 261 -47.70 10.09 -20.66
N GLN A 262 -46.97 9.25 -19.94
CA GLN A 262 -47.48 8.03 -19.34
C GLN A 262 -48.02 8.29 -17.92
N GLY A 263 -49.04 7.53 -17.50
CA GLY A 263 -49.66 7.59 -16.18
C GLY A 263 -49.11 6.55 -15.21
N ASN A 264 -49.67 6.43 -14.01
CA ASN A 264 -49.12 5.55 -12.97
C ASN A 264 -49.53 4.09 -13.19
N ILE A 265 -48.68 3.16 -12.74
CA ILE A 265 -49.00 1.74 -12.57
C ILE A 265 -48.56 1.32 -11.17
N SER A 266 -49.44 0.66 -10.41
CA SER A 266 -49.14 0.23 -9.04
C SER A 266 -49.53 -1.23 -8.78
N LEU A 267 -48.63 -1.97 -8.12
CA LEU A 267 -48.84 -3.35 -7.69
C LEU A 267 -48.63 -3.42 -6.17
N THR A 268 -49.65 -3.88 -5.44
CA THR A 268 -49.65 -3.91 -3.96
C THR A 268 -50.26 -5.20 -3.42
N ASN A 269 -49.93 -5.53 -2.16
CA ASN A 269 -50.59 -6.59 -1.39
C ASN A 269 -50.60 -7.95 -2.11
N GLN A 270 -49.41 -8.45 -2.45
CA GLN A 270 -49.19 -9.72 -3.15
C GLN A 270 -49.80 -9.75 -4.56
N ALA A 271 -49.97 -8.59 -5.20
CA ALA A 271 -50.28 -8.52 -6.62
C ALA A 271 -49.20 -9.25 -7.43
N PHE A 272 -49.65 -10.10 -8.34
CA PHE A 272 -48.82 -11.04 -9.09
C PHE A 272 -49.15 -10.86 -10.58
N VAL A 273 -48.13 -10.95 -11.43
CA VAL A 273 -48.28 -11.03 -12.88
C VAL A 273 -47.38 -12.14 -13.35
N ASP A 274 -47.97 -13.19 -13.92
CA ASP A 274 -47.23 -14.41 -14.29
C ASP A 274 -47.52 -14.83 -15.72
N VAL A 275 -46.45 -15.08 -16.45
CA VAL A 275 -46.45 -15.60 -17.82
C VAL A 275 -45.57 -16.84 -17.98
N SER A 276 -45.04 -17.39 -16.88
CA SER A 276 -44.21 -18.58 -16.89
C SER A 276 -44.96 -19.80 -17.46
N GLY A 277 -44.22 -20.74 -18.06
CA GLY A 277 -44.83 -21.87 -18.76
C GLY A 277 -43.81 -22.88 -19.29
N ALA A 278 -44.11 -23.53 -20.42
CA ALA A 278 -43.17 -24.44 -21.09
C ALA A 278 -42.24 -23.73 -22.09
N GLY A 279 -42.50 -22.46 -22.39
CA GLY A 279 -41.75 -21.60 -23.30
C GLY A 279 -42.61 -20.39 -23.68
N GLY A 280 -41.98 -19.34 -24.23
CA GLY A 280 -42.61 -18.03 -24.36
C GLY A 280 -42.92 -17.41 -23.00
N GLY A 281 -43.90 -16.49 -22.96
CA GLY A 281 -44.26 -15.75 -21.75
C GLY A 281 -43.55 -14.39 -21.67
N ASP A 282 -44.14 -13.37 -22.28
CA ASP A 282 -43.62 -11.99 -22.26
C ASP A 282 -44.39 -11.09 -21.29
N ILE A 283 -43.68 -10.22 -20.57
CA ILE A 283 -44.28 -9.11 -19.80
C ILE A 283 -43.82 -7.77 -20.41
N THR A 284 -44.75 -6.85 -20.65
CA THR A 284 -44.43 -5.46 -21.03
C THR A 284 -45.14 -4.45 -20.13
N VAL A 285 -44.41 -3.49 -19.57
CA VAL A 285 -44.96 -2.43 -18.70
C VAL A 285 -44.52 -1.04 -19.19
N ASN A 286 -45.48 -0.14 -19.38
CA ASN A 286 -45.26 1.28 -19.72
C ASN A 286 -46.01 2.18 -18.72
N ALA A 287 -45.27 2.93 -17.89
CA ALA A 287 -45.83 3.80 -16.85
C ALA A 287 -44.97 5.05 -16.64
N GLY A 288 -45.57 6.20 -16.33
CA GLY A 288 -44.82 7.34 -15.78
C GLY A 288 -44.13 6.94 -14.47
N ASN A 289 -44.88 6.32 -13.57
CA ASN A 289 -44.33 5.73 -12.34
C ASN A 289 -44.81 4.29 -12.15
N LEU A 290 -43.89 3.35 -11.95
CA LEU A 290 -44.16 1.96 -11.57
C LEU A 290 -43.85 1.75 -10.07
N ALA A 291 -44.90 1.65 -9.25
CA ALA A 291 -44.79 1.48 -7.81
C ALA A 291 -45.23 0.09 -7.35
N MET A 292 -44.27 -0.76 -6.96
CA MET A 292 -44.50 -2.13 -6.49
C MET A 292 -44.16 -2.25 -5.00
N SER A 293 -45.04 -2.86 -4.20
CA SER A 293 -44.76 -3.18 -2.79
C SER A 293 -45.27 -4.58 -2.43
N ASN A 294 -44.37 -5.46 -1.95
CA ASN A 294 -44.66 -6.88 -1.67
C ASN A 294 -45.50 -7.52 -2.80
N SER A 295 -45.00 -7.43 -4.04
CA SER A 295 -45.72 -7.75 -5.29
C SER A 295 -44.74 -8.12 -6.41
N TYR A 296 -45.19 -8.84 -7.43
CA TYR A 296 -44.32 -9.65 -8.29
C TYR A 296 -44.66 -9.56 -9.79
N LEU A 297 -43.63 -9.47 -10.64
CA LEU A 297 -43.70 -9.65 -12.10
C LEU A 297 -42.78 -10.82 -12.49
N PHE A 298 -43.35 -11.96 -12.92
CA PHE A 298 -42.58 -13.18 -13.23
C PHE A 298 -42.82 -13.73 -14.65
N ALA A 299 -41.71 -14.08 -15.30
CA ALA A 299 -41.65 -14.88 -16.52
C ALA A 299 -40.75 -16.11 -16.28
N GLY A 300 -40.79 -17.11 -17.15
CA GLY A 300 -39.86 -18.24 -17.04
C GLY A 300 -40.36 -19.59 -17.52
N ILE A 301 -39.57 -20.62 -17.22
CA ILE A 301 -39.86 -22.02 -17.49
C ILE A 301 -40.20 -22.72 -16.18
N GLY A 302 -41.43 -23.22 -16.06
CA GLY A 302 -41.95 -23.88 -14.86
C GLY A 302 -41.32 -25.25 -14.56
N THR A 303 -41.55 -25.74 -13.35
CA THR A 303 -40.98 -27.00 -12.84
C THR A 303 -41.31 -28.18 -13.75
N GLY A 304 -40.28 -28.92 -14.19
CA GLY A 304 -40.43 -30.07 -15.08
C GLY A 304 -40.77 -29.76 -16.55
N LEU A 305 -41.02 -28.49 -16.90
CA LEU A 305 -41.38 -28.05 -18.25
C LEU A 305 -40.13 -27.75 -19.12
N GLY A 306 -40.34 -27.12 -20.27
CA GLY A 306 -39.27 -26.53 -21.09
C GLY A 306 -38.78 -27.40 -22.25
N ASN A 307 -38.26 -28.59 -21.97
CA ASN A 307 -37.66 -29.51 -22.96
C ASN A 307 -36.69 -28.87 -24.00
N GLY A 308 -35.91 -27.86 -23.59
CA GLY A 308 -34.96 -27.13 -24.45
C GLY A 308 -35.52 -25.84 -25.06
N SER A 309 -36.73 -25.43 -24.69
CA SER A 309 -37.35 -24.16 -25.11
C SER A 309 -36.71 -22.93 -24.43
N ARG A 310 -37.25 -21.75 -24.72
CA ARG A 310 -36.89 -20.48 -24.07
C ARG A 310 -38.13 -19.80 -23.50
N ALA A 311 -37.96 -19.06 -22.40
CA ALA A 311 -38.99 -18.14 -21.89
C ALA A 311 -39.21 -16.94 -22.84
N GLY A 312 -40.05 -15.98 -22.44
CA GLY A 312 -40.09 -14.63 -23.03
C GLY A 312 -39.26 -13.61 -22.24
N ASP A 313 -39.28 -12.37 -22.71
CA ASP A 313 -38.57 -11.24 -22.09
C ASP A 313 -39.50 -10.44 -21.16
N ILE A 314 -38.92 -9.83 -20.11
CA ILE A 314 -39.59 -8.80 -19.30
C ILE A 314 -39.10 -7.43 -19.74
N ASN A 315 -40.00 -6.60 -20.25
CA ASN A 315 -39.71 -5.27 -20.78
C ASN A 315 -40.43 -4.20 -19.96
N ILE A 316 -39.69 -3.28 -19.34
CA ILE A 316 -40.25 -2.20 -18.52
C ILE A 316 -39.68 -0.86 -18.99
N ASN A 317 -40.58 0.08 -19.26
CA ASN A 317 -40.27 1.44 -19.69
C ASN A 317 -41.03 2.42 -18.79
N ALA A 318 -40.31 3.32 -18.12
CA ALA A 318 -40.92 4.26 -17.20
C ALA A 318 -40.15 5.59 -17.05
N ASP A 319 -40.74 6.54 -16.32
CA ASP A 319 -40.02 7.73 -15.86
C ASP A 319 -39.34 7.42 -14.52
N SER A 320 -40.05 6.75 -13.61
CA SER A 320 -39.52 6.22 -12.34
C SER A 320 -40.05 4.83 -11.97
N ILE A 321 -39.26 4.07 -11.20
CA ILE A 321 -39.60 2.73 -10.71
C ILE A 321 -39.25 2.62 -9.22
N SER A 322 -40.15 2.05 -8.42
CA SER A 322 -39.95 1.79 -6.99
C SER A 322 -40.37 0.36 -6.63
N LEU A 323 -39.43 -0.48 -6.19
CA LEU A 323 -39.70 -1.80 -5.61
C LEU A 323 -39.48 -1.74 -4.10
N LEU A 324 -40.51 -2.02 -3.31
CA LEU A 324 -40.49 -1.94 -1.85
C LEU A 324 -40.87 -3.27 -1.19
N ASN A 325 -40.39 -3.53 0.02
CA ASN A 325 -40.89 -4.58 0.91
C ASN A 325 -40.95 -5.98 0.26
N GLY A 326 -39.86 -6.46 -0.34
CA GLY A 326 -39.80 -7.78 -0.99
C GLY A 326 -40.49 -7.86 -2.36
N ALA A 327 -40.90 -6.73 -2.94
CA ALA A 327 -41.38 -6.71 -4.33
C ALA A 327 -40.29 -7.16 -5.31
N ALA A 328 -40.64 -7.96 -6.31
CA ALA A 328 -39.66 -8.54 -7.23
C ALA A 328 -40.06 -8.54 -8.71
N ILE A 329 -39.05 -8.38 -9.58
CA ILE A 329 -39.14 -8.58 -11.03
C ILE A 329 -38.19 -9.76 -11.35
N GLY A 330 -38.71 -10.86 -11.91
CA GLY A 330 -37.97 -12.12 -11.98
C GLY A 330 -38.16 -12.90 -13.28
N ASN A 331 -37.08 -13.39 -13.88
CA ASN A 331 -37.13 -14.45 -14.89
C ASN A 331 -36.45 -15.72 -14.33
N TYR A 332 -36.99 -16.92 -14.58
CA TYR A 332 -36.39 -18.14 -14.04
C TYR A 332 -36.55 -19.40 -14.89
N THR A 333 -35.62 -20.35 -14.72
CA THR A 333 -35.77 -21.74 -15.14
C THR A 333 -35.85 -22.66 -13.93
N LEU A 334 -36.97 -23.36 -13.80
CA LEU A 334 -37.19 -24.50 -12.89
C LEU A 334 -37.22 -25.85 -13.65
N GLY A 335 -37.40 -25.81 -14.98
CA GLY A 335 -37.39 -26.97 -15.89
C GLY A 335 -36.14 -27.07 -16.75
N LYS A 336 -36.31 -27.38 -18.05
CA LYS A 336 -35.23 -27.52 -19.03
C LYS A 336 -35.34 -26.46 -20.14
N GLY A 337 -34.55 -25.40 -20.09
CA GLY A 337 -34.49 -24.37 -21.13
C GLY A 337 -33.86 -23.06 -20.65
N ASP A 338 -33.57 -22.14 -21.57
CA ASP A 338 -32.98 -20.84 -21.22
C ASP A 338 -34.06 -19.88 -20.70
N ALA A 339 -33.80 -19.24 -19.56
CA ALA A 339 -34.47 -18.00 -19.20
C ALA A 339 -33.95 -16.87 -20.11
N VAL A 340 -34.82 -15.92 -20.45
CA VAL A 340 -34.48 -14.81 -21.36
C VAL A 340 -34.38 -13.51 -20.53
N ASN A 341 -34.28 -12.35 -21.17
CA ASN A 341 -33.71 -11.17 -20.53
C ASN A 341 -34.75 -10.36 -19.75
N ILE A 342 -34.21 -9.48 -18.91
CA ILE A 342 -34.95 -8.40 -18.28
C ILE A 342 -34.39 -7.09 -18.82
N PHE A 343 -35.24 -6.28 -19.45
CA PHE A 343 -34.91 -4.95 -19.97
C PHE A 343 -35.71 -3.91 -19.19
N ILE A 344 -35.01 -3.02 -18.48
CA ILE A 344 -35.62 -1.96 -17.68
C ILE A 344 -35.03 -0.61 -18.10
N THR A 345 -35.89 0.30 -18.53
CA THR A 345 -35.56 1.70 -18.81
C THR A 345 -36.37 2.60 -17.88
N ALA A 346 -35.68 3.42 -17.11
CA ALA A 346 -36.26 4.54 -16.36
C ALA A 346 -35.67 5.86 -16.88
N ARG A 347 -36.45 6.94 -16.99
CA ARG A 347 -35.88 8.25 -17.40
C ARG A 347 -35.06 8.89 -16.28
N ASP A 348 -35.55 8.75 -15.05
CA ASP A 348 -35.12 9.57 -13.91
C ASP A 348 -34.53 8.71 -12.78
N ARG A 349 -35.30 7.76 -12.21
CA ARG A 349 -34.85 6.96 -11.04
C ARG A 349 -35.41 5.54 -10.98
N ILE A 350 -34.57 4.61 -10.53
CA ILE A 350 -34.96 3.31 -9.98
C ILE A 350 -34.62 3.29 -8.49
N SER A 351 -35.53 2.81 -7.64
CA SER A 351 -35.34 2.64 -6.20
C SER A 351 -35.74 1.21 -5.77
N LEU A 352 -34.85 0.50 -5.09
CA LEU A 352 -35.04 -0.87 -4.60
C LEU A 352 -34.86 -0.87 -3.07
N ASP A 353 -35.94 -0.87 -2.30
CA ASP A 353 -35.89 -0.82 -0.83
C ASP A 353 -36.35 -2.17 -0.26
N GLY A 354 -35.39 -3.05 0.03
CA GLY A 354 -35.63 -4.48 0.20
C GLY A 354 -36.30 -5.14 -1.02
N GLY A 355 -36.16 -4.56 -2.22
CA GLY A 355 -36.76 -5.01 -3.48
C GLY A 355 -35.77 -5.71 -4.41
N TYR A 356 -36.26 -6.57 -5.29
CA TYR A 356 -35.43 -7.52 -6.06
C TYR A 356 -35.64 -7.41 -7.58
N ILE A 357 -34.56 -7.46 -8.36
CA ILE A 357 -34.59 -7.75 -9.79
C ILE A 357 -33.72 -8.97 -10.02
N TYR A 358 -34.22 -10.06 -10.61
CA TYR A 358 -33.42 -11.28 -10.75
C TYR A 358 -33.65 -12.12 -12.02
N SER A 359 -32.63 -12.85 -12.46
CA SER A 359 -32.72 -13.84 -13.54
C SER A 359 -31.95 -15.11 -13.18
N ALA A 360 -32.61 -16.26 -13.09
CA ALA A 360 -32.03 -17.41 -12.38
C ALA A 360 -32.38 -18.83 -12.87
N VAL A 361 -31.40 -19.74 -12.83
CA VAL A 361 -31.65 -21.20 -12.84
C VAL A 361 -31.90 -21.62 -11.39
N GLN A 362 -33.17 -21.75 -11.01
CA GLN A 362 -33.59 -21.78 -9.60
C GLN A 362 -33.56 -23.16 -8.92
N SER A 363 -33.64 -24.25 -9.68
CA SER A 363 -33.61 -25.63 -9.16
C SER A 363 -32.24 -26.30 -9.41
N SER A 364 -31.85 -27.26 -8.57
CA SER A 364 -30.65 -28.10 -8.77
C SER A 364 -30.75 -28.97 -10.02
N ASP A 365 -31.98 -29.35 -10.37
CA ASP A 365 -32.26 -30.32 -11.42
C ASP A 365 -32.62 -29.63 -12.76
N ALA A 366 -32.70 -28.29 -12.73
CA ALA A 366 -32.93 -27.46 -13.90
C ALA A 366 -31.70 -27.44 -14.83
N VAL A 367 -31.95 -27.34 -16.13
CA VAL A 367 -30.91 -27.34 -17.17
C VAL A 367 -31.18 -26.25 -18.19
N GLY A 368 -30.27 -25.29 -18.33
CA GLY A 368 -30.40 -24.11 -19.18
C GLY A 368 -29.70 -22.91 -18.55
N ASN A 369 -29.61 -21.80 -19.28
CA ASN A 369 -28.93 -20.59 -18.79
C ASN A 369 -29.91 -19.60 -18.15
N ALA A 370 -29.43 -18.77 -17.24
CA ALA A 370 -30.14 -17.56 -16.83
C ALA A 370 -29.96 -16.44 -17.88
N GLY A 371 -31.01 -15.67 -18.14
CA GLY A 371 -30.97 -14.53 -19.06
C GLY A 371 -30.30 -13.30 -18.46
N ASN A 372 -29.94 -12.32 -19.30
CA ASN A 372 -29.23 -11.11 -18.85
C ASN A 372 -30.21 -10.10 -18.23
N ILE A 373 -29.71 -9.25 -17.33
CA ILE A 373 -30.44 -8.09 -16.79
C ILE A 373 -29.81 -6.83 -17.36
N ASN A 374 -30.59 -5.99 -18.02
CA ASN A 374 -30.13 -4.76 -18.66
C ASN A 374 -30.96 -3.58 -18.14
N ILE A 375 -30.30 -2.63 -17.48
CA ILE A 375 -30.91 -1.48 -16.80
C ILE A 375 -30.32 -0.19 -17.35
N ALA A 376 -31.18 0.69 -17.85
CA ALA A 376 -30.86 2.08 -18.20
C ALA A 376 -31.66 3.04 -17.31
N THR A 377 -30.99 4.03 -16.70
CA THR A 377 -31.65 4.98 -15.78
C THR A 377 -30.96 6.34 -15.71
N GLY A 378 -31.66 7.36 -15.19
CA GLY A 378 -31.00 8.56 -14.67
C GLY A 378 -30.12 8.21 -13.47
N SER A 379 -30.74 7.69 -12.41
CA SER A 379 -30.05 7.15 -11.22
C SER A 379 -30.62 5.82 -10.72
N LEU A 380 -29.82 5.04 -10.00
CA LEU A 380 -30.21 3.79 -9.34
C LEU A 380 -29.87 3.84 -7.84
N PHE A 381 -30.84 3.48 -7.00
CA PHE A 381 -30.64 3.37 -5.56
C PHE A 381 -31.15 2.00 -5.08
N ALA A 382 -30.36 1.30 -4.29
CA ALA A 382 -30.74 0.06 -3.64
C ALA A 382 -30.37 0.14 -2.15
N THR A 383 -31.38 -0.04 -1.29
CA THR A 383 -31.33 0.20 0.15
C THR A 383 -31.89 -1.00 0.92
N ASN A 384 -31.45 -1.19 2.16
CA ASN A 384 -32.02 -2.17 3.10
C ASN A 384 -32.16 -3.60 2.54
N GLY A 385 -31.15 -4.08 1.82
CA GLY A 385 -31.16 -5.39 1.15
C GLY A 385 -31.79 -5.40 -0.24
N GLY A 386 -31.86 -4.26 -0.94
CA GLY A 386 -32.30 -4.20 -2.33
C GLY A 386 -31.27 -4.81 -3.29
N GLN A 387 -31.68 -5.73 -4.17
CA GLN A 387 -30.73 -6.54 -4.96
C GLN A 387 -31.03 -6.64 -6.46
N ILE A 388 -29.97 -6.78 -7.25
CA ILE A 388 -29.99 -7.10 -8.68
C ILE A 388 -29.16 -8.36 -8.93
N ASN A 389 -29.81 -9.49 -9.21
CA ASN A 389 -29.21 -10.82 -9.09
C ASN A 389 -29.28 -11.65 -10.37
N SER A 390 -28.18 -12.29 -10.76
CA SER A 390 -28.24 -13.46 -11.64
C SER A 390 -27.55 -14.65 -11.01
N PHE A 391 -28.17 -15.82 -11.07
CA PHE A 391 -27.57 -17.01 -10.46
C PHE A 391 -27.99 -18.32 -11.10
N THR A 392 -27.19 -19.35 -10.82
CA THR A 392 -27.47 -20.72 -11.26
C THR A 392 -27.27 -21.71 -10.10
N ARG A 393 -28.28 -22.53 -9.82
CA ARG A 393 -28.23 -23.67 -8.89
C ARG A 393 -28.17 -25.02 -9.61
N GLY A 394 -28.56 -25.05 -10.88
CA GLY A 394 -28.64 -26.26 -11.71
C GLY A 394 -27.47 -26.37 -12.69
N ARG A 395 -27.75 -26.80 -13.92
CA ARG A 395 -26.75 -26.95 -14.99
C ARG A 395 -26.92 -25.88 -16.07
N GLY A 396 -25.96 -24.96 -16.15
CA GLY A 396 -25.95 -23.84 -17.09
C GLY A 396 -25.49 -22.55 -16.42
N ASN A 397 -25.19 -21.53 -17.22
CA ASN A 397 -24.52 -20.31 -16.74
C ASN A 397 -25.49 -19.31 -16.11
N ALA A 398 -24.98 -18.44 -15.22
CA ALA A 398 -25.66 -17.21 -14.85
C ALA A 398 -25.55 -16.16 -15.99
N GLY A 399 -26.50 -15.22 -16.02
CA GLY A 399 -26.54 -14.14 -17.02
C GLY A 399 -25.68 -12.95 -16.61
N ASN A 400 -25.36 -12.09 -17.59
CA ASN A 400 -24.69 -10.82 -17.32
C ASN A 400 -25.67 -9.79 -16.76
N ILE A 401 -25.16 -8.86 -15.96
CA ILE A 401 -25.92 -7.73 -15.44
C ILE A 401 -25.27 -6.45 -15.97
N THR A 402 -26.03 -5.64 -16.68
CA THR A 402 -25.58 -4.37 -17.28
C THR A 402 -26.39 -3.23 -16.70
N ILE A 403 -25.73 -2.25 -16.09
CA ILE A 403 -26.33 -1.07 -15.48
C ILE A 403 -25.71 0.17 -16.13
N GLN A 404 -26.55 1.02 -16.71
CA GLN A 404 -26.17 2.30 -17.30
C GLN A 404 -26.97 3.40 -16.61
N ALA A 405 -26.34 4.08 -15.65
CA ALA A 405 -26.88 5.27 -15.01
C ALA A 405 -26.24 6.52 -15.63
N ARG A 406 -27.04 7.55 -15.89
CA ARG A 406 -26.53 8.86 -16.36
C ARG A 406 -25.82 9.62 -15.24
N ASP A 407 -26.40 9.61 -14.04
CA ASP A 407 -26.03 10.50 -12.93
C ASP A 407 -25.34 9.73 -11.79
N ALA A 408 -26.06 8.88 -11.04
CA ALA A 408 -25.53 8.20 -9.86
C ALA A 408 -26.04 6.77 -9.65
N VAL A 409 -25.23 5.94 -9.00
CA VAL A 409 -25.64 4.64 -8.46
C VAL A 409 -25.27 4.53 -6.98
N THR A 410 -26.19 4.03 -6.16
CA THR A 410 -25.97 3.80 -4.72
C THR A 410 -26.46 2.41 -4.32
N PHE A 411 -25.60 1.64 -3.66
CA PHE A 411 -25.96 0.43 -2.92
C PHE A 411 -25.61 0.66 -1.45
N ASP A 412 -26.61 0.64 -0.57
CA ASP A 412 -26.47 1.01 0.84
C ASP A 412 -27.21 0.06 1.78
N GLY A 413 -26.59 -0.29 2.90
CA GLY A 413 -27.23 -1.07 3.96
C GLY A 413 -27.38 -2.57 3.70
N VAL A 414 -27.82 -3.26 4.75
CA VAL A 414 -28.24 -4.68 4.75
C VAL A 414 -29.69 -4.79 5.21
N ASP A 415 -30.39 -5.87 4.84
CA ASP A 415 -31.67 -6.23 5.45
C ASP A 415 -31.43 -6.75 6.87
N ASN A 416 -31.85 -5.95 7.86
CA ASN A 416 -31.70 -6.22 9.29
C ASN A 416 -32.38 -7.53 9.78
N SER A 417 -33.25 -8.15 8.99
CA SER A 417 -33.94 -9.39 9.35
C SER A 417 -33.14 -10.66 9.04
N ASN A 418 -32.18 -10.58 8.12
CA ASN A 418 -31.52 -11.77 7.54
C ASN A 418 -30.06 -11.55 7.10
N GLY A 419 -29.54 -10.31 7.14
CA GLY A 419 -28.16 -9.98 6.76
C GLY A 419 -27.89 -9.90 5.26
N ILE A 420 -28.93 -9.78 4.43
CA ILE A 420 -28.77 -9.67 2.97
C ILE A 420 -28.32 -8.24 2.59
N SER A 421 -27.10 -8.11 2.05
CA SER A 421 -26.57 -6.85 1.53
C SER A 421 -27.36 -6.29 0.35
N SER A 422 -27.56 -4.97 0.31
CA SER A 422 -27.93 -4.26 -0.90
C SER A 422 -26.83 -4.42 -1.95
N GLY A 423 -27.15 -4.70 -3.22
CA GLY A 423 -26.07 -4.91 -4.20
C GLY A 423 -26.43 -5.51 -5.55
N VAL A 424 -25.37 -5.88 -6.29
CA VAL A 424 -25.45 -6.61 -7.56
C VAL A 424 -24.66 -7.90 -7.45
N PHE A 425 -25.26 -9.03 -7.81
CA PHE A 425 -24.67 -10.36 -7.57
C PHE A 425 -24.79 -11.26 -8.81
N SER A 426 -23.69 -11.78 -9.36
CA SER A 426 -23.71 -12.83 -10.41
C SER A 426 -22.96 -14.09 -9.98
N ASN A 427 -23.71 -15.11 -9.52
CA ASN A 427 -23.16 -16.21 -8.73
C ASN A 427 -23.57 -17.61 -9.20
N VAL A 428 -22.61 -18.55 -9.21
CA VAL A 428 -22.87 -19.99 -9.26
C VAL A 428 -23.11 -20.46 -7.82
N GLN A 429 -24.31 -20.93 -7.52
CA GLN A 429 -24.72 -21.35 -6.18
C GLN A 429 -24.24 -22.78 -5.87
N ALA A 430 -24.22 -23.15 -4.58
CA ALA A 430 -23.84 -24.50 -4.13
C ALA A 430 -24.60 -25.59 -4.91
N GLY A 431 -23.88 -26.65 -5.32
CA GLY A 431 -24.37 -27.71 -6.21
C GLY A 431 -24.42 -27.36 -7.70
N GLY A 432 -24.36 -26.07 -8.07
CA GLY A 432 -24.46 -25.61 -9.45
C GLY A 432 -23.24 -25.91 -10.32
N LEU A 433 -23.50 -26.15 -11.61
CA LEU A 433 -22.50 -26.46 -12.64
C LEU A 433 -22.68 -25.52 -13.85
N GLY A 434 -21.81 -24.52 -13.95
CA GLY A 434 -21.86 -23.46 -14.96
C GLY A 434 -21.03 -22.26 -14.52
N ASN A 435 -20.86 -21.26 -15.39
CA ASN A 435 -20.10 -20.05 -15.06
C ASN A 435 -20.99 -18.95 -14.46
N GLY A 436 -20.39 -18.06 -13.67
CA GLY A 436 -20.98 -16.78 -13.29
C GLY A 436 -20.97 -15.81 -14.47
N GLY A 437 -21.94 -14.88 -14.51
CA GLY A 437 -21.98 -13.82 -15.51
C GLY A 437 -21.17 -12.59 -15.08
N ASN A 438 -20.94 -11.67 -16.01
CA ASN A 438 -20.24 -10.42 -15.71
C ASN A 438 -21.21 -9.37 -15.13
N ILE A 439 -20.70 -8.50 -14.26
CA ILE A 439 -21.37 -7.27 -13.83
C ILE A 439 -20.70 -6.11 -14.58
N ASN A 440 -21.46 -5.32 -15.32
CA ASN A 440 -20.99 -4.16 -16.06
C ASN A 440 -21.77 -2.92 -15.61
N LEU A 441 -21.11 -1.98 -14.94
CA LEU A 441 -21.72 -0.76 -14.40
C LEU A 441 -21.07 0.47 -15.01
N THR A 442 -21.88 1.36 -15.59
CA THR A 442 -21.47 2.70 -16.04
C THR A 442 -22.31 3.75 -15.32
N ALA A 443 -21.66 4.77 -14.74
CA ALA A 443 -22.33 5.80 -13.93
C ALA A 443 -21.59 7.16 -13.95
N GLY A 444 -22.25 8.23 -13.52
CA GLY A 444 -21.56 9.47 -13.16
C GLY A 444 -20.78 9.33 -11.86
N SER A 445 -21.42 8.82 -10.80
CA SER A 445 -20.81 8.38 -9.54
C SER A 445 -21.31 7.01 -9.07
N LEU A 446 -20.54 6.31 -8.24
CA LEU A 446 -20.94 5.06 -7.59
C LEU A 446 -20.61 5.11 -6.09
N SER A 447 -21.58 4.78 -5.24
CA SER A 447 -21.44 4.65 -3.79
C SER A 447 -21.80 3.25 -3.33
N LEU A 448 -20.90 2.61 -2.57
CA LEU A 448 -21.08 1.31 -1.92
C LEU A 448 -20.91 1.50 -0.41
N THR A 449 -21.99 1.48 0.36
CA THR A 449 -21.97 1.88 1.77
C THR A 449 -22.68 0.90 2.70
N ASN A 450 -22.21 0.80 3.95
CA ASN A 450 -22.87 0.04 5.03
C ASN A 450 -23.27 -1.40 4.62
N GLY A 451 -22.32 -2.17 4.07
CA GLY A 451 -22.55 -3.52 3.53
C GLY A 451 -22.95 -3.59 2.06
N GLY A 452 -23.11 -2.46 1.37
CA GLY A 452 -23.40 -2.37 -0.05
C GLY A 452 -22.32 -2.99 -0.95
N GLU A 453 -22.73 -3.82 -1.92
CA GLU A 453 -21.80 -4.73 -2.62
C GLU A 453 -22.02 -4.89 -4.14
N LEU A 454 -20.91 -5.12 -4.88
CA LEU A 454 -20.90 -5.77 -6.20
C LEU A 454 -20.14 -7.11 -6.12
N ARG A 455 -20.79 -8.27 -6.36
CA ARG A 455 -20.17 -9.61 -6.26
C ARG A 455 -20.28 -10.46 -7.53
N VAL A 456 -19.18 -11.10 -7.92
CA VAL A 456 -19.18 -12.28 -8.81
C VAL A 456 -18.58 -13.48 -8.09
N GLY A 457 -19.14 -14.68 -8.27
CA GLY A 457 -18.72 -15.81 -7.42
C GLY A 457 -19.11 -17.20 -7.86
N VAL A 458 -18.37 -18.17 -7.32
CA VAL A 458 -18.64 -19.62 -7.42
C VAL A 458 -18.66 -20.15 -5.99
N ASN A 459 -19.86 -20.37 -5.44
CA ASN A 459 -20.11 -20.44 -4.01
C ASN A 459 -19.63 -21.75 -3.35
N SER A 460 -19.34 -21.63 -2.05
CA SER A 460 -18.92 -22.73 -1.17
C SER A 460 -19.91 -23.89 -1.15
N ALA A 461 -19.44 -25.06 -0.69
CA ALA A 461 -20.33 -26.16 -0.33
C ALA A 461 -21.35 -25.73 0.75
N SER A 462 -22.54 -26.33 0.72
CA SER A 462 -23.55 -26.23 1.79
C SER A 462 -23.62 -27.54 2.58
N SER A 463 -24.48 -27.60 3.60
CA SER A 463 -24.68 -28.85 4.37
C SER A 463 -25.17 -30.03 3.51
N ASN A 464 -25.83 -29.75 2.39
CA ASN A 464 -26.55 -30.74 1.58
C ASN A 464 -26.06 -30.80 0.11
N LEU A 465 -25.21 -29.86 -0.32
CA LEU A 465 -24.76 -29.73 -1.72
C LEU A 465 -23.24 -29.48 -1.78
N PRO A 466 -22.52 -30.05 -2.76
CA PRO A 466 -21.09 -29.80 -2.94
C PRO A 466 -20.81 -28.35 -3.34
N GLY A 467 -19.54 -27.95 -3.26
CA GLY A 467 -19.11 -26.64 -3.77
C GLY A 467 -19.40 -26.49 -5.26
N ALA A 468 -19.75 -25.28 -5.67
CA ALA A 468 -20.09 -24.96 -7.04
C ALA A 468 -18.92 -25.20 -8.02
N GLN A 469 -19.23 -25.42 -9.30
CA GLN A 469 -18.23 -25.72 -10.32
C GLN A 469 -18.37 -24.84 -11.56
N GLY A 470 -17.32 -24.07 -11.86
CA GLY A 470 -17.23 -23.19 -13.02
C GLY A 470 -16.30 -21.99 -12.80
N PHE A 471 -16.28 -21.04 -13.71
CA PHE A 471 -15.55 -19.78 -13.56
C PHE A 471 -16.46 -18.69 -12.99
N ALA A 472 -15.97 -17.89 -12.05
CA ALA A 472 -16.63 -16.64 -11.68
C ALA A 472 -16.50 -15.64 -12.84
N GLY A 473 -17.49 -14.75 -12.99
CA GLY A 473 -17.47 -13.68 -13.98
C GLY A 473 -16.49 -12.56 -13.63
N THR A 474 -16.62 -11.44 -14.34
CA THR A 474 -15.83 -10.21 -14.14
C THR A 474 -16.72 -9.10 -13.60
N VAL A 475 -16.23 -8.29 -12.66
CA VAL A 475 -16.85 -6.99 -12.34
C VAL A 475 -16.14 -5.89 -13.12
N ASN A 476 -16.88 -5.15 -13.94
CA ASN A 476 -16.42 -3.99 -14.69
C ASN A 476 -17.19 -2.75 -14.21
N VAL A 477 -16.48 -1.79 -13.63
CA VAL A 477 -17.03 -0.51 -13.14
C VAL A 477 -16.36 0.63 -13.90
N ASN A 478 -17.16 1.51 -14.52
CA ASN A 478 -16.69 2.70 -15.23
C ASN A 478 -17.47 3.94 -14.76
N VAL A 479 -16.79 4.87 -14.10
CA VAL A 479 -17.41 5.99 -13.38
C VAL A 479 -16.80 7.32 -13.84
N ARG A 480 -17.63 8.32 -14.15
CA ARG A 480 -17.14 9.60 -14.69
C ARG A 480 -16.41 10.46 -13.64
N ASP A 481 -16.92 10.47 -12.41
CA ASP A 481 -16.46 11.31 -11.31
C ASP A 481 -15.81 10.50 -10.18
N VAL A 482 -16.59 9.88 -9.29
CA VAL A 482 -16.07 9.26 -8.06
C VAL A 482 -16.72 7.91 -7.75
N LEU A 483 -15.87 6.95 -7.37
CA LEU A 483 -16.26 5.73 -6.64
C LEU A 483 -15.98 5.94 -5.15
N THR A 484 -16.98 5.68 -4.31
CA THR A 484 -16.84 5.66 -2.84
C THR A 484 -17.24 4.30 -2.29
N ILE A 485 -16.42 3.74 -1.39
CA ILE A 485 -16.67 2.49 -0.66
C ILE A 485 -16.39 2.75 0.82
N SER A 486 -17.41 2.78 1.70
CA SER A 486 -17.22 3.19 3.10
C SER A 486 -18.36 2.79 4.05
N GLY A 487 -18.06 2.58 5.33
CA GLY A 487 -19.05 2.31 6.38
C GLY A 487 -19.07 0.87 6.89
N THR A 488 -20.12 0.49 7.62
CA THR A 488 -20.19 -0.79 8.34
C THR A 488 -20.36 -2.00 7.41
N ASP A 489 -20.26 -3.21 7.97
CA ASP A 489 -20.65 -4.46 7.30
C ASP A 489 -19.83 -4.83 6.03
N THR A 490 -18.63 -4.27 5.91
CA THR A 490 -17.62 -4.56 4.87
C THR A 490 -18.13 -4.31 3.43
N PRO A 491 -18.48 -3.06 3.06
CA PRO A 491 -18.94 -2.74 1.72
C PRO A 491 -17.81 -2.89 0.70
N GLY A 492 -18.13 -3.19 -0.56
CA GLY A 492 -17.08 -3.37 -1.55
C GLY A 492 -17.41 -4.05 -2.87
N ILE A 493 -16.34 -4.33 -3.61
CA ILE A 493 -16.36 -5.04 -4.89
C ILE A 493 -15.62 -6.37 -4.70
N PHE A 494 -16.29 -7.48 -4.91
CA PHE A 494 -15.78 -8.81 -4.56
C PHE A 494 -15.87 -9.80 -5.73
N ALA A 495 -14.85 -10.64 -5.86
CA ALA A 495 -14.80 -11.72 -6.82
C ALA A 495 -14.17 -12.96 -6.20
N GLY A 496 -14.77 -14.15 -6.32
CA GLY A 496 -14.09 -15.30 -5.71
C GLY A 496 -14.67 -16.70 -5.86
N LEU A 497 -13.85 -17.66 -5.42
CA LEU A 497 -14.15 -19.08 -5.34
C LEU A 497 -14.32 -19.48 -3.87
N GLY A 498 -15.47 -20.07 -3.51
CA GLY A 498 -15.81 -20.46 -2.15
C GLY A 498 -15.18 -21.77 -1.68
N THR A 499 -15.36 -22.09 -0.40
CA THR A 499 -14.76 -23.27 0.25
C THR A 499 -15.27 -24.56 -0.38
N GLY A 500 -14.34 -25.39 -0.87
CA GLY A 500 -14.65 -26.65 -1.54
C GLY A 500 -15.22 -26.52 -2.96
N ALA A 501 -15.33 -25.30 -3.50
CA ALA A 501 -15.70 -25.06 -4.89
C ALA A 501 -14.49 -25.28 -5.84
N VAL A 502 -14.76 -25.50 -7.13
CA VAL A 502 -13.73 -25.80 -8.16
C VAL A 502 -13.90 -24.88 -9.36
N GLY A 503 -12.85 -24.15 -9.75
CA GLY A 503 -13.02 -23.10 -10.75
C GLY A 503 -11.84 -22.14 -10.97
N ARG A 504 -12.19 -20.87 -11.18
CA ARG A 504 -11.32 -19.70 -11.15
C ARG A 504 -12.10 -18.54 -10.53
N GLY A 505 -11.46 -17.77 -9.64
CA GLY A 505 -11.99 -16.51 -9.12
C GLY A 505 -12.08 -15.44 -10.21
N GLY A 506 -12.98 -14.47 -10.00
CA GLY A 506 -13.29 -13.45 -11.00
C GLY A 506 -12.27 -12.32 -11.02
N ASP A 507 -12.10 -11.72 -12.19
CA ASP A 507 -11.31 -10.49 -12.36
C ASP A 507 -12.17 -9.26 -11.98
N ILE A 508 -11.54 -8.19 -11.49
CA ILE A 508 -12.18 -6.93 -11.13
C ILE A 508 -11.49 -5.79 -11.87
N ASN A 509 -12.25 -5.00 -12.64
CA ASN A 509 -11.78 -3.83 -13.35
C ASN A 509 -12.57 -2.59 -12.92
N VAL A 510 -11.88 -1.57 -12.42
CA VAL A 510 -12.46 -0.32 -11.92
C VAL A 510 -11.81 0.87 -12.60
N GLN A 511 -12.61 1.70 -13.25
CA GLN A 511 -12.21 2.97 -13.85
C GLN A 511 -13.02 4.12 -13.23
N ALA A 512 -12.36 5.19 -12.79
CA ALA A 512 -13.01 6.37 -12.22
C ALA A 512 -12.23 7.69 -12.48
N GLY A 513 -12.82 8.84 -12.14
CA GLY A 513 -12.05 10.07 -11.92
C GLY A 513 -11.17 9.94 -10.66
N SER A 514 -11.82 9.73 -9.52
CA SER A 514 -11.20 9.40 -8.23
C SER A 514 -11.83 8.17 -7.57
N ILE A 515 -11.05 7.46 -6.75
CA ILE A 515 -11.48 6.26 -6.01
C ILE A 515 -11.17 6.45 -4.53
N LEU A 516 -12.18 6.33 -3.69
CA LEU A 516 -12.12 6.55 -2.25
C LEU A 516 -12.66 5.32 -1.50
N VAL A 517 -11.78 4.64 -0.76
CA VAL A 517 -12.10 3.41 -0.02
C VAL A 517 -11.75 3.63 1.45
N LYS A 518 -12.76 3.59 2.32
CA LYS A 518 -12.64 3.97 3.75
C LYS A 518 -13.31 3.01 4.72
N ASP A 519 -12.96 3.15 5.99
CA ASP A 519 -13.67 2.59 7.15
C ASP A 519 -13.90 1.07 7.09
N GLY A 520 -12.96 0.32 6.52
CA GLY A 520 -13.06 -1.13 6.29
C GLY A 520 -13.63 -1.57 4.92
N GLY A 521 -13.94 -0.64 4.03
CA GLY A 521 -14.37 -0.91 2.65
C GLY A 521 -13.29 -1.59 1.80
N ARG A 522 -13.68 -2.43 0.82
CA ARG A 522 -12.73 -3.33 0.12
C ARG A 522 -12.95 -3.48 -1.40
N ILE A 523 -11.86 -3.75 -2.11
CA ILE A 523 -11.87 -4.29 -3.49
C ILE A 523 -11.09 -5.61 -3.46
N ALA A 524 -11.76 -6.77 -3.54
CA ALA A 524 -11.13 -8.05 -3.19
C ALA A 524 -11.41 -9.20 -4.18
N SER A 525 -10.35 -9.85 -4.67
CA SER A 525 -10.43 -11.12 -5.40
C SER A 525 -9.82 -12.25 -4.56
N PHE A 526 -10.49 -13.39 -4.44
CA PHE A 526 -10.02 -14.45 -3.53
C PHE A 526 -10.35 -15.87 -3.97
N THR A 527 -9.63 -16.85 -3.41
CA THR A 527 -9.93 -18.28 -3.55
C THR A 527 -9.81 -19.01 -2.21
N LEU A 528 -10.89 -19.71 -1.85
CA LEU A 528 -11.04 -20.62 -0.71
C LEU A 528 -11.15 -22.09 -1.18
N GLY A 529 -11.07 -22.33 -2.49
CA GLY A 529 -11.35 -23.61 -3.13
C GLY A 529 -10.17 -24.11 -3.96
N ARG A 530 -10.49 -24.85 -5.03
CA ARG A 530 -9.50 -25.32 -6.01
C ARG A 530 -9.61 -24.51 -7.30
N GLY A 531 -8.76 -23.50 -7.41
CA GLY A 531 -8.75 -22.54 -8.52
C GLY A 531 -7.91 -21.32 -8.21
N ASN A 532 -7.33 -20.70 -9.24
CA ASN A 532 -6.61 -19.42 -9.09
C ASN A 532 -7.60 -18.29 -8.73
N ALA A 533 -7.17 -17.30 -7.97
CA ALA A 533 -7.89 -16.03 -7.84
C ALA A 533 -7.82 -15.23 -9.16
N GLY A 534 -8.63 -14.17 -9.25
CA GLY A 534 -8.58 -13.22 -10.37
C GLY A 534 -7.73 -11.98 -10.07
N ASN A 535 -7.44 -11.22 -11.11
CA ASN A 535 -6.68 -9.98 -11.04
C ASN A 535 -7.60 -8.81 -10.67
N ILE A 536 -7.02 -7.78 -10.05
CA ILE A 536 -7.66 -6.50 -9.81
C ILE A 536 -6.93 -5.44 -10.64
N THR A 537 -7.69 -4.63 -11.39
CA THR A 537 -7.20 -3.52 -12.20
C THR A 537 -7.93 -2.25 -11.79
N ILE A 538 -7.19 -1.24 -11.34
CA ILE A 538 -7.71 0.02 -10.82
C ILE A 538 -7.11 1.16 -11.64
N GLN A 539 -7.97 1.98 -12.23
CA GLN A 539 -7.58 3.13 -13.05
C GLN A 539 -8.32 4.38 -12.58
N ALA A 540 -7.59 5.33 -12.00
CA ALA A 540 -8.11 6.66 -11.67
C ALA A 540 -7.48 7.69 -12.60
N ARG A 541 -8.26 8.70 -13.04
CA ARG A 541 -7.70 9.87 -13.72
C ARG A 541 -6.88 10.73 -12.76
N ASP A 542 -7.40 10.91 -11.55
CA ASP A 542 -6.93 11.92 -10.60
C ASP A 542 -6.26 11.25 -9.39
N ALA A 543 -6.99 10.52 -8.55
CA ALA A 543 -6.44 9.92 -7.33
C ALA A 543 -7.10 8.58 -6.91
N VAL A 544 -6.32 7.74 -6.23
CA VAL A 544 -6.81 6.58 -5.46
C VAL A 544 -6.45 6.79 -3.99
N THR A 545 -7.37 6.52 -3.07
CA THR A 545 -7.15 6.62 -1.62
C THR A 545 -7.77 5.44 -0.89
N PHE A 546 -6.94 4.74 -0.13
CA PHE A 546 -7.33 3.73 0.85
C PHE A 546 -7.03 4.30 2.25
N ASP A 547 -8.05 4.52 3.07
CA ASP A 547 -7.91 5.28 4.33
C ASP A 547 -8.72 4.66 5.47
N GLY A 548 -8.03 4.25 6.54
CA GLY A 548 -8.67 3.73 7.74
C GLY A 548 -8.76 2.20 7.83
N VAL A 549 -9.43 1.77 8.90
CA VAL A 549 -9.81 0.40 9.22
C VAL A 549 -11.28 0.41 9.67
N ASP A 550 -11.92 -0.76 9.74
CA ASP A 550 -13.28 -0.86 10.29
C ASP A 550 -13.37 -0.53 11.79
N ASN A 551 -14.58 -0.41 12.31
CA ASN A 551 -14.85 -0.11 13.72
C ASN A 551 -14.25 -1.14 14.72
N SER A 552 -13.97 -2.38 14.30
CA SER A 552 -13.28 -3.38 15.13
C SER A 552 -11.75 -3.30 15.08
N LYS A 553 -11.18 -2.50 14.16
CA LYS A 553 -9.75 -2.42 13.83
C LYS A 553 -9.15 -3.77 13.36
N VAL A 554 -9.93 -4.57 12.64
CA VAL A 554 -9.50 -5.89 12.11
C VAL A 554 -9.48 -5.92 10.59
N ILE A 555 -10.29 -5.08 9.94
CA ILE A 555 -10.46 -5.04 8.48
C ILE A 555 -9.90 -3.72 7.94
N SER A 556 -8.72 -3.80 7.32
CA SER A 556 -8.08 -2.71 6.58
C SER A 556 -8.95 -2.22 5.42
N SER A 557 -9.03 -0.91 5.19
CA SER A 557 -9.51 -0.39 3.90
C SER A 557 -8.48 -0.67 2.82
N GLY A 558 -8.87 -1.29 1.69
CA GLY A 558 -7.83 -1.76 0.78
C GLY A 558 -8.27 -2.49 -0.49
N SER A 559 -7.24 -2.90 -1.24
CA SER A 559 -7.37 -3.86 -2.34
C SER A 559 -6.64 -5.16 -2.00
N PHE A 560 -7.29 -6.31 -2.20
CA PHE A 560 -6.80 -7.61 -1.71
C PHE A 560 -6.91 -8.69 -2.79
N SER A 561 -5.81 -9.35 -3.14
CA SER A 561 -5.84 -10.61 -3.88
C SER A 561 -5.31 -11.74 -2.98
N SER A 562 -6.17 -12.66 -2.56
CA SER A 562 -5.78 -13.67 -1.57
C SER A 562 -6.08 -15.11 -1.94
N VAL A 563 -5.23 -15.99 -1.42
CA VAL A 563 -5.38 -17.44 -1.45
C VAL A 563 -5.50 -17.88 -0.01
N GLU A 564 -6.72 -18.24 0.39
CA GLU A 564 -7.06 -18.47 1.79
C GLU A 564 -6.66 -19.88 2.25
N ALA A 565 -6.68 -20.13 3.57
CA ALA A 565 -6.19 -21.38 4.15
C ALA A 565 -6.90 -22.61 3.53
N GLY A 566 -6.15 -23.68 3.28
CA GLY A 566 -6.62 -24.89 2.60
C GLY A 566 -6.84 -24.77 1.08
N ALA A 567 -6.77 -23.57 0.48
CA ALA A 567 -7.00 -23.39 -0.95
C ALA A 567 -5.80 -23.85 -1.82
N ILE A 568 -6.10 -24.19 -3.08
CA ILE A 568 -5.13 -24.68 -4.07
C ILE A 568 -5.32 -23.92 -5.39
N GLY A 569 -4.38 -23.03 -5.69
CA GLY A 569 -4.40 -22.18 -6.90
C GLY A 569 -3.68 -20.85 -6.65
N ASN A 570 -3.09 -20.26 -7.68
CA ASN A 570 -2.28 -19.04 -7.58
C ASN A 570 -3.14 -17.79 -7.24
N GLY A 571 -2.54 -16.82 -6.54
CA GLY A 571 -3.11 -15.50 -6.35
C GLY A 571 -3.12 -14.68 -7.65
N GLY A 572 -3.99 -13.67 -7.74
CA GLY A 572 -4.03 -12.73 -8.86
C GLY A 572 -3.22 -11.46 -8.56
N ASN A 573 -2.95 -10.69 -9.60
CA ASN A 573 -2.21 -9.42 -9.46
C ASN A 573 -3.13 -8.27 -9.05
N ILE A 574 -2.59 -7.26 -8.37
CA ILE A 574 -3.22 -5.95 -8.19
C ILE A 574 -2.46 -4.95 -9.05
N ASN A 575 -3.16 -4.27 -9.96
CA ASN A 575 -2.58 -3.31 -10.90
C ASN A 575 -3.27 -1.95 -10.72
N ILE A 576 -2.51 -0.90 -10.40
CA ILE A 576 -3.03 0.45 -10.16
C ILE A 576 -2.38 1.44 -11.11
N THR A 577 -3.19 2.29 -11.73
CA THR A 577 -2.74 3.49 -12.47
C THR A 577 -3.54 4.69 -12.02
N ALA A 578 -2.87 5.77 -11.62
CA ALA A 578 -3.52 6.97 -11.07
C ALA A 578 -2.70 8.25 -11.30
N GLY A 579 -3.29 9.43 -11.03
CA GLY A 579 -2.50 10.64 -10.81
C GLY A 579 -1.67 10.50 -9.54
N SER A 580 -2.33 10.27 -8.39
CA SER A 580 -1.68 9.93 -7.11
C SER A 580 -2.31 8.72 -6.42
N LEU A 581 -1.59 8.11 -5.48
CA LEU A 581 -2.07 7.01 -4.63
C LEU A 581 -1.74 7.29 -3.16
N SER A 582 -2.74 7.17 -2.28
CA SER A 582 -2.59 7.35 -0.83
C SER A 582 -3.05 6.10 -0.07
N LEU A 583 -2.23 5.62 0.86
CA LEU A 583 -2.55 4.55 1.82
C LEU A 583 -2.38 5.13 3.23
N THR A 584 -3.48 5.34 3.96
CA THR A 584 -3.45 6.03 5.26
C THR A 584 -4.20 5.28 6.36
N ASN A 585 -3.75 5.43 7.61
CA ASN A 585 -4.46 4.97 8.81
C ASN A 585 -4.90 3.49 8.78
N GLY A 586 -4.06 2.60 8.23
CA GLY A 586 -4.34 1.19 8.00
C GLY A 586 -4.72 0.83 6.56
N GLY A 587 -4.72 1.79 5.64
CA GLY A 587 -4.94 1.56 4.21
C GLY A 587 -3.96 0.53 3.61
N GLU A 588 -4.48 -0.49 2.92
CA GLU A 588 -3.72 -1.70 2.55
C GLU A 588 -3.83 -2.08 1.05
N LEU A 589 -2.72 -2.55 0.48
CA LEU A 589 -2.69 -3.25 -0.81
C LEU A 589 -2.01 -4.61 -0.63
N SER A 590 -2.74 -5.72 -0.80
CA SER A 590 -2.32 -7.03 -0.29
C SER A 590 -2.40 -8.15 -1.33
N VAL A 591 -1.28 -8.84 -1.59
CA VAL A 591 -1.22 -10.09 -2.38
C VAL A 591 -0.74 -11.24 -1.48
N ALA A 592 -1.69 -11.98 -0.89
CA ALA A 592 -1.43 -12.83 0.28
C ALA A 592 -1.79 -14.30 0.05
N VAL A 593 -0.83 -15.20 0.30
CA VAL A 593 -1.05 -16.64 0.45
C VAL A 593 -1.12 -16.96 1.94
N ARG A 594 -2.31 -17.30 2.44
CA ARG A 594 -2.56 -17.47 3.88
C ARG A 594 -1.86 -18.71 4.45
N GLY A 595 -1.44 -18.56 5.70
CA GLY A 595 -0.89 -19.64 6.50
C GLY A 595 -1.95 -20.67 6.94
N GLN A 596 -1.49 -21.67 7.67
CA GLN A 596 -2.34 -22.67 8.31
C GLN A 596 -3.19 -22.05 9.44
N THR A 597 -4.35 -22.65 9.69
CA THR A 597 -5.22 -22.39 10.85
C THR A 597 -5.37 -23.66 11.67
N ASP A 598 -6.08 -23.59 12.80
CA ASP A 598 -6.39 -24.76 13.63
C ASP A 598 -7.21 -25.85 12.90
N THR A 599 -7.82 -25.52 11.76
CA THR A 599 -8.74 -26.38 11.00
C THR A 599 -8.32 -26.66 9.56
N LEU A 600 -7.42 -25.85 8.97
CA LEU A 600 -7.02 -25.94 7.56
C LEU A 600 -5.49 -25.79 7.40
N PRO A 601 -4.84 -26.58 6.53
CA PRO A 601 -3.41 -26.44 6.25
C PRO A 601 -3.12 -25.12 5.53
N GLY A 602 -1.86 -24.69 5.55
CA GLY A 602 -1.42 -23.52 4.80
C GLY A 602 -1.64 -23.70 3.29
N ALA A 603 -1.99 -22.61 2.61
CA ALA A 603 -2.31 -22.64 1.18
C ALA A 603 -1.12 -23.10 0.33
N GLN A 604 -1.41 -23.82 -0.76
CA GLN A 604 -0.41 -24.35 -1.70
C GLN A 604 -0.48 -23.54 -3.00
N SER A 605 0.33 -22.49 -3.08
CA SER A 605 0.11 -21.39 -4.02
C SER A 605 1.28 -20.40 -4.10
N ASN A 606 1.44 -19.79 -5.27
CA ASN A 606 2.24 -18.57 -5.41
C ASN A 606 1.33 -17.34 -5.30
N ALA A 607 1.78 -16.32 -4.58
CA ALA A 607 1.11 -15.03 -4.56
C ALA A 607 1.15 -14.37 -5.95
N GLY A 608 0.17 -13.48 -6.20
CA GLY A 608 0.28 -12.53 -7.31
C GLY A 608 1.26 -11.40 -6.98
N SER A 609 1.32 -10.39 -7.84
CA SER A 609 2.19 -9.21 -7.69
C SER A 609 1.38 -7.92 -7.55
N VAL A 610 1.93 -6.92 -6.87
CA VAL A 610 1.37 -5.55 -6.84
C VAL A 610 2.15 -4.68 -7.81
N ASN A 611 1.46 -4.06 -8.77
CA ASN A 611 2.03 -3.17 -9.78
C ASN A 611 1.37 -1.79 -9.69
N ILE A 612 2.13 -0.76 -9.36
CA ILE A 612 1.65 0.61 -9.17
C ILE A 612 2.39 1.53 -10.14
N ASN A 613 1.64 2.32 -10.91
CA ASN A 613 2.17 3.36 -11.79
C ASN A 613 1.39 4.66 -11.56
N VAL A 614 1.94 5.58 -10.78
CA VAL A 614 1.33 6.88 -10.52
C VAL A 614 2.08 7.99 -11.24
N ARG A 615 1.35 9.00 -11.72
CA ARG A 615 1.94 10.16 -12.40
C ARG A 615 2.74 11.01 -11.41
N ASP A 616 2.19 11.25 -10.23
CA ASP A 616 2.66 12.21 -9.24
C ASP A 616 3.20 11.45 -8.01
N ALA A 617 2.53 11.51 -6.86
CA ALA A 617 3.00 10.95 -5.59
C ALA A 617 2.35 9.61 -5.21
N LEU A 618 3.15 8.74 -4.58
CA LEU A 618 2.68 7.69 -3.66
C LEU A 618 2.95 8.14 -2.21
N THR A 619 1.92 8.10 -1.37
CA THR A 619 2.03 8.36 0.08
C THR A 619 1.54 7.15 0.88
N ILE A 620 2.32 6.73 1.88
CA ILE A 620 1.94 5.70 2.87
C ILE A 620 2.21 6.27 4.27
N SER A 621 1.19 6.54 5.08
CA SER A 621 1.37 7.22 6.38
C SER A 621 0.21 7.11 7.37
N GLY A 622 0.47 7.19 8.67
CA GLY A 622 -0.54 7.21 9.73
C GLY A 622 -0.64 5.91 10.54
N THR A 623 -1.69 5.78 11.34
CA THR A 623 -1.83 4.70 12.34
C THR A 623 -2.14 3.33 11.72
N ASP A 624 -2.11 2.27 12.53
CA ASP A 624 -2.61 0.93 12.15
C ASP A 624 -1.87 0.28 10.96
N THR A 625 -0.61 0.65 10.73
CA THR A 625 0.35 0.05 9.78
C THR A 625 -0.11 0.01 8.30
N PRO A 626 -0.36 1.16 7.66
CA PRO A 626 -0.71 1.22 6.25
C PRO A 626 0.43 0.71 5.37
N GLY A 627 0.12 0.07 4.24
CA GLY A 627 1.18 -0.44 3.38
C GLY A 627 0.79 -1.35 2.23
N ILE A 628 1.83 -1.75 1.50
CA ILE A 628 1.77 -2.67 0.36
C ILE A 628 2.43 -3.98 0.80
N PHE A 629 1.70 -5.09 0.77
CA PHE A 629 2.11 -6.37 1.33
C PHE A 629 2.02 -7.52 0.32
N ALA A 630 3.04 -8.37 0.28
CA ALA A 630 3.14 -9.51 -0.62
C ALA A 630 3.70 -10.74 0.12
N GLY A 631 2.81 -11.52 0.76
CA GLY A 631 3.20 -12.44 1.83
C GLY A 631 2.87 -13.91 1.60
N LEU A 632 3.77 -14.80 2.05
CA LEU A 632 3.43 -16.17 2.45
C LEU A 632 3.26 -16.25 3.97
N GLY A 633 2.11 -16.76 4.42
CA GLY A 633 1.84 -17.04 5.83
C GLY A 633 2.50 -18.32 6.36
N THR A 634 2.41 -18.52 7.67
CA THR A 634 2.98 -19.66 8.40
C THR A 634 2.50 -21.00 7.85
N GLY A 635 3.43 -21.88 7.46
CA GLY A 635 3.08 -23.20 6.91
C GLY A 635 2.50 -23.21 5.48
N ALA A 636 2.34 -22.05 4.82
CA ALA A 636 2.02 -21.98 3.39
C ALA A 636 3.20 -22.47 2.52
N VAL A 637 2.93 -22.87 1.27
CA VAL A 637 3.95 -23.41 0.35
C VAL A 637 3.85 -22.79 -1.04
N GLY A 638 4.93 -22.16 -1.51
CA GLY A 638 5.02 -21.48 -2.81
C GLY A 638 5.89 -20.22 -2.77
N ARG A 639 5.77 -19.33 -3.77
CA ARG A 639 6.56 -18.08 -3.85
C ARG A 639 5.75 -16.85 -3.43
N GLY A 640 6.39 -15.94 -2.68
CA GLY A 640 5.86 -14.62 -2.33
C GLY A 640 5.81 -13.66 -3.52
N GLY A 641 4.96 -12.64 -3.41
CA GLY A 641 4.65 -11.74 -4.52
C GLY A 641 5.71 -10.67 -4.75
N ASP A 642 5.95 -10.33 -6.02
CA ASP A 642 6.77 -9.17 -6.37
C ASP A 642 5.96 -7.87 -6.19
N ILE A 643 6.61 -6.78 -5.78
CA ILE A 643 6.01 -5.44 -5.66
C ILE A 643 6.77 -4.49 -6.57
N ASN A 644 6.07 -3.84 -7.50
CA ASN A 644 6.65 -2.89 -8.45
C ASN A 644 5.94 -1.54 -8.33
N VAL A 645 6.69 -0.47 -8.07
CA VAL A 645 6.18 0.88 -7.84
C VAL A 645 6.90 1.88 -8.73
N GLN A 646 6.13 2.64 -9.50
CA GLN A 646 6.60 3.76 -10.32
C GLN A 646 5.83 5.04 -9.95
N ALA A 647 6.56 6.15 -9.75
CA ALA A 647 6.02 7.45 -9.34
C ALA A 647 6.90 8.63 -9.82
N GLU A 648 6.46 9.87 -9.59
CA GLU A 648 7.38 11.02 -9.53
C GLU A 648 8.11 11.04 -8.18
N SER A 649 7.35 11.01 -7.07
CA SER A 649 7.88 10.97 -5.70
C SER A 649 7.19 9.91 -4.83
N ILE A 650 7.90 9.38 -3.83
CA ILE A 650 7.39 8.34 -2.92
C ILE A 650 7.71 8.73 -1.48
N LEU A 651 6.69 8.82 -0.63
CA LEU A 651 6.80 9.11 0.80
C LEU A 651 6.18 7.97 1.61
N VAL A 652 6.96 7.37 2.50
CA VAL A 652 6.54 6.29 3.39
C VAL A 652 6.94 6.69 4.82
N LYS A 653 5.97 6.92 5.71
CA LYS A 653 6.24 7.45 7.04
C LYS A 653 5.31 6.94 8.15
N ASP A 654 5.61 7.31 9.39
CA ASP A 654 4.86 6.99 10.61
C ASP A 654 4.62 5.47 10.85
N GLY A 655 5.52 4.61 10.36
CA GLY A 655 5.40 3.15 10.39
C GLY A 655 4.77 2.53 9.14
N GLY A 656 4.57 3.30 8.07
CA GLY A 656 4.10 2.80 6.77
C GLY A 656 5.09 1.84 6.10
N ARG A 657 4.62 0.86 5.32
CA ARG A 657 5.47 -0.24 4.80
C ARG A 657 5.25 -0.60 3.34
N ILE A 658 6.34 -1.03 2.68
CA ILE A 658 6.32 -1.77 1.41
C ILE A 658 7.02 -3.10 1.67
N ALA A 659 6.31 -4.23 1.74
CA ALA A 659 6.84 -5.47 2.30
C ALA A 659 6.48 -6.74 1.50
N SER A 660 7.48 -7.45 0.98
CA SER A 660 7.35 -8.83 0.51
C SER A 660 7.98 -9.76 1.55
N PHE A 661 7.35 -10.88 1.89
CA PHE A 661 7.85 -11.72 2.98
C PHE A 661 7.42 -13.19 2.87
N THR A 662 8.13 -14.05 3.60
CA THR A 662 7.77 -15.46 3.74
C THR A 662 7.91 -15.91 5.21
N LEU A 663 6.81 -16.41 5.76
CA LEU A 663 6.69 -17.15 7.02
C LEU A 663 6.56 -18.67 6.78
N GLY A 664 6.55 -19.08 5.51
CA GLY A 664 6.23 -20.45 5.08
C GLY A 664 7.42 -21.15 4.41
N ARG A 665 7.11 -22.01 3.42
CA ARG A 665 8.10 -22.72 2.62
C ARG A 665 8.12 -22.22 1.18
N GLY A 666 9.10 -21.39 0.91
CA GLY A 666 9.47 -20.87 -0.41
C GLY A 666 9.89 -19.41 -0.35
N ASN A 667 10.44 -18.91 -1.45
CA ASN A 667 11.13 -17.62 -1.50
C ASN A 667 10.18 -16.43 -1.36
N ALA A 668 10.65 -15.34 -0.74
CA ALA A 668 9.99 -14.05 -0.81
C ALA A 668 10.08 -13.46 -2.24
N GLY A 669 9.26 -12.46 -2.54
CA GLY A 669 9.32 -11.72 -3.80
C GLY A 669 10.22 -10.49 -3.73
N ASN A 670 10.53 -9.90 -4.88
CA ASN A 670 11.36 -8.72 -5.00
C ASN A 670 10.51 -7.45 -4.87
N ILE A 671 11.14 -6.37 -4.40
CA ILE A 671 10.56 -5.02 -4.42
C ILE A 671 11.35 -4.17 -5.42
N THR A 672 10.66 -3.53 -6.34
CA THR A 672 11.23 -2.61 -7.34
C THR A 672 10.57 -1.25 -7.19
N ILE A 673 11.37 -0.21 -6.93
CA ILE A 673 10.91 1.16 -6.69
C ILE A 673 11.59 2.10 -7.70
N GLN A 674 10.78 2.86 -8.43
CA GLN A 674 11.23 3.81 -9.45
C GLN A 674 10.55 5.17 -9.23
N ALA A 675 11.29 6.12 -8.66
CA ALA A 675 10.88 7.52 -8.57
C ALA A 675 11.62 8.35 -9.64
N ARG A 676 11.03 9.45 -10.09
CA ARG A 676 11.71 10.41 -10.98
C ARG A 676 12.47 11.48 -10.19
N ASP A 677 11.92 11.88 -9.05
CA ASP A 677 12.50 12.82 -8.11
C ASP A 677 13.00 12.12 -6.83
N ALA A 678 12.15 11.91 -5.82
CA ALA A 678 12.59 11.46 -4.50
C ALA A 678 11.90 10.17 -4.00
N VAL A 679 12.62 9.39 -3.20
CA VAL A 679 12.07 8.36 -2.31
C VAL A 679 12.44 8.70 -0.87
N THR A 680 11.46 8.76 0.03
CA THR A 680 11.67 9.08 1.46
C THR A 680 11.00 8.02 2.33
N PHE A 681 11.78 7.41 3.21
CA PHE A 681 11.30 6.59 4.32
C PHE A 681 11.62 7.33 5.63
N ASP A 682 10.61 7.75 6.38
CA ASP A 682 10.78 8.65 7.53
C ASP A 682 9.99 8.22 8.77
N GLY A 683 10.66 8.14 9.92
CA GLY A 683 9.99 7.87 11.19
C GLY A 683 9.71 6.38 11.47
N VAL A 684 9.18 6.14 12.66
CA VAL A 684 8.67 4.85 13.15
C VAL A 684 7.19 5.00 13.51
N ASP A 685 6.49 3.90 13.77
CA ASP A 685 5.13 3.92 14.30
C ASP A 685 5.05 4.48 15.74
N ASN A 686 3.82 4.74 16.21
CA ASN A 686 3.56 5.27 17.56
C ASN A 686 4.09 4.38 18.71
N SER A 687 4.32 3.08 18.49
CA SER A 687 4.94 2.19 19.48
C SER A 687 6.47 2.17 19.45
N LYS A 688 7.10 2.78 18.43
CA LYS A 688 8.53 2.72 18.11
C LYS A 688 9.05 1.29 17.87
N VAL A 689 8.22 0.42 17.31
CA VAL A 689 8.58 -0.99 17.00
C VAL A 689 8.65 -1.23 15.49
N ILE A 690 7.93 -0.43 14.69
CA ILE A 690 7.74 -0.63 13.26
C ILE A 690 8.34 0.54 12.49
N SER A 691 9.51 0.30 11.90
CA SER A 691 10.21 1.21 11.00
C SER A 691 9.36 1.55 9.77
N SER A 692 9.36 2.81 9.33
CA SER A 692 8.86 3.14 7.99
C SER A 692 9.86 2.62 6.95
N GLY A 693 9.43 1.81 5.98
CA GLY A 693 10.46 1.11 5.19
C GLY A 693 10.01 0.21 4.04
N SER A 694 11.03 -0.32 3.36
CA SER A 694 10.90 -1.39 2.37
C SER A 694 11.52 -2.68 2.91
N PHE A 695 10.78 -3.79 2.89
CA PHE A 695 11.15 -5.04 3.55
C PHE A 695 10.98 -6.25 2.62
N SER A 696 12.05 -6.97 2.32
CA SER A 696 12.00 -8.25 1.60
C SER A 696 12.59 -9.35 2.48
N SER A 697 11.86 -9.66 3.57
CA SER A 697 12.38 -10.44 4.70
C SER A 697 12.00 -11.92 4.66
N VAL A 698 12.80 -12.74 5.35
CA VAL A 698 12.47 -14.14 5.63
C VAL A 698 12.33 -14.29 7.14
N GLU A 699 11.12 -14.59 7.58
CA GLU A 699 10.74 -14.54 8.99
C GLU A 699 11.06 -15.85 9.74
N ALA A 700 11.05 -15.83 11.08
CA ALA A 700 11.49 -16.96 11.89
C ALA A 700 10.70 -18.25 11.56
N GLY A 701 11.38 -19.39 11.55
CA GLY A 701 10.83 -20.69 11.14
C GLY A 701 10.66 -20.91 9.63
N ALA A 702 10.79 -19.87 8.79
CA ALA A 702 10.60 -20.00 7.34
C ALA A 702 11.77 -20.68 6.62
N ILE A 703 11.48 -21.26 5.45
CA ILE A 703 12.45 -21.99 4.62
C ILE A 703 12.34 -21.52 3.16
N GLY A 704 13.31 -20.76 2.68
CA GLY A 704 13.32 -20.15 1.33
C GLY A 704 14.17 -18.88 1.30
N ASN A 705 14.67 -18.49 0.13
CA ASN A 705 15.55 -17.31 0.01
C ASN A 705 14.76 -15.99 0.10
N GLY A 706 15.40 -14.93 0.58
CA GLY A 706 14.88 -13.57 0.52
C GLY A 706 14.86 -13.02 -0.91
N GLY A 707 13.93 -12.10 -1.19
CA GLY A 707 13.89 -11.35 -2.45
C GLY A 707 14.74 -10.09 -2.39
N ASN A 708 14.99 -9.46 -3.54
CA ASN A 708 15.83 -8.25 -3.62
C ASN A 708 15.01 -6.98 -3.44
N ILE A 709 15.62 -5.92 -2.90
CA ILE A 709 15.10 -4.55 -2.97
C ILE A 709 15.91 -3.79 -4.02
N ASN A 710 15.24 -3.21 -5.02
CA ASN A 710 15.86 -2.46 -6.11
C ASN A 710 15.25 -1.06 -6.18
N ILE A 711 16.05 -0.01 -5.95
CA ILE A 711 15.59 1.39 -5.95
C ILE A 711 16.33 2.18 -7.02
N THR A 712 15.57 2.92 -7.84
CA THR A 712 16.09 3.96 -8.75
C THR A 712 15.33 5.26 -8.49
N ALA A 713 16.05 6.36 -8.26
CA ALA A 713 15.46 7.67 -7.94
C ALA A 713 16.38 8.83 -8.33
N GLY A 714 15.88 10.07 -8.26
CA GLY A 714 16.73 11.26 -8.17
C GLY A 714 17.49 11.28 -6.85
N SER A 715 16.78 11.17 -5.72
CA SER A 715 17.34 11.08 -4.37
C SER A 715 16.66 9.99 -3.53
N LEU A 716 17.35 9.54 -2.47
CA LEU A 716 16.81 8.63 -1.45
C LEU A 716 17.16 9.14 -0.05
N SER A 717 16.15 9.23 0.82
CA SER A 717 16.30 9.60 2.23
C SER A 717 15.75 8.50 3.15
N LEU A 718 16.55 8.11 4.15
CA LEU A 718 16.18 7.21 5.24
C LEU A 718 16.34 7.98 6.56
N THR A 719 15.24 8.42 7.17
CA THR A 719 15.28 9.32 8.33
C THR A 719 14.51 8.82 9.53
N ASN A 720 14.97 9.15 10.74
CA ASN A 720 14.24 8.93 12.00
C ASN A 720 13.74 7.48 12.21
N GLY A 721 14.55 6.48 11.81
CA GLY A 721 14.18 5.06 11.81
C GLY A 721 13.75 4.51 10.44
N GLY A 722 13.85 5.29 9.36
CA GLY A 722 13.59 4.82 7.99
C GLY A 722 14.50 3.64 7.59
N GLU A 723 13.91 2.57 7.05
CA GLU A 723 14.58 1.27 6.88
C GLU A 723 14.48 0.67 5.46
N LEU A 724 15.57 0.10 4.96
CA LEU A 724 15.58 -0.85 3.83
C LEU A 724 16.12 -2.20 4.29
N SER A 725 15.30 -3.26 4.27
CA SER A 725 15.61 -4.53 4.93
C SER A 725 15.44 -5.75 4.01
N VAL A 726 16.49 -6.54 3.79
CA VAL A 726 16.44 -7.88 3.16
C VAL A 726 16.83 -8.99 4.15
N ALA A 727 16.73 -8.68 5.45
CA ALA A 727 17.27 -9.51 6.52
C ALA A 727 16.53 -10.86 6.68
N VAL A 728 17.31 -11.87 7.07
CA VAL A 728 16.83 -13.20 7.45
C VAL A 728 16.72 -13.24 8.97
N ARG A 729 15.52 -13.44 9.52
CA ARG A 729 15.28 -13.38 10.96
C ARG A 729 15.95 -14.52 11.72
N GLY A 730 16.42 -14.19 12.92
CA GLY A 730 16.95 -15.14 13.88
C GLY A 730 15.88 -16.00 14.54
N GLN A 731 16.35 -16.87 15.43
CA GLN A 731 15.51 -17.66 16.33
C GLN A 731 14.72 -16.75 17.29
N THR A 732 13.50 -17.17 17.61
CA THR A 732 12.64 -16.63 18.67
C THR A 732 12.41 -17.70 19.73
N ASP A 733 11.74 -17.35 20.82
CA ASP A 733 11.37 -18.30 21.88
C ASP A 733 10.46 -19.45 21.39
N THR A 734 9.74 -19.24 20.27
CA THR A 734 8.74 -20.17 19.74
C THR A 734 9.12 -20.79 18.38
N LEU A 735 9.99 -20.17 17.60
CA LEU A 735 10.36 -20.60 16.24
C LEU A 735 11.88 -20.59 16.03
N PRO A 736 12.46 -21.62 15.39
CA PRO A 736 13.89 -21.65 15.08
C PRO A 736 14.28 -20.53 14.09
N GLY A 737 15.58 -20.22 14.02
CA GLY A 737 16.09 -19.28 13.02
C GLY A 737 15.79 -19.75 11.60
N ALA A 738 15.52 -18.81 10.70
CA ALA A 738 15.15 -19.11 9.32
C ALA A 738 16.26 -19.84 8.55
N GLN A 739 15.87 -20.66 7.57
CA GLN A 739 16.79 -21.41 6.70
C GLN A 739 16.76 -20.78 5.30
N SER A 740 17.69 -19.85 5.06
CA SER A 740 17.56 -18.86 4.01
C SER A 740 18.87 -18.14 3.70
N ASN A 741 19.12 -17.85 2.42
CA ASN A 741 20.02 -16.77 2.04
C ASN A 741 19.21 -15.48 1.89
N ALA A 742 19.72 -14.39 2.46
CA ALA A 742 19.16 -13.06 2.29
C ALA A 742 19.16 -12.64 0.81
N GLY A 743 18.23 -11.74 0.45
CA GLY A 743 18.27 -11.06 -0.85
C GLY A 743 19.35 -9.97 -0.89
N SER A 744 19.41 -9.21 -1.97
CA SER A 744 20.34 -8.06 -2.11
C SER A 744 19.60 -6.73 -2.10
N VAL A 745 20.27 -5.66 -1.64
CA VAL A 745 19.78 -4.28 -1.77
C VAL A 745 20.57 -3.57 -2.87
N ASN A 746 19.91 -3.20 -3.97
CA ASN A 746 20.48 -2.48 -5.10
C ASN A 746 19.89 -1.07 -5.16
N ILE A 747 20.74 -0.04 -5.11
CA ILE A 747 20.30 1.37 -5.13
C ILE A 747 21.08 2.14 -6.19
N ASN A 748 20.36 2.90 -7.01
CA ASN A 748 20.92 3.76 -8.05
C ASN A 748 20.22 5.13 -8.02
N VAL A 749 20.83 6.11 -7.36
CA VAL A 749 20.29 7.47 -7.23
C VAL A 749 21.11 8.50 -8.00
N ARG A 750 20.43 9.47 -8.61
CA ARG A 750 21.07 10.53 -9.40
C ARG A 750 21.90 11.47 -8.53
N ASP A 751 21.39 11.88 -7.38
CA ASP A 751 21.93 13.00 -6.59
C ASP A 751 22.51 12.53 -5.26
N ALA A 752 21.68 12.14 -4.29
CA ALA A 752 22.15 11.77 -2.96
C ALA A 752 21.39 10.59 -2.35
N LEU A 753 22.11 9.78 -1.58
CA LEU A 753 21.58 8.92 -0.53
C LEU A 753 21.88 9.58 0.83
N THR A 754 20.85 9.82 1.64
CA THR A 754 20.98 10.33 3.02
C THR A 754 20.39 9.33 4.01
N ILE A 755 21.11 9.07 5.10
CA ILE A 755 20.69 8.26 6.24
C ILE A 755 21.00 9.07 7.52
N SER A 756 20.00 9.50 8.28
CA SER A 756 20.19 10.46 9.39
C SER A 756 19.00 10.56 10.37
N GLY A 757 19.21 11.08 11.58
CA GLY A 757 18.18 11.21 12.62
C GLY A 757 18.03 9.98 13.53
N THR A 758 17.02 10.02 14.42
CA THR A 758 16.91 9.08 15.57
C THR A 758 16.44 7.67 15.18
N ASP A 759 16.38 6.76 16.16
CA ASP A 759 15.75 5.43 16.02
C ASP A 759 16.42 4.50 14.97
N THR A 760 17.72 4.69 14.73
CA THR A 760 18.61 3.83 13.91
C THR A 760 18.16 3.62 12.45
N PRO A 761 18.06 4.69 11.64
CA PRO A 761 17.74 4.57 10.21
C PRO A 761 18.87 3.83 9.48
N GLY A 762 18.54 3.04 8.45
CA GLY A 762 19.56 2.30 7.73
C GLY A 762 19.14 1.25 6.71
N ILE A 763 20.17 0.59 6.16
CA ILE A 763 20.05 -0.46 5.14
C ILE A 763 20.60 -1.77 5.72
N PHE A 764 19.76 -2.80 5.85
CA PHE A 764 20.09 -4.04 6.54
C PHE A 764 19.88 -5.27 5.66
N ALA A 765 20.92 -6.10 5.57
CA ALA A 765 20.94 -7.36 4.82
C ALA A 765 21.47 -8.52 5.69
N ASN A 766 21.14 -8.46 6.99
CA ASN A 766 21.74 -9.29 8.03
C ASN A 766 21.19 -10.73 8.05
N LEU A 767 22.05 -11.68 8.44
CA LEU A 767 21.64 -13.04 8.87
C LEU A 767 21.48 -13.05 10.40
N GLY A 768 20.26 -13.25 10.90
CA GLY A 768 19.95 -13.21 12.33
C GLY A 768 20.52 -14.35 13.18
N THR A 769 20.46 -14.19 14.49
CA THR A 769 20.95 -15.15 15.50
C THR A 769 20.32 -16.53 15.33
N GLY A 770 21.13 -17.58 15.17
CA GLY A 770 20.63 -18.95 14.99
C GLY A 770 19.97 -19.25 13.63
N ALA A 771 19.87 -18.29 12.71
CA ALA A 771 19.49 -18.55 11.31
C ALA A 771 20.61 -19.26 10.55
N VAL A 772 20.30 -19.87 9.40
CA VAL A 772 21.26 -20.65 8.60
C VAL A 772 21.20 -20.26 7.13
N GLY A 773 22.33 -19.82 6.56
CA GLY A 773 22.49 -19.37 5.18
C GLY A 773 23.47 -18.21 5.07
N ARG A 774 23.37 -17.36 4.05
CA ARG A 774 24.27 -16.22 3.82
C ARG A 774 23.58 -14.87 4.01
N GLY A 775 24.31 -13.88 4.53
CA GLY A 775 23.94 -12.46 4.52
C GLY A 775 23.90 -11.87 3.10
N GLY A 776 23.15 -10.79 2.93
CA GLY A 776 22.75 -10.26 1.62
C GLY A 776 23.67 -9.16 1.11
N ASP A 777 24.01 -9.18 -0.17
CA ASP A 777 24.91 -8.17 -0.75
C ASP A 777 24.22 -6.79 -0.87
N ILE A 778 24.93 -5.72 -0.56
CA ILE A 778 24.43 -4.33 -0.66
C ILE A 778 25.25 -3.58 -1.72
N LYS A 779 24.58 -3.03 -2.73
CA LYS A 779 25.19 -2.32 -3.85
C LYS A 779 24.56 -0.95 -4.05
N LEU A 780 25.33 0.11 -3.82
CA LEU A 780 24.87 1.49 -3.86
C LEU A 780 25.60 2.29 -4.94
N GLN A 781 24.85 3.06 -5.73
CA GLN A 781 25.37 4.03 -6.71
C GLN A 781 24.66 5.37 -6.48
N ALA A 782 25.43 6.45 -6.32
CA ALA A 782 24.91 7.79 -5.99
C ALA A 782 25.78 8.91 -6.58
N GLY A 783 25.30 10.15 -6.54
CA GLY A 783 26.19 11.33 -6.63
C GLY A 783 27.01 11.45 -5.33
N ASN A 784 26.31 11.61 -4.21
CA ASN A 784 26.86 11.65 -2.86
C ASN A 784 26.18 10.62 -1.93
N VAL A 785 26.90 10.18 -0.88
CA VAL A 785 26.36 9.33 0.18
C VAL A 785 26.65 9.97 1.54
N PHE A 786 25.60 10.23 2.33
CA PHE A 786 25.70 10.81 3.66
C PHE A 786 25.08 9.86 4.68
N LEU A 787 25.90 9.39 5.63
CA LEU A 787 25.43 8.76 6.86
C LEU A 787 25.73 9.73 8.00
N LYS A 788 24.72 10.08 8.78
CA LYS A 788 24.80 10.96 9.96
C LYS A 788 24.06 10.33 11.14
N ASP A 789 24.29 10.84 12.34
CA ASP A 789 23.47 10.57 13.53
C ASP A 789 23.25 9.06 13.78
N ASP A 790 24.35 8.30 13.89
CA ASP A 790 24.37 6.83 14.02
C ASP A 790 23.73 6.03 12.87
N GLY A 791 23.41 6.66 11.72
CA GLY A 791 22.81 6.03 10.55
C GLY A 791 23.65 4.88 9.95
N GLN A 792 23.00 3.79 9.54
CA GLN A 792 23.67 2.49 9.35
C GLN A 792 23.54 1.87 7.95
N ILE A 793 24.57 1.12 7.56
CA ILE A 793 24.49 0.11 6.49
C ILE A 793 25.10 -1.19 7.04
N SER A 794 24.36 -2.30 7.07
CA SER A 794 24.84 -3.58 7.59
C SER A 794 24.48 -4.79 6.72
N SER A 795 25.46 -5.67 6.53
CA SER A 795 25.38 -6.92 5.77
C SER A 795 25.92 -8.10 6.61
N SER A 796 25.78 -7.99 7.93
CA SER A 796 26.48 -8.79 8.95
C SER A 796 25.84 -10.15 9.20
N THR A 797 26.66 -11.11 9.68
CA THR A 797 26.20 -12.46 10.03
C THR A 797 26.23 -12.71 11.55
N PHE A 798 25.07 -13.01 12.12
CA PHE A 798 24.87 -13.43 13.51
C PHE A 798 24.40 -14.90 13.61
N GLY A 799 24.18 -15.55 12.47
CA GLY A 799 23.75 -16.95 12.35
C GLY A 799 24.88 -17.90 11.94
N LYS A 800 24.55 -18.91 11.13
CA LYS A 800 25.50 -19.87 10.57
C LYS A 800 25.63 -19.69 9.05
N GLY A 801 26.73 -19.05 8.66
CA GLY A 801 27.18 -18.82 7.28
C GLY A 801 27.74 -17.41 7.12
N ASP A 802 28.24 -17.10 5.92
CA ASP A 802 29.02 -15.88 5.65
C ASP A 802 28.15 -14.61 5.66
N ALA A 803 28.77 -13.48 5.98
CA ALA A 803 28.21 -12.15 5.74
C ALA A 803 28.09 -11.85 4.22
N GLY A 804 27.29 -10.84 3.88
CA GLY A 804 27.28 -10.27 2.53
C GLY A 804 28.33 -9.17 2.37
N ASN A 805 28.56 -8.74 1.14
CA ASN A 805 29.52 -7.71 0.77
C ASN A 805 28.81 -6.37 0.57
N ILE A 806 29.52 -5.29 0.83
CA ILE A 806 29.02 -3.92 0.65
C ILE A 806 29.86 -3.23 -0.44
N SER A 807 29.21 -2.69 -1.47
CA SER A 807 29.84 -1.99 -2.58
C SER A 807 29.18 -0.63 -2.80
N ILE A 808 29.93 0.46 -2.63
CA ILE A 808 29.41 1.83 -2.69
C ILE A 808 30.19 2.62 -3.73
N THR A 809 29.48 3.15 -4.73
CA THR A 809 30.02 4.05 -5.75
C THR A 809 29.37 5.43 -5.64
N ALA A 810 30.11 6.42 -5.16
CA ALA A 810 29.72 7.83 -5.26
C ALA A 810 30.45 8.48 -6.44
N ARG A 811 29.86 9.50 -7.07
CA ARG A 811 30.57 10.31 -8.08
C ARG A 811 31.45 11.39 -7.44
N GLU A 812 31.00 11.92 -6.31
CA GLU A 812 31.55 13.10 -5.65
C GLU A 812 32.10 12.73 -4.26
N ALA A 813 31.26 12.58 -3.24
CA ALA A 813 31.71 12.28 -1.88
C ALA A 813 30.91 11.17 -1.16
N ILE A 814 31.57 10.56 -0.17
CA ILE A 814 30.97 9.70 0.85
C ILE A 814 31.36 10.29 2.21
N SER A 815 30.39 10.58 3.08
CA SER A 815 30.65 11.10 4.43
C SER A 815 29.92 10.30 5.51
N LEU A 816 30.65 9.99 6.58
CA LEU A 816 30.24 9.18 7.74
C LEU A 816 30.41 10.01 9.01
N ASP A 817 29.37 10.72 9.41
CA ASP A 817 29.40 11.60 10.59
C ASP A 817 28.71 10.86 11.76
N ALA A 818 29.48 10.21 12.63
CA ALA A 818 29.06 9.10 13.50
C ALA A 818 28.43 7.87 12.78
N GLY A 819 28.23 7.92 11.46
CA GLY A 819 27.62 6.83 10.68
C GLY A 819 28.45 5.53 10.62
N VAL A 820 27.76 4.37 10.53
CA VAL A 820 28.39 3.05 10.62
C VAL A 820 28.09 2.15 9.40
N ILE A 821 29.13 1.62 8.77
CA ILE A 821 29.04 0.59 7.71
C ILE A 821 29.63 -0.72 8.25
N SER A 822 28.94 -1.85 8.10
CA SER A 822 29.34 -3.12 8.74
C SER A 822 29.02 -4.39 7.94
N ALA A 823 30.00 -5.29 7.82
CA ALA A 823 29.85 -6.61 7.20
C ALA A 823 30.49 -7.69 8.11
N VAL A 824 30.14 -7.67 9.40
CA VAL A 824 30.90 -8.35 10.45
C VAL A 824 30.39 -9.76 10.77
N GLN A 825 31.25 -10.58 11.35
CA GLN A 825 30.87 -11.85 11.96
C GLN A 825 30.58 -11.68 13.46
N GLY A 826 29.40 -12.09 13.91
CA GLY A 826 28.96 -12.11 15.31
C GLY A 826 29.59 -13.20 16.18
N SER A 827 29.43 -13.08 17.49
CA SER A 827 29.90 -14.07 18.48
C SER A 827 29.18 -15.42 18.34
N SER A 828 29.86 -16.52 18.65
CA SER A 828 29.36 -17.92 18.55
C SER A 828 28.96 -18.43 17.15
N THR A 829 29.19 -17.64 16.10
CA THR A 829 28.87 -18.00 14.71
C THR A 829 29.97 -18.81 14.02
N LEU A 830 29.63 -19.38 12.85
CA LEU A 830 30.56 -20.01 11.91
C LEU A 830 30.28 -19.45 10.50
N GLY A 831 31.26 -18.75 9.92
CA GLY A 831 31.14 -18.01 8.66
C GLY A 831 32.17 -16.88 8.58
N ASN A 832 32.40 -16.30 7.42
CA ASN A 832 33.35 -15.21 7.20
C ASN A 832 32.70 -13.83 7.28
N GLY A 833 33.50 -12.80 7.60
CA GLY A 833 33.16 -11.41 7.39
C GLY A 833 33.15 -11.05 5.89
N GLY A 834 32.31 -10.08 5.51
CA GLY A 834 32.09 -9.69 4.14
C GLY A 834 32.97 -8.51 3.71
N ASN A 835 33.31 -8.44 2.42
CA ASN A 835 34.19 -7.40 1.90
C ASN A 835 33.43 -6.07 1.75
N ILE A 836 34.11 -4.96 2.00
CA ILE A 836 33.56 -3.60 1.85
C ILE A 836 34.40 -2.85 0.82
N THR A 837 33.78 -2.34 -0.24
CA THR A 837 34.46 -1.66 -1.35
C THR A 837 33.85 -0.29 -1.64
N PHE A 838 34.69 0.74 -1.71
CA PHE A 838 34.30 2.11 -2.03
C PHE A 838 34.97 2.61 -3.32
N SER A 839 34.21 3.31 -4.16
CA SER A 839 34.73 4.13 -5.25
C SER A 839 34.10 5.53 -5.18
N THR A 840 34.91 6.58 -5.14
CA THR A 840 34.44 7.95 -4.88
C THR A 840 35.42 9.03 -5.39
N GLY A 841 35.03 10.30 -5.40
CA GLY A 841 35.97 11.42 -5.42
C GLY A 841 36.72 11.50 -4.08
N SER A 842 35.97 11.77 -3.00
CA SER A 842 36.48 11.79 -1.61
C SER A 842 35.69 10.89 -0.64
N LEU A 843 36.33 10.49 0.46
CA LEU A 843 35.73 9.78 1.60
C LEU A 843 36.11 10.49 2.91
N SER A 844 35.12 10.80 3.75
CA SER A 844 35.32 11.34 5.10
C SER A 844 34.59 10.51 6.15
N ALA A 845 35.22 10.32 7.30
CA ALA A 845 34.55 9.86 8.52
C ALA A 845 34.95 10.74 9.72
N SER A 846 33.95 11.18 10.48
CA SER A 846 34.05 12.14 11.58
C SER A 846 33.24 11.68 12.79
N HIS A 847 33.58 12.20 13.97
CA HIS A 847 32.85 12.00 15.23
C HIS A 847 32.57 10.52 15.58
N GLY A 848 33.51 9.62 15.24
CA GLY A 848 33.40 8.18 15.49
C GLY A 848 32.86 7.36 14.32
N GLY A 849 32.67 7.92 13.12
CA GLY A 849 32.16 7.18 11.95
C GLY A 849 33.03 5.97 11.55
N GLN A 850 32.43 4.78 11.44
CA GLN A 850 33.18 3.51 11.33
C GLN A 850 32.84 2.67 10.10
N ILE A 851 33.84 1.95 9.59
CA ILE A 851 33.70 0.92 8.56
C ILE A 851 34.27 -0.40 9.08
N ASN A 852 33.42 -1.40 9.27
CA ASN A 852 33.68 -2.58 10.09
C ASN A 852 33.53 -3.90 9.29
N SER A 853 34.60 -4.69 9.18
CA SER A 853 34.63 -6.01 8.51
C SER A 853 35.22 -7.13 9.40
N PHE A 854 35.35 -6.83 10.70
CA PHE A 854 35.95 -7.70 11.72
C PHE A 854 35.15 -9.00 12.01
N ILE A 855 35.77 -9.90 12.78
CA ILE A 855 35.14 -11.13 13.30
C ILE A 855 35.12 -11.26 14.83
N ARG A 856 34.06 -11.89 15.35
CA ARG A 856 33.88 -12.30 16.76
C ARG A 856 33.68 -13.82 16.95
N GLY A 857 33.68 -14.59 15.87
CA GLY A 857 33.36 -16.02 15.85
C GLY A 857 34.49 -16.88 15.27
N ARG A 858 34.13 -17.91 14.52
CA ARG A 858 35.08 -18.74 13.76
C ARG A 858 34.93 -18.49 12.26
N GLY A 859 35.96 -17.95 11.62
CA GLY A 859 35.92 -17.45 10.24
C GLY A 859 37.13 -16.58 9.91
N ASN A 860 37.15 -15.95 8.74
CA ASN A 860 38.12 -14.89 8.42
C ASN A 860 37.39 -13.54 8.31
N ALA A 861 38.07 -12.44 8.62
CA ALA A 861 37.55 -11.09 8.39
C ALA A 861 37.63 -10.70 6.90
N GLY A 862 36.71 -9.85 6.45
CA GLY A 862 36.62 -9.43 5.06
C GLY A 862 37.60 -8.30 4.74
N ASN A 863 37.85 -8.03 3.46
CA ASN A 863 38.76 -6.95 3.06
C ASN A 863 38.01 -5.62 2.95
N ILE A 864 38.63 -4.52 3.37
CA ILE A 864 38.14 -3.15 3.17
C ILE A 864 38.99 -2.52 2.07
N THR A 865 38.37 -2.05 0.99
CA THR A 865 39.07 -1.46 -0.17
C THR A 865 38.48 -0.09 -0.53
N ILE A 866 39.31 0.94 -0.61
CA ILE A 866 38.91 2.30 -0.97
C ILE A 866 39.68 2.77 -2.20
N LEU A 867 38.93 3.22 -3.21
CA LEU A 867 39.43 3.92 -4.38
C LEU A 867 38.84 5.34 -4.40
N ALA A 868 39.56 6.29 -3.81
CA ALA A 868 39.26 7.71 -3.91
C ALA A 868 40.12 8.35 -5.02
N LYS A 869 39.61 9.40 -5.66
CA LYS A 869 40.41 10.22 -6.61
C LYS A 869 41.24 11.27 -5.88
N ASP A 870 40.63 11.87 -4.86
CA ASP A 870 41.08 13.13 -4.28
C ASP A 870 41.58 12.92 -2.84
N ALA A 871 40.68 12.73 -1.86
CA ALA A 871 41.06 12.61 -0.46
C ALA A 871 40.32 11.50 0.31
N VAL A 872 40.98 10.96 1.32
CA VAL A 872 40.38 10.13 2.37
C VAL A 872 40.74 10.74 3.73
N SER A 873 39.78 10.91 4.64
CA SER A 873 40.03 11.45 5.98
C SER A 873 39.26 10.71 7.07
N PHE A 874 39.95 10.41 8.17
CA PHE A 874 39.37 9.85 9.41
C PHE A 874 39.72 10.80 10.56
N ASP A 875 38.70 11.45 11.15
CA ASP A 875 38.90 12.49 12.17
C ASP A 875 38.09 12.25 13.44
N GLY A 876 38.73 12.38 14.59
CA GLY A 876 38.08 12.38 15.90
C GLY A 876 37.60 11.01 16.42
N VAL A 877 36.80 11.09 17.47
CA VAL A 877 36.15 9.98 18.20
C VAL A 877 34.69 10.35 18.50
N ASP A 878 33.83 9.38 18.83
CA ASP A 878 32.51 9.64 19.41
C ASP A 878 32.58 10.00 20.91
N SER A 879 31.44 10.28 21.53
CA SER A 879 31.32 10.54 22.97
C SER A 879 31.63 9.33 23.88
N SER A 880 31.76 8.13 23.32
CA SER A 880 32.17 6.90 24.01
C SER A 880 33.67 6.60 23.85
N GLY A 881 34.40 7.38 23.04
CA GLY A 881 35.81 7.16 22.69
C GLY A 881 36.04 6.16 21.55
N ASN A 882 35.01 5.80 20.78
CA ASN A 882 35.17 5.00 19.56
C ASN A 882 35.79 5.86 18.45
N PRO A 883 36.93 5.46 17.84
CA PRO A 883 37.57 6.24 16.81
C PRO A 883 36.87 6.16 15.45
N SER A 884 36.90 7.28 14.71
CA SER A 884 36.57 7.30 13.28
C SER A 884 37.58 6.43 12.52
N GLY A 885 37.15 5.48 11.69
CA GLY A 885 38.14 4.56 11.12
C GLY A 885 37.66 3.35 10.32
N LEU A 886 38.65 2.53 9.93
CA LEU A 886 38.47 1.26 9.22
C LEU A 886 38.96 0.09 10.07
N PHE A 887 38.13 -0.94 10.26
CA PHE A 887 38.43 -2.04 11.17
C PHE A 887 38.16 -3.42 10.54
N SER A 888 39.22 -4.12 10.18
CA SER A 888 39.21 -5.53 9.75
C SER A 888 40.04 -6.39 10.72
N SER A 889 39.77 -6.17 12.01
CA SER A 889 40.42 -6.84 13.14
C SER A 889 39.83 -8.23 13.41
N VAL A 890 40.52 -9.01 14.22
CA VAL A 890 40.01 -10.25 14.83
C VAL A 890 39.82 -10.00 16.33
N LEU A 891 38.59 -10.07 16.81
CA LEU A 891 38.25 -9.71 18.19
C LEU A 891 38.50 -10.88 19.17
N ALA A 892 38.54 -10.60 20.47
CA ALA A 892 38.88 -11.59 21.49
C ALA A 892 37.96 -12.83 21.44
N GLY A 893 38.52 -14.01 21.69
CA GLY A 893 37.84 -15.30 21.55
C GLY A 893 37.67 -15.82 20.11
N ALA A 894 37.93 -15.02 19.07
CA ALA A 894 37.74 -15.43 17.68
C ALA A 894 38.90 -16.29 17.12
N ILE A 895 38.60 -17.09 16.10
CA ILE A 895 39.52 -18.05 15.48
C ILE A 895 39.48 -17.98 13.94
N GLY A 896 40.63 -17.67 13.34
CA GLY A 896 40.82 -17.49 11.89
C GLY A 896 41.36 -16.08 11.55
N ASN A 897 41.66 -15.79 10.29
CA ASN A 897 42.58 -14.70 9.92
C ASN A 897 41.91 -13.31 9.83
N GLY A 898 42.70 -12.25 10.05
CA GLY A 898 42.31 -10.87 9.77
C GLY A 898 42.28 -10.56 8.28
N GLY A 899 41.42 -9.62 7.88
CA GLY A 899 41.28 -9.15 6.49
C GLY A 899 42.08 -7.87 6.24
N ASN A 900 42.38 -7.59 4.98
CA ASN A 900 43.26 -6.47 4.61
C ASN A 900 42.51 -5.14 4.48
N ILE A 901 43.22 -4.04 4.74
CA ILE A 901 42.79 -2.68 4.39
C ILE A 901 43.63 -2.23 3.19
N ASN A 902 42.99 -1.84 2.09
CA ASN A 902 43.65 -1.33 0.89
C ASN A 902 43.12 0.07 0.55
N ILE A 903 43.98 1.08 0.49
CA ILE A 903 43.59 2.47 0.20
C ILE A 903 44.39 3.00 -0.98
N THR A 904 43.70 3.50 -2.01
CA THR A 904 44.27 4.31 -3.09
C THR A 904 43.57 5.68 -3.11
N ALA A 905 44.33 6.77 -3.03
CA ALA A 905 43.81 8.14 -2.98
C ALA A 905 44.82 9.19 -3.51
N GLY A 906 44.39 10.45 -3.64
CA GLY A 906 45.32 11.58 -3.75
C GLY A 906 46.05 11.81 -2.43
N SER A 907 45.31 12.01 -1.34
CA SER A 907 45.84 12.11 0.02
C SER A 907 45.03 11.30 1.05
N LEU A 908 45.67 10.93 2.17
CA LEU A 908 45.05 10.27 3.32
C LEU A 908 45.42 11.00 4.62
N SER A 909 44.42 11.37 5.41
CA SER A 909 44.57 11.98 6.74
C SER A 909 43.92 11.13 7.85
N LEU A 910 44.65 10.96 8.96
CA LEU A 910 44.17 10.40 10.22
C LEU A 910 44.44 11.45 11.32
N THR A 911 43.40 12.00 11.92
CA THR A 911 43.52 13.11 12.88
C THR A 911 42.67 12.92 14.12
N ASN A 912 43.09 13.53 15.22
CA ASN A 912 42.34 13.67 16.49
C ASN A 912 41.78 12.36 17.08
N GLY A 913 42.34 11.20 16.73
CA GLY A 913 41.86 9.88 17.13
C GLY A 913 41.62 8.88 15.98
N GLY A 914 41.65 9.32 14.72
CA GLY A 914 41.33 8.46 13.57
C GLY A 914 42.22 7.22 13.44
N GLU A 915 41.62 6.05 13.19
CA GLU A 915 42.30 4.73 13.21
C GLU A 915 42.14 3.90 11.91
N LEU A 916 43.20 3.18 11.53
CA LEU A 916 43.16 2.07 10.57
C LEU A 916 43.65 0.77 11.25
N GLY A 917 42.75 -0.17 11.55
CA GLY A 917 43.02 -1.31 12.45
C GLY A 917 42.70 -2.71 11.91
N VAL A 918 43.74 -3.53 11.70
CA VAL A 918 43.67 -4.96 11.31
C VAL A 918 44.18 -5.90 12.42
N ASN A 919 44.10 -5.44 13.66
CA ASN A 919 44.68 -6.06 14.85
C ASN A 919 44.06 -7.42 15.19
N VAL A 920 44.88 -8.28 15.79
CA VAL A 920 44.41 -9.50 16.47
C VAL A 920 44.30 -9.18 17.97
N ARG A 921 43.08 -9.04 18.50
CA ARG A 921 42.86 -8.55 19.87
C ARG A 921 43.29 -9.59 20.93
N GLY A 922 43.85 -9.07 22.02
CA GLY A 922 44.30 -9.83 23.17
C GLY A 922 43.17 -10.33 24.07
N ASN A 923 43.55 -10.95 25.19
CA ASN A 923 42.65 -11.44 26.24
C ASN A 923 41.93 -10.27 26.94
N THR A 924 40.60 -10.35 27.11
CA THR A 924 39.76 -9.32 27.75
C THR A 924 39.40 -9.64 29.20
N GLY A 925 40.07 -10.61 29.82
CA GLY A 925 39.72 -11.19 31.13
C GLY A 925 38.54 -12.15 31.06
N THR A 926 37.54 -11.84 30.23
CA THR A 926 36.33 -12.65 29.97
C THR A 926 36.47 -13.60 28.77
N LEU A 927 37.27 -13.24 27.77
CA LEU A 927 37.52 -14.03 26.56
C LEU A 927 39.03 -14.20 26.34
N PRO A 928 39.52 -15.39 25.94
CA PRO A 928 40.92 -15.60 25.64
C PRO A 928 41.37 -14.74 24.44
N GLY A 929 42.67 -14.48 24.33
CA GLY A 929 43.22 -13.81 23.16
C GLY A 929 42.95 -14.59 21.87
N ALA A 930 42.72 -13.88 20.77
CA ALA A 930 42.35 -14.48 19.50
C ALA A 930 43.46 -15.40 18.93
N GLN A 931 43.05 -16.40 18.13
CA GLN A 931 43.95 -17.35 17.48
C GLN A 931 43.94 -17.09 15.97
N SER A 932 44.91 -16.31 15.50
CA SER A 932 44.79 -15.60 14.23
C SER A 932 46.12 -15.01 13.72
N ASN A 933 46.27 -14.91 12.40
CA ASN A 933 47.22 -13.99 11.78
C ASN A 933 46.51 -12.69 11.41
N GLY A 934 47.12 -11.55 11.70
CA GLY A 934 46.60 -10.22 11.34
C GLY A 934 46.55 -9.99 9.83
N GLY A 935 45.59 -9.17 9.40
CA GLY A 935 45.54 -8.68 8.02
C GLY A 935 46.62 -7.63 7.76
N SER A 936 46.82 -7.22 6.51
CA SER A 936 47.79 -6.16 6.16
C SER A 936 47.10 -4.83 5.86
N VAL A 937 47.80 -3.72 6.07
CA VAL A 937 47.36 -2.37 5.66
C VAL A 937 48.22 -1.89 4.50
N ASN A 938 47.62 -1.67 3.33
CA ASN A 938 48.29 -1.25 2.11
C ASN A 938 47.77 0.12 1.68
N ILE A 939 48.64 1.13 1.67
CA ILE A 939 48.30 2.53 1.37
C ILE A 939 49.12 3.01 0.16
N ASN A 940 48.44 3.56 -0.83
CA ASN A 940 49.01 4.14 -2.03
C ASN A 940 48.42 5.54 -2.25
N VAL A 941 49.18 6.60 -1.93
CA VAL A 941 48.71 7.99 -2.02
C VAL A 941 49.63 8.87 -2.87
N ARG A 942 49.02 9.62 -3.79
CA ARG A 942 49.75 10.42 -4.80
C ARG A 942 50.47 11.65 -4.20
N ASP A 943 49.94 12.24 -3.13
CA ASP A 943 50.40 13.50 -2.55
C ASP A 943 50.89 13.40 -1.10
N ALA A 944 50.06 12.94 -0.18
CA ALA A 944 50.41 12.93 1.25
C ALA A 944 49.67 11.87 2.06
N LEU A 945 50.39 11.25 3.01
CA LEU A 945 49.84 10.57 4.18
C LEU A 945 50.17 11.40 5.43
N THR A 946 49.15 11.80 6.18
CA THR A 946 49.30 12.57 7.42
C THR A 946 48.59 11.87 8.58
N ILE A 947 49.30 11.67 9.68
CA ILE A 947 48.77 11.09 10.92
C ILE A 947 49.13 12.07 12.06
N SER A 948 48.14 12.66 12.74
CA SER A 948 48.38 13.72 13.73
C SER A 948 47.40 13.73 14.89
N GLY A 949 47.93 13.66 16.11
CA GLY A 949 47.18 13.82 17.35
C GLY A 949 47.07 12.51 18.13
N SER A 950 46.91 12.62 19.45
CA SER A 950 46.83 11.46 20.34
C SER A 950 45.67 10.53 19.93
N GLY A 951 45.87 9.21 20.04
CA GLY A 951 44.93 8.19 19.57
C GLY A 951 44.99 7.88 18.07
N SER A 952 45.42 8.83 17.23
CA SER A 952 45.46 8.63 15.77
C SER A 952 46.52 7.59 15.37
N GLN A 953 46.12 6.47 14.76
CA GLN A 953 47.03 5.35 14.52
C GLN A 953 46.73 4.47 13.31
N ILE A 954 47.79 3.84 12.77
CA ILE A 954 47.67 2.68 11.86
C ILE A 954 48.21 1.46 12.59
N SER A 955 47.36 0.44 12.77
CA SER A 955 47.60 -0.65 13.72
C SER A 955 47.35 -2.03 13.09
N SER A 956 48.40 -2.86 13.10
CA SER A 956 48.42 -4.24 12.63
C SER A 956 49.08 -5.16 13.68
N SER A 957 48.65 -4.99 14.92
CA SER A 957 49.31 -5.54 16.10
C SER A 957 48.68 -6.86 16.59
N LEU A 958 49.50 -7.72 17.21
CA LEU A 958 49.06 -8.91 17.94
C LEU A 958 48.92 -8.55 19.44
N GLY A 959 47.71 -8.62 19.98
CA GLY A 959 47.42 -8.20 21.35
C GLY A 959 47.90 -9.16 22.44
N THR A 960 47.90 -8.68 23.69
CA THR A 960 48.36 -9.42 24.87
C THR A 960 47.63 -10.77 25.03
N GLY A 961 48.39 -11.86 25.03
CA GLY A 961 47.85 -13.22 25.16
C GLY A 961 47.10 -13.76 23.94
N ALA A 962 47.10 -13.06 22.79
CA ALA A 962 46.70 -13.64 21.50
C ALA A 962 47.82 -14.52 20.92
N ILE A 963 47.48 -15.36 19.92
CA ILE A 963 48.41 -16.35 19.34
C ILE A 963 48.37 -16.27 17.80
N GLY A 964 49.53 -16.08 17.19
CA GLY A 964 49.70 -16.04 15.72
C GLY A 964 50.75 -15.03 15.28
N ARG A 965 50.57 -14.40 14.11
CA ARG A 965 51.49 -13.39 13.55
C ARG A 965 50.80 -12.02 13.43
N GLY A 966 51.51 -10.94 13.76
CA GLY A 966 51.14 -9.57 13.36
C GLY A 966 51.22 -9.39 11.84
N GLY A 967 50.31 -8.58 11.28
CA GLY A 967 50.25 -8.34 9.84
C GLY A 967 51.13 -7.17 9.39
N ASP A 968 51.36 -7.04 8.09
CA ASP A 968 52.33 -6.08 7.55
C ASP A 968 51.66 -4.73 7.20
N ILE A 969 52.38 -3.61 7.35
CA ILE A 969 51.94 -2.27 6.95
C ILE A 969 52.84 -1.80 5.81
N ASN A 970 52.24 -1.48 4.66
CA ASN A 970 52.92 -1.03 3.45
C ASN A 970 52.40 0.34 3.02
N VAL A 971 53.28 1.33 2.94
CA VAL A 971 52.97 2.72 2.57
C VAL A 971 53.76 3.14 1.33
N LEU A 972 53.08 3.65 0.33
CA LEU A 972 53.63 4.41 -0.79
C LEU A 972 52.98 5.81 -0.78
N ALA A 973 53.79 6.85 -0.56
CA ALA A 973 53.29 8.23 -0.43
C ALA A 973 54.33 9.25 -0.89
N ARG A 974 53.96 10.30 -1.63
CA ARG A 974 54.94 11.37 -1.97
C ARG A 974 55.51 12.04 -0.71
N SER A 975 54.66 12.37 0.26
CA SER A 975 55.08 12.82 1.60
C SER A 975 54.39 11.99 2.68
N PHE A 976 55.10 11.65 3.75
CA PHE A 976 54.56 10.95 4.91
C PHE A 976 54.89 11.72 6.19
N SER A 977 53.88 12.04 7.00
CA SER A 977 54.07 12.75 8.28
C SER A 977 53.33 12.06 9.41
N VAL A 978 54.02 11.82 10.53
CA VAL A 978 53.45 11.27 11.78
C VAL A 978 53.80 12.21 12.91
N SER A 979 52.79 12.69 13.66
CA SER A 979 53.02 13.78 14.61
C SER A 979 52.07 13.81 15.81
N ASN A 980 52.41 14.61 16.83
CA ASN A 980 51.55 14.90 17.98
C ASN A 980 51.09 13.64 18.75
N ASN A 981 52.02 12.72 19.00
CA ASN A 981 51.85 11.39 19.63
C ASN A 981 51.10 10.34 18.77
N ALA A 982 50.93 10.58 17.47
CA ALA A 982 50.41 9.58 16.53
C ALA A 982 51.38 8.40 16.32
N GLN A 983 50.84 7.23 15.95
CA GLN A 983 51.61 5.98 15.87
C GLN A 983 51.32 5.17 14.59
N VAL A 984 52.33 4.46 14.09
CA VAL A 984 52.17 3.35 13.12
C VAL A 984 52.82 2.11 13.72
N THR A 985 52.05 1.04 13.91
CA THR A 985 52.50 -0.13 14.70
C THR A 985 52.08 -1.49 14.12
N THR A 986 53.07 -2.36 13.87
CA THR A 986 52.92 -3.79 13.57
C THR A 986 53.22 -4.71 14.76
N SER A 987 53.24 -4.12 15.97
CA SER A 987 53.88 -4.72 17.14
C SER A 987 53.16 -5.96 17.69
N SER A 988 53.92 -6.88 18.30
CA SER A 988 53.39 -8.07 18.96
C SER A 988 53.55 -8.00 20.48
N PHE A 989 52.43 -8.09 21.18
CA PHE A 989 52.34 -8.28 22.64
C PHE A 989 51.82 -9.68 22.99
N GLY A 990 51.54 -10.51 21.98
CA GLY A 990 51.06 -11.87 22.11
C GLY A 990 52.17 -12.91 21.99
N ARG A 991 51.76 -14.17 21.75
CA ARG A 991 52.66 -15.28 21.50
C ARG A 991 52.84 -15.47 19.98
N GLY A 992 53.82 -14.76 19.43
CA GLY A 992 54.27 -14.92 18.04
C GLY A 992 54.77 -13.62 17.42
N ASN A 993 55.23 -13.70 16.17
CA ASN A 993 56.06 -12.67 15.56
C ASN A 993 55.28 -11.38 15.24
N ALA A 994 55.96 -10.23 15.34
CA ALA A 994 55.45 -8.96 14.85
C ALA A 994 55.43 -8.90 13.31
N GLY A 995 54.66 -7.94 12.75
CA GLY A 995 54.60 -7.69 11.31
C GLY A 995 55.70 -6.74 10.81
N ASN A 996 55.85 -6.62 9.50
CA ASN A 996 56.81 -5.74 8.84
C ASN A 996 56.20 -4.36 8.53
N LEU A 997 56.97 -3.30 8.72
CA LEU A 997 56.63 -1.94 8.30
C LEU A 997 57.49 -1.53 7.09
N THR A 998 56.86 -1.36 5.94
CA THR A 998 57.49 -0.94 4.68
C THR A 998 56.98 0.45 4.29
N VAL A 999 57.88 1.40 4.03
CA VAL A 999 57.52 2.76 3.58
C VAL A 999 58.39 3.17 2.41
N ALA A 1000 57.75 3.65 1.33
CA ALA A 1000 58.38 4.27 0.18
C ALA A 1000 57.87 5.71 0.01
N ALA A 1001 58.76 6.71 0.04
CA ALA A 1001 58.37 8.12 -0.03
C ALA A 1001 59.44 9.05 -0.64
N ASN A 1002 59.10 10.33 -0.86
CA ASN A 1002 60.11 11.36 -1.09
C ASN A 1002 60.60 11.95 0.23
N SER A 1003 59.69 12.19 1.18
CA SER A 1003 60.00 12.72 2.51
C SER A 1003 59.22 12.01 3.62
N ILE A 1004 59.90 11.75 4.75
CA ILE A 1004 59.27 11.35 6.01
C ILE A 1004 59.52 12.44 7.06
N ASN A 1005 58.47 12.89 7.72
CA ASN A 1005 58.53 13.83 8.84
C ASN A 1005 57.93 13.17 10.10
N LEU A 1006 58.74 12.98 11.13
CA LEU A 1006 58.29 12.55 12.45
C LEU A 1006 58.41 13.75 13.40
N ASP A 1007 57.31 14.21 13.99
CA ASP A 1007 57.30 15.33 14.93
C ASP A 1007 56.47 14.97 16.17
N LYS A 1008 57.14 14.39 17.18
CA LYS A 1008 56.53 13.60 18.25
C LYS A 1008 55.74 12.40 17.71
N GLY A 1009 56.24 11.75 16.66
CA GLY A 1009 55.61 10.61 15.98
C GLY A 1009 56.36 9.29 16.20
N GLN A 1010 55.65 8.15 16.13
CA GLN A 1010 56.25 6.83 16.39
C GLN A 1010 56.02 5.82 15.26
N LEU A 1011 57.08 5.12 14.85
CA LEU A 1011 57.07 4.00 13.91
C LEU A 1011 57.58 2.73 14.63
N LEU A 1012 56.70 1.76 14.85
CA LEU A 1012 56.94 0.65 15.78
C LEU A 1012 56.70 -0.73 15.12
N ALA A 1013 57.67 -1.63 15.26
CA ALA A 1013 57.59 -3.02 14.84
C ALA A 1013 58.10 -3.96 15.96
N ASN A 1014 57.74 -3.63 17.21
CA ASN A 1014 58.27 -4.26 18.40
C ASN A 1014 57.64 -5.65 18.65
N SER A 1015 58.30 -6.52 19.41
CA SER A 1015 57.75 -7.81 19.83
C SER A 1015 58.06 -8.09 21.30
N GLN A 1016 57.10 -8.62 22.05
CA GLN A 1016 57.26 -9.03 23.44
C GLN A 1016 57.75 -10.48 23.57
N SER A 1017 57.51 -11.32 22.54
CA SER A 1017 58.04 -12.69 22.43
C SER A 1017 58.02 -13.19 20.97
N GLY A 1018 59.01 -13.99 20.57
CA GLY A 1018 59.18 -14.43 19.16
C GLY A 1018 60.11 -13.52 18.37
N LEU A 1019 59.93 -13.41 17.05
CA LEU A 1019 60.72 -12.49 16.20
C LEU A 1019 60.16 -11.06 16.24
N GLY A 1020 61.08 -10.08 16.22
CA GLY A 1020 60.79 -8.67 15.97
C GLY A 1020 60.42 -8.42 14.51
N GLY A 1021 59.66 -7.35 14.26
CA GLY A 1021 59.30 -6.97 12.90
C GLY A 1021 60.47 -6.34 12.14
N ASN A 1022 60.44 -6.41 10.81
CA ASN A 1022 61.39 -5.65 10.00
C ASN A 1022 60.83 -4.26 9.68
N VAL A 1023 61.70 -3.25 9.67
CA VAL A 1023 61.36 -1.88 9.28
C VAL A 1023 62.20 -1.50 8.07
N PHE A 1024 61.55 -1.16 6.97
CA PHE A 1024 62.16 -0.81 5.69
C PHE A 1024 61.64 0.56 5.23
N LEU A 1025 62.42 1.63 5.46
CA LEU A 1025 62.09 2.96 4.96
C LEU A 1025 63.00 3.30 3.76
N THR A 1026 62.41 3.53 2.60
CA THR A 1026 63.10 3.96 1.36
C THR A 1026 62.60 5.33 0.98
N VAL A 1027 63.45 6.33 1.10
CA VAL A 1027 63.10 7.75 1.04
C VAL A 1027 63.96 8.44 0.00
N SER A 1028 63.36 9.24 -0.87
CA SER A 1028 64.06 9.82 -2.02
C SER A 1028 64.79 11.14 -1.73
N ASP A 1029 64.58 11.72 -0.54
CA ASP A 1029 65.12 13.03 -0.18
C ASP A 1029 65.44 13.17 1.32
N LEU A 1030 64.43 13.26 2.20
CA LEU A 1030 64.63 13.63 3.61
C LEU A 1030 63.83 12.75 4.58
N ILE A 1031 64.52 12.24 5.61
CA ILE A 1031 63.90 11.82 6.87
C ILE A 1031 64.24 12.88 7.91
N LEU A 1032 63.21 13.58 8.43
CA LEU A 1032 63.31 14.55 9.51
C LEU A 1032 62.65 13.98 10.78
N MET A 1033 63.35 14.07 11.92
CA MET A 1033 62.85 13.64 13.23
C MET A 1033 62.94 14.77 14.25
N ARG A 1034 61.81 15.00 14.96
CA ARG A 1034 61.60 16.09 15.91
C ARG A 1034 60.81 15.68 17.15
N HIS A 1035 61.05 16.42 18.24
CA HIS A 1035 60.36 16.37 19.52
C HIS A 1035 59.97 14.97 20.05
N ASN A 1036 60.93 14.13 20.43
CA ASN A 1036 60.71 12.77 20.95
C ASN A 1036 60.10 11.80 19.93
N SER A 1037 60.51 11.88 18.66
CA SER A 1037 60.13 10.90 17.65
C SER A 1037 60.92 9.60 17.79
N LEU A 1038 60.28 8.46 17.55
CA LEU A 1038 60.87 7.13 17.75
C LEU A 1038 60.64 6.21 16.54
N ILE A 1039 61.72 5.58 16.07
CA ILE A 1039 61.67 4.42 15.17
C ILE A 1039 62.22 3.21 15.93
N SER A 1040 61.44 2.16 16.13
CA SER A 1040 61.89 0.97 16.88
C SER A 1040 61.32 -0.36 16.38
N ASN A 1041 62.12 -1.41 16.49
CA ASN A 1041 61.72 -2.81 16.28
C ASN A 1041 62.26 -3.77 17.37
N THR A 1042 62.28 -3.28 18.60
CA THR A 1042 62.71 -3.99 19.81
C THR A 1042 61.99 -5.33 20.00
N SER A 1043 62.74 -6.41 20.24
CA SER A 1043 62.23 -7.78 20.35
C SER A 1043 62.60 -8.46 21.66
N GLY A 1044 61.59 -9.01 22.33
CA GLY A 1044 61.67 -9.72 23.60
C GLY A 1044 61.55 -8.84 24.83
N THR A 1045 61.72 -9.48 25.99
CA THR A 1045 61.80 -8.89 27.33
C THR A 1045 62.78 -9.69 28.18
N THR A 1046 63.12 -9.21 29.38
CA THR A 1046 63.92 -9.98 30.36
C THR A 1046 63.28 -11.32 30.77
N GLN A 1047 61.95 -11.45 30.63
CA GLN A 1047 61.18 -12.65 30.99
C GLN A 1047 60.87 -13.56 29.79
N ASN A 1048 60.74 -12.99 28.59
CA ASN A 1048 60.49 -13.73 27.34
C ASN A 1048 61.53 -13.31 26.29
N PRO A 1049 62.61 -14.08 26.10
CA PRO A 1049 63.64 -13.76 25.11
C PRO A 1049 63.07 -13.77 23.69
N GLY A 1050 63.32 -12.69 22.93
CA GLY A 1050 62.82 -12.48 21.57
C GLY A 1050 63.97 -12.27 20.59
N GLN A 1051 63.82 -12.83 19.39
CA GLN A 1051 64.81 -12.87 18.32
C GLN A 1051 64.74 -11.61 17.43
N GLU A 1052 65.86 -11.28 16.79
CA GLU A 1052 66.08 -10.02 16.05
C GLU A 1052 65.11 -9.79 14.86
N GLY A 1053 64.81 -8.52 14.61
CA GLY A 1053 64.24 -8.01 13.36
C GLY A 1053 65.19 -6.98 12.73
N LYS A 1054 65.15 -6.81 11.41
CA LYS A 1054 66.07 -5.91 10.67
C LYS A 1054 65.49 -4.50 10.53
N LEU A 1055 66.29 -3.48 10.86
CA LEU A 1055 65.99 -2.07 10.57
C LEU A 1055 66.85 -1.62 9.37
N THR A 1056 66.21 -1.09 8.32
CA THR A 1056 66.87 -0.58 7.11
C THR A 1056 66.31 0.80 6.73
N LEU A 1057 67.18 1.80 6.64
CA LEU A 1057 66.87 3.16 6.19
C LEU A 1057 67.71 3.50 4.96
N ASN A 1058 67.08 3.95 3.89
CA ASN A 1058 67.76 4.52 2.72
C ASN A 1058 67.19 5.91 2.46
N THR A 1059 68.04 6.93 2.40
CA THR A 1059 67.68 8.35 2.16
C THR A 1059 68.86 9.12 1.57
N LYS A 1060 68.65 10.36 1.12
CA LYS A 1060 69.76 11.31 0.94
C LYS A 1060 70.17 11.87 2.30
N PHE A 1061 69.20 12.47 2.99
CA PHE A 1061 69.38 13.11 4.29
C PHE A 1061 68.61 12.39 5.39
N LEU A 1062 69.27 12.13 6.52
CA LEU A 1062 68.65 11.74 7.79
C LEU A 1062 69.02 12.79 8.84
N VAL A 1063 68.03 13.52 9.33
CA VAL A 1063 68.21 14.70 10.20
C VAL A 1063 67.37 14.56 11.47
N ALA A 1064 68.01 14.64 12.63
CA ALA A 1064 67.34 14.94 13.89
C ALA A 1064 67.62 16.39 14.31
N ALA A 1065 66.61 17.06 14.86
CA ALA A 1065 66.80 18.35 15.49
C ALA A 1065 67.62 18.22 16.80
N PRO A 1066 68.66 19.04 17.05
CA PRO A 1066 69.50 18.90 18.25
C PRO A 1066 68.71 19.03 19.56
N LEU A 1067 69.06 18.20 20.54
CA LEU A 1067 68.46 18.18 21.90
C LEU A 1067 66.94 17.87 21.95
N GLU A 1068 66.34 17.39 20.85
CA GLU A 1068 64.92 17.02 20.78
C GLU A 1068 64.63 15.53 21.07
N ASN A 1069 65.60 14.75 21.58
CA ASN A 1069 65.44 13.36 22.07
C ASN A 1069 64.85 12.36 21.04
N ASN A 1070 65.36 12.36 19.81
CA ASN A 1070 64.84 11.58 18.68
C ASN A 1070 65.62 10.29 18.42
N ASP A 1071 64.96 9.14 18.43
CA ASP A 1071 65.62 7.85 18.56
C ASP A 1071 65.34 6.86 17.44
N ILE A 1072 66.39 6.12 17.06
CA ILE A 1072 66.31 4.97 16.14
C ILE A 1072 66.92 3.77 16.87
N ILE A 1073 66.06 2.95 17.48
CA ILE A 1073 66.45 1.94 18.47
C ILE A 1073 66.04 0.53 18.02
N THR A 1074 67.01 -0.37 18.00
CA THR A 1074 66.77 -1.82 17.90
C THR A 1074 67.34 -2.53 19.11
N ASN A 1075 66.68 -3.59 19.57
CA ASN A 1075 67.06 -4.32 20.76
C ASN A 1075 66.61 -5.77 20.61
N ALA A 1076 67.48 -6.72 20.92
CA ALA A 1076 67.15 -8.14 20.92
C ALA A 1076 67.50 -8.75 22.28
N PHE A 1077 66.48 -9.07 23.09
CA PHE A 1077 66.70 -9.71 24.39
C PHE A 1077 67.31 -11.12 24.26
N SER A 1078 67.28 -11.73 23.07
CA SER A 1078 68.22 -12.79 22.67
C SER A 1078 68.47 -12.82 21.14
N GLY A 1079 69.58 -13.44 20.73
CA GLY A 1079 69.97 -13.61 19.32
C GLY A 1079 71.24 -12.85 18.93
N SER A 1080 71.64 -12.97 17.67
CA SER A 1080 72.87 -12.41 17.09
C SER A 1080 72.96 -10.89 17.26
N GLY A 1081 71.82 -10.20 17.26
CA GLY A 1081 71.66 -8.84 17.78
C GLY A 1081 70.97 -7.91 16.79
N GLY A 1082 70.26 -6.92 17.30
CA GLY A 1082 69.50 -5.98 16.47
C GLY A 1082 70.39 -5.33 15.41
N LYS A 1083 69.99 -5.43 14.14
CA LYS A 1083 70.78 -4.96 13.00
C LYS A 1083 70.16 -3.72 12.36
N ILE A 1084 70.83 -2.58 12.54
CA ILE A 1084 70.54 -1.33 11.86
C ILE A 1084 71.42 -1.21 10.61
N ASN A 1085 70.82 -0.79 9.49
CA ASN A 1085 71.52 -0.45 8.26
C ASN A 1085 70.98 0.91 7.80
N ILE A 1086 71.83 1.94 7.72
CA ILE A 1086 71.45 3.30 7.29
C ILE A 1086 72.33 3.70 6.11
N THR A 1087 71.70 3.96 4.97
CA THR A 1087 72.33 4.64 3.83
C THR A 1087 71.78 6.06 3.78
N ALA A 1088 72.61 7.07 4.03
CA ALA A 1088 72.26 8.48 3.94
C ALA A 1088 73.24 9.15 2.96
N THR A 1089 72.90 9.18 1.66
CA THR A 1089 73.88 9.46 0.60
C THR A 1089 74.47 10.86 0.62
N GLU A 1090 73.78 11.83 1.22
CA GLU A 1090 74.19 13.24 1.27
C GLU A 1090 74.40 13.75 2.71
N GLY A 1091 73.96 13.01 3.74
CA GLY A 1091 74.32 13.33 5.13
C GLY A 1091 73.46 12.71 6.23
N LEU A 1092 74.12 12.37 7.34
CA LEU A 1092 73.53 11.99 8.62
C LEU A 1092 73.80 13.10 9.64
N PHE A 1093 72.75 13.76 10.15
CA PHE A 1093 72.87 14.95 10.98
C PHE A 1093 72.08 14.86 12.29
N GLY A 1094 72.66 15.38 13.37
CA GLY A 1094 72.00 15.56 14.67
C GLY A 1094 71.89 14.32 15.57
N PHE A 1095 72.28 13.13 15.09
CA PHE A 1095 72.28 11.88 15.85
C PHE A 1095 73.65 11.53 16.45
N VAL A 1096 73.65 10.83 17.59
CA VAL A 1096 74.82 10.14 18.14
C VAL A 1096 74.69 8.64 17.86
N VAL A 1097 75.65 8.07 17.13
CA VAL A 1097 75.66 6.63 16.81
C VAL A 1097 76.34 5.84 17.93
N ARG A 1098 75.60 4.91 18.55
CA ARG A 1098 75.96 4.21 19.77
C ARG A 1098 76.47 2.78 19.48
N ASN A 1099 77.67 2.68 18.93
CA ASN A 1099 78.34 1.41 18.55
C ASN A 1099 78.85 0.56 19.74
N GLY A 1100 78.14 0.54 20.86
CA GLY A 1100 78.55 -0.16 22.09
C GLY A 1100 77.74 -1.44 22.37
N ASN A 1101 78.31 -2.36 23.15
CA ASN A 1101 77.55 -3.47 23.72
C ASN A 1101 76.68 -2.98 24.89
N TYR A 1102 75.55 -2.36 24.58
CA TYR A 1102 74.53 -2.02 25.58
C TYR A 1102 73.77 -3.29 25.99
N SER A 1103 73.55 -3.47 27.29
CA SER A 1103 72.57 -4.43 27.78
C SER A 1103 71.16 -3.98 27.37
N SER A 1104 70.25 -4.95 27.22
CA SER A 1104 68.86 -4.69 26.79
C SER A 1104 68.04 -3.89 27.81
N GLU A 1105 68.57 -3.69 29.03
CA GLU A 1105 68.01 -2.79 30.05
C GLU A 1105 68.52 -1.34 29.86
N ASN A 1106 69.81 -1.16 29.54
CA ASN A 1106 70.43 0.16 29.40
C ASN A 1106 69.92 0.92 28.16
N ILE A 1107 69.49 0.24 27.09
CA ILE A 1107 68.99 0.94 25.90
C ILE A 1107 67.68 1.72 26.17
N ASN A 1108 66.88 1.29 27.15
CA ASN A 1108 65.66 2.00 27.59
C ASN A 1108 65.97 3.28 28.39
N LEU A 1109 67.23 3.52 28.75
CA LEU A 1109 67.70 4.77 29.37
C LEU A 1109 68.08 5.81 28.31
N LEU A 1110 68.36 5.39 27.06
CA LEU A 1110 68.68 6.33 25.97
C LEU A 1110 67.45 7.19 25.62
N GLN A 1111 66.26 6.58 25.56
CA GLN A 1111 64.95 7.25 25.36
C GLN A 1111 64.58 8.32 26.40
N LYS A 1112 65.45 8.58 27.38
CA LYS A 1112 65.26 9.52 28.50
C LYS A 1112 66.46 10.44 28.73
N ASN A 1113 67.45 10.45 27.82
CA ASN A 1113 68.72 11.16 28.03
C ASN A 1113 68.77 12.56 27.38
N ASN A 1114 67.75 12.95 26.61
CA ASN A 1114 67.63 14.20 25.85
C ASN A 1114 68.62 14.37 24.68
N ILE A 1115 69.16 13.27 24.17
CA ILE A 1115 70.05 13.17 23.00
C ILE A 1115 69.31 12.39 21.92
N ASN A 1116 69.60 12.67 20.64
CA ASN A 1116 69.06 11.87 19.54
C ASN A 1116 69.97 10.64 19.33
N ASP A 1117 69.55 9.43 19.71
CA ASP A 1117 70.41 8.25 19.66
C ASP A 1117 70.05 7.26 18.52
N ILE A 1118 71.08 6.76 17.82
CA ILE A 1118 70.99 5.58 16.95
C ILE A 1118 71.67 4.43 17.69
N ALA A 1119 70.90 3.46 18.18
CA ALA A 1119 71.40 2.45 19.11
C ALA A 1119 70.88 1.03 18.82
N ALA A 1120 71.75 0.05 19.05
CA ALA A 1120 71.47 -1.37 18.90
C ALA A 1120 71.99 -2.14 20.12
N SER A 1121 71.19 -3.06 20.67
CA SER A 1121 71.58 -3.91 21.82
C SER A 1121 71.26 -5.40 21.60
N SER A 1122 72.04 -6.25 22.28
CA SER A 1122 71.72 -7.67 22.48
C SER A 1122 72.28 -8.17 23.81
N ASN A 1123 71.54 -9.07 24.46
CA ASN A 1123 72.04 -9.79 25.64
C ASN A 1123 72.83 -11.07 25.31
N SER A 1124 72.83 -11.54 24.05
CA SER A 1124 73.47 -12.82 23.67
C SER A 1124 74.10 -12.82 22.27
N GLY A 1125 74.48 -11.66 21.75
CA GLY A 1125 75.08 -11.49 20.42
C GLY A 1125 75.73 -10.11 20.26
N THR A 1126 76.34 -9.86 19.11
CA THR A 1126 77.00 -8.59 18.77
C THR A 1126 76.07 -7.70 17.95
N PRO A 1127 75.46 -6.63 18.52
CA PRO A 1127 74.65 -5.68 17.76
C PRO A 1127 75.48 -5.00 16.66
N ASN A 1128 74.83 -4.62 15.56
CA ASN A 1128 75.52 -4.10 14.38
C ASN A 1128 74.77 -2.90 13.79
N ILE A 1129 75.49 -1.78 13.63
CA ILE A 1129 75.00 -0.53 13.05
C ILE A 1129 75.90 -0.17 11.84
N ASP A 1130 75.44 -0.53 10.64
CA ASP A 1130 76.11 -0.19 9.38
C ASP A 1130 75.59 1.19 8.92
N THR A 1131 76.41 2.23 9.08
CA THR A 1131 76.08 3.61 8.66
C THR A 1131 76.96 4.01 7.47
N ARG A 1132 76.31 4.36 6.36
CA ARG A 1132 76.97 4.72 5.10
C ARG A 1132 76.56 6.13 4.70
N VAL A 1133 77.53 7.02 4.74
CA VAL A 1133 77.45 8.42 4.33
C VAL A 1133 78.57 8.65 3.32
N ASN A 1134 78.30 9.35 2.22
CA ASN A 1134 79.38 9.75 1.30
C ASN A 1134 80.20 10.86 1.95
N ASP A 1135 81.54 10.78 1.87
CA ASP A 1135 82.41 11.75 2.52
C ASP A 1135 82.45 13.08 1.73
N ILE A 1136 81.72 14.07 2.23
CA ILE A 1136 81.66 15.44 1.68
C ILE A 1136 82.79 16.37 2.14
N THR A 1137 83.73 15.91 2.99
CA THR A 1137 84.80 16.78 3.53
C THR A 1137 85.76 17.31 2.46
N GLN A 1138 85.81 16.68 1.28
CA GLN A 1138 86.58 17.13 0.12
C GLN A 1138 86.14 18.50 -0.47
N GLY A 1139 85.03 19.08 -0.01
CA GLY A 1139 84.44 20.31 -0.58
C GLY A 1139 84.53 21.58 0.28
N LEU A 1140 85.12 21.55 1.48
CA LEU A 1140 85.09 22.69 2.41
C LEU A 1140 86.18 23.73 2.09
N ILE A 1141 85.79 24.82 1.40
CA ILE A 1141 86.60 26.04 1.29
C ILE A 1141 86.41 26.89 2.55
N GLU A 1142 87.47 27.08 3.33
CA GLU A 1142 87.48 27.91 4.53
C GLU A 1142 87.43 29.40 4.19
N ILE A 1143 86.48 30.15 4.78
CA ILE A 1143 86.32 31.60 4.54
C ILE A 1143 87.04 32.39 5.66
N PRO A 1144 87.96 33.32 5.34
CA PRO A 1144 88.80 33.97 6.36
C PRO A 1144 88.05 34.86 7.35
N VAL A 1145 88.30 34.66 8.64
CA VAL A 1145 87.75 35.51 9.71
C VAL A 1145 88.60 36.77 9.88
N LYS A 1146 88.22 37.87 9.21
CA LYS A 1146 88.74 39.20 9.56
C LYS A 1146 87.71 40.31 9.28
N VAL A 1147 87.09 40.81 10.35
CA VAL A 1147 86.14 41.92 10.30
C VAL A 1147 86.91 43.24 10.11
N SER A 1148 86.35 44.16 9.32
CA SER A 1148 86.83 45.55 9.22
C SER A 1148 85.78 46.51 9.76
N ASP A 1149 86.22 47.45 10.60
CA ASP A 1149 85.37 48.48 11.21
C ASP A 1149 85.06 49.58 10.19
N VAL A 1150 83.83 50.11 10.23
CA VAL A 1150 83.30 51.10 9.28
C VAL A 1150 82.64 52.31 9.99
N THR A 1151 82.85 52.48 11.29
CA THR A 1151 82.22 53.53 12.14
C THR A 1151 82.64 54.98 11.85
N SER A 1152 83.20 55.28 10.67
CA SER A 1152 83.74 56.60 10.28
C SER A 1152 83.11 57.22 9.01
N LYS A 1153 82.04 56.64 8.45
CA LYS A 1153 81.32 57.13 7.25
C LYS A 1153 79.81 56.86 7.38
N PHE A 1154 78.88 57.83 7.36
CA PHE A 1154 78.96 59.28 7.11
C PHE A 1154 78.04 60.07 8.07
N SER A 1155 78.18 61.40 8.09
CA SER A 1155 77.35 62.34 8.85
C SER A 1155 76.77 63.44 7.94
N GLN A 1156 75.63 64.04 8.36
CA GLN A 1156 75.04 65.29 7.84
C GLN A 1156 74.53 65.28 6.37
N LEU A 1157 73.65 66.17 5.87
CA LEU A 1157 72.59 67.02 6.45
C LEU A 1157 71.52 67.33 5.35
N CYS A 1158 70.46 68.08 5.67
CA CYS A 1158 69.36 68.45 4.75
C CYS A 1158 69.78 69.41 3.60
N PRO A 1159 68.93 69.62 2.56
CA PRO A 1159 68.01 70.77 2.68
C PRO A 1159 66.58 70.61 2.10
N ASN A 1160 65.65 71.19 2.88
CA ASN A 1160 64.40 71.91 2.59
C ASN A 1160 63.70 71.95 1.19
N THR A 1161 62.37 71.79 1.26
CA THR A 1161 61.28 72.47 0.50
C THR A 1161 61.38 72.73 -1.02
N ALA A 1162 60.65 71.93 -1.81
CA ALA A 1162 59.52 72.38 -2.64
C ALA A 1162 58.70 71.21 -3.25
N ASN A 1163 57.39 71.42 -3.38
CA ASN A 1163 56.32 70.54 -3.88
C ASN A 1163 56.47 70.05 -5.36
N PRO A 1164 55.90 68.91 -5.84
CA PRO A 1164 55.52 67.62 -5.22
C PRO A 1164 56.16 66.36 -5.90
N LYS A 1165 55.75 65.16 -5.49
CA LYS A 1165 55.98 63.83 -6.14
C LYS A 1165 57.43 63.27 -6.13
N LYS A 1166 58.06 63.38 -4.96
CA LYS A 1166 58.96 62.42 -4.27
C LYS A 1166 59.80 61.42 -5.12
N LYS A 1167 61.13 61.56 -5.03
CA LYS A 1167 62.14 60.54 -5.40
C LYS A 1167 62.40 59.52 -4.26
N PRO A 1168 63.06 58.36 -4.53
CA PRO A 1168 63.28 57.26 -3.57
C PRO A 1168 64.66 57.32 -2.87
N LEU A 1169 64.96 56.33 -2.01
CA LEU A 1169 66.15 55.45 -2.14
C LEU A 1169 66.25 54.34 -1.05
N GLY A 1170 66.42 53.08 -1.49
CA GLY A 1170 67.29 52.04 -0.90
C GLY A 1170 67.05 51.43 0.49
N SER A 1171 66.69 50.14 0.53
CA SER A 1171 67.12 49.17 1.57
C SER A 1171 67.20 47.74 0.97
N PHE A 1172 67.73 46.76 1.72
CA PHE A 1172 68.19 45.46 1.19
C PHE A 1172 67.34 44.24 1.65
N VAL A 1173 67.52 43.09 0.98
CA VAL A 1173 66.65 41.89 1.06
C VAL A 1173 67.19 40.82 2.02
N ILE A 1174 66.30 40.22 2.82
CA ILE A 1174 66.37 38.80 3.23
C ILE A 1174 64.96 38.18 3.12
N THR A 1175 64.89 36.91 2.69
CA THR A 1175 63.65 36.12 2.61
C THR A 1175 63.50 35.16 3.79
N GLY A 1176 62.42 35.23 4.55
CA GLY A 1176 62.10 34.32 5.67
C GLY A 1176 60.65 34.45 6.14
N LYS A 1177 60.09 33.40 6.75
CA LYS A 1177 58.68 33.38 7.23
C LYS A 1177 58.60 33.74 8.72
N GLY A 1178 57.63 34.59 9.09
CA GLY A 1178 57.27 34.88 10.49
C GLY A 1178 56.74 36.30 10.67
N SER A 1179 55.44 36.46 10.92
CA SER A 1179 54.78 37.77 10.94
C SER A 1179 54.86 38.46 12.30
N ILE A 1180 55.71 39.50 12.42
CA ILE A 1180 55.68 40.49 13.51
C ILE A 1180 55.89 41.90 12.89
N PRO A 1181 55.13 42.95 13.30
CA PRO A 1181 55.27 44.30 12.75
C PRO A 1181 56.61 45.00 13.08
N PRO A 1182 57.08 45.96 12.26
CA PRO A 1182 58.48 46.43 12.30
C PRO A 1182 58.76 47.72 13.10
N ASN A 1183 57.85 48.23 13.95
CA ASN A 1183 58.06 49.48 14.70
C ASN A 1183 57.44 49.44 16.12
N PRO A 1184 58.19 49.73 17.20
CA PRO A 1184 57.68 49.70 18.58
C PRO A 1184 56.86 50.93 19.03
N LEU A 1185 56.66 51.94 18.17
CA LEU A 1185 55.90 53.17 18.50
C LEU A 1185 54.58 53.33 17.73
N GLU A 1186 54.14 52.30 17.00
CA GLU A 1186 52.86 52.29 16.30
C GLU A 1186 51.79 51.59 17.13
N LEU A 1187 50.68 52.28 17.44
CA LEU A 1187 49.57 51.72 18.21
C LEU A 1187 48.76 50.75 17.36
N LEU A 1188 48.53 49.53 17.87
CA LEU A 1188 47.47 48.65 17.40
C LEU A 1188 46.09 49.27 17.74
N PRO A 1189 45.19 49.48 16.77
CA PRO A 1189 43.75 49.60 17.04
C PRO A 1189 43.22 48.22 17.49
N GLY A 1190 42.42 48.05 18.54
CA GLY A 1190 41.78 49.03 19.43
C GLY A 1190 40.37 49.43 18.96
N ARG A 1191 39.31 49.38 19.79
CA ARG A 1191 39.23 48.93 21.21
C ARG A 1191 37.76 48.65 21.62
N ASN A 1192 37.60 47.92 22.73
CA ASN A 1192 36.43 47.78 23.66
C ASN A 1192 35.50 49.01 23.78
N PRO A 1193 34.22 48.84 24.19
CA PRO A 1193 33.84 48.32 25.54
C PRO A 1193 32.81 47.17 25.55
N ASP A 1194 32.58 46.40 26.62
CA ASP A 1194 33.32 46.09 27.88
C ASP A 1194 32.78 44.72 28.43
N ILE A 1195 32.94 44.16 29.64
CA ILE A 1195 33.05 44.62 31.06
C ILE A 1195 33.86 43.56 31.90
N PRO A 1196 34.08 43.66 33.24
CA PRO A 1196 35.30 43.12 33.87
C PRO A 1196 35.20 41.70 34.47
N LEU A 1197 36.37 41.07 34.65
CA LEU A 1197 36.60 40.01 35.63
C LEU A 1197 37.35 40.56 36.86
N ALA A 1198 37.13 39.93 38.02
CA ALA A 1198 37.66 40.36 39.30
C ALA A 1198 39.15 40.00 39.51
N THR A 1199 39.81 40.78 40.38
CA THR A 1199 41.15 40.51 40.91
C THR A 1199 41.12 39.51 42.06
N ALA A 1200 42.24 38.82 42.30
CA ALA A 1200 42.32 37.72 43.26
C ALA A 1200 42.47 38.17 44.73
N GLU A 1201 41.37 38.60 45.38
CA GLU A 1201 41.29 38.72 46.85
C GLU A 1201 40.19 37.84 47.49
N ASP A 1202 39.12 37.47 46.79
CA ASP A 1202 38.02 36.62 47.33
C ASP A 1202 38.35 35.11 47.42
N MET A 1203 39.61 34.75 47.73
CA MET A 1203 40.07 33.36 47.81
C MET A 1203 39.64 32.64 49.10
N GLN A 1204 38.50 33.00 49.71
CA GLN A 1204 38.15 32.57 51.07
C GLN A 1204 36.74 31.97 51.26
N GLU A 1205 35.89 31.88 50.23
CA GLU A 1205 34.53 31.30 50.37
C GLU A 1205 34.33 29.88 49.77
N ILE A 1206 35.29 29.38 48.97
CA ILE A 1206 35.21 28.02 48.38
C ILE A 1206 35.32 26.89 49.43
N LYS A 1207 35.70 27.20 50.68
CA LYS A 1207 35.82 26.22 51.78
C LYS A 1207 34.50 25.80 52.46
N ASN A 1208 33.38 26.48 52.22
CA ASN A 1208 32.14 26.25 52.99
C ASN A 1208 31.07 25.40 52.29
N ILE A 1209 31.14 25.21 50.97
CA ILE A 1209 30.09 24.48 50.21
C ILE A 1209 30.29 22.95 50.28
N GLN A 1210 31.53 22.46 50.39
CA GLN A 1210 31.81 21.02 50.54
C GLN A 1210 31.36 20.41 51.89
N ALA A 1211 30.77 21.22 52.79
CA ALA A 1211 30.43 20.81 54.16
C ALA A 1211 28.97 20.33 54.37
N GLN A 1212 28.09 20.37 53.35
CA GLN A 1212 26.67 20.02 53.52
C GLN A 1212 26.19 18.75 52.78
N GLU A 1213 26.84 18.31 51.70
CA GLU A 1213 26.37 17.12 50.96
C GLU A 1213 26.84 15.78 51.57
N GLN A 1214 27.91 15.77 52.37
CA GLN A 1214 28.40 14.55 53.03
C GLN A 1214 27.54 14.07 54.22
N LYS A 1215 26.42 14.73 54.53
CA LYS A 1215 25.61 14.43 55.74
C LYS A 1215 24.28 13.71 55.48
N LYS A 1216 24.10 13.09 54.30
CA LYS A 1216 22.82 12.45 53.92
C LYS A 1216 22.92 11.18 53.06
N LYS A 1217 24.03 10.42 53.17
CA LYS A 1217 24.25 9.20 52.36
C LYS A 1217 24.66 7.92 53.12
N GLU A 1218 24.68 7.94 54.45
CA GLU A 1218 24.91 6.75 55.28
C GLU A 1218 23.83 6.61 56.36
N GLU A 1219 22.60 6.33 55.96
CA GLU A 1219 21.63 5.69 56.87
C GLU A 1219 20.70 4.71 56.13
N GLN A 1220 21.13 3.44 56.17
CA GLN A 1220 20.32 2.20 56.15
C GLN A 1220 19.63 1.78 54.83
N GLU A 1221 20.25 0.78 54.18
CA GLU A 1221 19.52 -0.31 53.54
C GLU A 1221 18.81 -1.22 54.57
N HIS A 1222 17.96 -2.13 54.09
CA HIS A 1222 17.06 -3.04 54.85
C HIS A 1222 15.90 -2.30 55.57
N ASN A 1223 14.61 -2.65 55.37
CA ASN A 1223 14.11 -4.03 55.27
C ASN A 1223 12.76 -4.20 54.52
N THR A 1224 12.59 -5.36 53.87
CA THR A 1224 11.33 -6.11 53.56
C THR A 1224 10.00 -5.43 53.13
N LYS A 1225 9.66 -5.65 51.84
CA LYS A 1225 8.51 -6.43 51.31
C LYS A 1225 7.01 -6.03 51.56
N VAL A 1226 6.26 -6.03 50.44
CA VAL A 1226 4.79 -6.23 50.23
C VAL A 1226 3.82 -5.05 50.44
N GLY A 1227 3.06 -4.69 49.39
CA GLY A 1227 1.82 -3.90 49.49
C GLY A 1227 1.26 -3.38 48.15
N ARG A 1228 0.02 -3.76 47.77
CA ARG A 1228 -0.73 -3.18 46.63
C ARG A 1228 -1.61 -2.01 47.10
N LYS A 1229 -1.65 -0.87 46.38
CA LYS A 1229 -2.92 -0.22 45.92
C LYS A 1229 -2.69 0.99 44.99
N LYS A 1230 -3.79 1.46 44.39
CA LYS A 1230 -3.88 2.55 43.38
C LYS A 1230 -3.98 3.94 44.02
N ASN A 1231 -3.48 4.94 43.28
CA ASN A 1231 -3.98 6.33 43.09
C ASN A 1231 -2.79 7.31 43.03
N LYS A 1232 -2.90 8.51 42.42
CA LYS A 1232 -3.67 9.05 41.27
C LYS A 1232 -3.14 10.49 41.08
N ASP A 1233 -3.30 11.06 39.88
CA ASP A 1233 -3.12 12.49 39.57
C ASP A 1233 -1.76 13.13 39.92
N ASN A 1234 -0.99 13.49 38.87
CA ASN A 1234 -0.13 14.68 38.93
C ASN A 1234 -0.16 15.32 37.54
N THR A 1235 -0.69 16.54 37.44
CA THR A 1235 -1.00 17.19 36.15
C THR A 1235 0.23 17.83 35.53
N LEU A 1236 0.54 17.47 34.28
CA LEU A 1236 1.47 18.23 33.44
C LEU A 1236 0.89 19.62 33.13
N PRO A 1237 1.73 20.65 32.91
CA PRO A 1237 1.28 22.02 32.68
C PRO A 1237 0.46 22.16 31.40
N SER A 1238 -0.55 23.04 31.43
CA SER A 1238 -1.37 23.34 30.26
C SER A 1238 -0.52 23.96 29.14
N ILE A 1239 -0.70 23.45 27.93
CA ILE A 1239 -0.35 24.19 26.71
C ILE A 1239 -1.27 25.42 26.66
N VAL A 1240 -0.77 26.56 26.18
CA VAL A 1240 -1.51 27.80 25.99
C VAL A 1240 -1.34 28.22 24.53
N GLU A 1241 -2.46 28.54 23.87
CA GLU A 1241 -2.45 28.98 22.47
C GLU A 1241 -1.76 30.35 22.33
N ALA A 1242 -1.02 30.54 21.23
CA ALA A 1242 -0.33 31.80 20.96
C ALA A 1242 -1.33 32.88 20.53
N GLN A 1243 -1.26 34.05 21.17
CA GLN A 1243 -2.14 35.20 20.91
C GLN A 1243 -1.47 36.30 20.10
N GLY A 1244 -0.18 36.14 19.75
CA GLY A 1244 0.54 37.08 18.88
C GLY A 1244 1.70 36.42 18.16
N ILE A 1245 2.16 37.09 17.10
CA ILE A 1245 3.33 36.73 16.31
C ILE A 1245 4.31 37.90 16.37
N VAL A 1246 5.56 37.63 16.78
CA VAL A 1246 6.64 38.63 16.86
C VAL A 1246 7.75 38.21 15.91
N GLN A 1247 8.05 39.05 14.92
CA GLN A 1247 9.22 38.87 14.06
C GLN A 1247 10.40 39.68 14.60
N THR A 1248 11.57 39.06 14.74
CA THR A 1248 12.81 39.72 15.16
C THR A 1248 13.55 40.36 13.97
N PRO A 1249 14.48 41.31 14.21
CA PRO A 1249 15.14 42.05 13.12
C PRO A 1249 16.00 41.22 12.16
N ASP A 1250 16.36 39.98 12.53
CA ASP A 1250 17.03 38.98 11.70
C ASP A 1250 16.07 38.10 10.89
N GLY A 1251 14.76 38.31 11.04
CA GLY A 1251 13.70 37.65 10.27
C GLY A 1251 13.05 36.44 10.96
N GLN A 1252 13.56 35.96 12.10
CA GLN A 1252 12.96 34.84 12.84
C GLN A 1252 11.58 35.21 13.41
N ILE A 1253 10.69 34.22 13.53
CA ILE A 1253 9.29 34.42 13.91
C ILE A 1253 8.97 33.63 15.18
N TYR A 1254 8.52 34.32 16.22
CA TYR A 1254 8.14 33.76 17.51
C TYR A 1254 6.63 33.88 17.74
N PHE A 1255 6.01 32.76 18.13
CA PHE A 1255 4.62 32.71 18.59
C PHE A 1255 4.59 32.99 20.10
N VAL A 1256 3.85 34.03 20.52
CA VAL A 1256 3.82 34.49 21.92
C VAL A 1256 2.40 34.42 22.50
N ALA A 1257 2.28 34.04 23.76
CA ALA A 1257 1.00 33.90 24.45
C ALA A 1257 0.37 35.25 24.88
N ASN A 1258 1.08 36.36 24.74
CA ASN A 1258 0.57 37.70 25.04
C ASN A 1258 1.38 38.77 24.28
N ALA A 1259 0.74 39.77 23.68
CA ALA A 1259 1.39 40.81 22.88
C ALA A 1259 0.96 42.21 23.36
N ASN A 1260 1.93 43.03 23.78
CA ASN A 1260 1.66 44.39 24.26
C ASN A 1260 1.36 45.35 23.10
N HIS A 1261 0.24 46.08 23.20
CA HIS A 1261 -0.10 47.15 22.26
C HIS A 1261 0.86 48.34 22.35
N ALA A 1262 1.37 48.79 21.19
CA ALA A 1262 2.04 50.07 21.02
C ALA A 1262 1.44 50.81 19.81
N THR A 1263 1.28 52.13 19.91
CA THR A 1263 0.53 52.93 18.92
C THR A 1263 1.48 53.57 17.91
N PRO A 1264 1.21 53.52 16.58
CA PRO A 1264 2.15 54.00 15.56
C PRO A 1264 2.12 55.54 15.41
N SER A 1265 3.26 56.13 15.01
CA SER A 1265 3.33 57.55 14.61
C SER A 1265 4.25 57.82 13.42
N SER A 1266 3.64 58.35 12.34
CA SER A 1266 4.22 59.15 11.23
C SER A 1266 5.38 58.60 10.36
N GLN A 1267 5.35 58.99 9.09
CA GLN A 1267 6.27 58.54 8.02
C GLN A 1267 7.60 59.33 7.98
N PRO A 1268 8.69 58.74 7.47
CA PRO A 1268 9.84 59.49 6.96
C PRO A 1268 9.58 60.01 5.53
N THR A 1269 10.12 61.18 5.21
CA THR A 1269 10.20 61.72 3.83
C THR A 1269 11.46 61.25 3.11
N ALA A 1270 11.47 61.34 1.77
CA ALA A 1270 12.48 60.72 0.91
C ALA A 1270 13.58 61.69 0.41
N SER A 1271 14.48 61.17 -0.46
CA SER A 1271 15.45 61.87 -1.32
C SER A 1271 16.86 62.16 -0.74
N PRO A 1272 17.91 62.37 -1.57
CA PRO A 1272 18.95 61.33 -1.67
C PRO A 1272 20.42 61.82 -1.76
N CYS A 1273 21.35 60.83 -1.74
CA CYS A 1273 22.76 60.88 -2.14
C CYS A 1273 23.73 61.84 -1.38
N PRO A 1274 24.93 61.37 -0.99
CA PRO A 1274 25.90 62.19 -0.26
C PRO A 1274 26.82 63.00 -1.18
N SER A 1275 27.25 64.18 -0.69
CA SER A 1275 28.40 64.93 -1.20
C SER A 1275 29.31 65.35 -0.04
N GLN A 1276 30.62 65.38 -0.31
CA GLN A 1276 31.72 65.57 0.64
C GLN A 1276 31.56 66.75 1.62
N ASN A 1277 31.83 66.51 2.91
CA ASN A 1277 33.11 66.84 3.55
C ASN A 1277 33.31 66.03 4.84
#